data_AF-A0AB35FUT9-F1
#
_entry.id   AF-A0AB35FUT9-F1
#
_cell.length_a   1.000
_cell.length_b   1.000
_cell.length_c   1.000
_cell.angle_alpha   90.00
_cell.angle_beta   90.00
_cell.angle_gamma   90.00
#
_symmetry.space_group_name_H-M   'P 1'
#
loop_
_entity.id
_entity.type
_entity.pdbx_description
1 polymer ?
#
loop_
_entity_poly.entity_id
_entity_poly.type
_entity_poly.pdbx_seq_one_letter_code
_entity_poly.pdbx_strand_id
1 'polypeptide(L)'
;MKPILFNKNEQQFDTYGLGEIDVTTGNVTRERNGLYTFYAEYPANGPLASVLEKEMKIKADAGLRTKNQTFEVSRIVKDSSGVLKIYGSHIKHKLEYMAVRHGINLSGTASVALAIWANNLIGDYRFSTWSDIDTTGSTTFTADKMTNAHLALGGVEGSILDVWGGEYEFDNLTVRLHKQLGRRAPTVLEYGRNIISAESDESIEESYTSVYPFATYTPDSQGSDSTPAPVTVTIPGDYVDSKYISMYANRRIKVVDFSSEFKEKEIPTPDKLRTMAVKFMEHNKIGAPKINTKIEYVDLASTLDYQDNKIIEELEFCDIVPVYYPSIGITEDDAKVTKIVYDFVNERNESVEFGIIGESIRSAMTGGLSGRMDSLENRQKAIESGLPDYLLNASGNKVWYQKPAEGVEHKVGDLWFEKNGQYDRMYVWNGEVWEKRIDTEDVDKVKKDIDEKLKQSTESIQQAKDKASEALAKAGAIIDSQELLDKINASVDHNVRLGTASQIFKSQTKNISDLSDKHLKNRRSIADLKTATTDYQRTNDENLVRIGQQLDNTVSKAEMKQTADGIRETILELQTNGSGGPNMIRNSRADDGLQYWETQSVNFQSHVFYFNGQKRMFALTGVSWMKSPRFLLKKNTAYMLNFFGFNSGNTKSLRVYIRKRKKGETQDYTSEELLFNPTTIPFLSHVEAVKKSFKFNTGDFDEGYVYIFNGGPNNGADKWSGVFLTEFDLYEGTTDRKWQPAPEDGAEWLNGKITTLDRTLDGIRATVTEAKSYIDADGQRRQEINQLIRDETAKGINTVLSTVEQSGYAKRTEIQSITETQRLYDRIIGTTEDGIKQNIARMTLTDSLFQTEVSKIVNQELTSSNYVANPFTMSDYVRKYFGKGDSSTVSLVSSGLSAFGKLEFHANSRLTSNDAVWLPLNRIPESVKDLSFSIVVEGIDKCNISVAIGTENASSSISYKRQGDTIYGTWTGISYYYKGSDGVYLKISFSGLNGESVFLKKPIVVEGREPKFDFEVNKRMEVDQAVRSVQTQLAGSWAIKNLNSAGDIISGINLGADGRNRITGKLTHITNETLMDRASIKSAAIESITADQITTGTLNASRINVINLNAKSITSGTFRGLEYEGGIIRGNNGNTIINLNTNVTTYNGTARIEFKSAYNNLVYSSGGTHAFLAPTKRGGTSYAAWAFGVGTSSSLDPNAGFTGIKVFNDPGAREVVLVGNVRFVKDTFTRDAPAKSLVDILSQIQYNFVKVREWFSRNSLGSPGLYDIEL
;
A
#
# COMPACT_ATOMS: atom_id res chain seq x y z
N MET A 1 -26.42 -20.74 -20.68
CA MET A 1 -27.87 -20.65 -20.36
C MET A 1 -28.26 -19.19 -20.11
N LYS A 2 -29.43 -18.71 -20.55
CA LYS A 2 -29.92 -17.38 -20.13
C LYS A 2 -30.39 -17.42 -18.67
N PRO A 3 -30.02 -16.45 -17.81
CA PRO A 3 -30.45 -16.49 -16.41
C PRO A 3 -31.97 -16.40 -16.28
N ILE A 4 -32.54 -17.11 -15.31
CA ILE A 4 -33.99 -17.17 -15.07
C ILE A 4 -34.32 -16.47 -13.75
N LEU A 5 -35.28 -15.54 -13.78
CA LEU A 5 -35.75 -14.82 -12.59
C LEU A 5 -36.89 -15.59 -11.92
N PHE A 6 -36.84 -15.68 -10.58
CA PHE A 6 -37.86 -16.30 -9.75
C PHE A 6 -38.30 -15.34 -8.63
N ASN A 7 -39.48 -15.61 -8.07
CA ASN A 7 -40.01 -14.87 -6.94
C ASN A 7 -39.14 -14.99 -5.69
N LYS A 8 -39.29 -14.04 -4.76
CA LYS A 8 -38.49 -13.96 -3.53
C LYS A 8 -38.58 -15.21 -2.65
N ASN A 9 -39.77 -15.78 -2.57
CA ASN A 9 -40.11 -16.94 -1.73
C ASN A 9 -40.03 -18.27 -2.48
N GLU A 10 -39.53 -18.27 -3.72
CA GLU A 10 -39.40 -19.50 -4.51
C GLU A 10 -38.37 -20.42 -3.86
N GLN A 11 -38.74 -21.69 -3.67
CA GLN A 11 -37.86 -22.73 -3.12
C GLN A 11 -37.64 -23.90 -4.09
N GLN A 12 -38.43 -23.98 -5.15
CA GLN A 12 -38.28 -24.96 -6.22
C GLN A 12 -37.94 -24.24 -7.53
N PHE A 13 -36.81 -24.61 -8.14
CA PHE A 13 -36.26 -23.93 -9.30
C PHE A 13 -36.30 -24.81 -10.56
N ASP A 14 -37.31 -25.66 -10.65
CA ASP A 14 -37.58 -26.60 -11.74
C ASP A 14 -38.59 -26.05 -12.78
N THR A 15 -39.06 -24.81 -12.58
CA THR A 15 -39.90 -24.07 -13.54
C THR A 15 -39.12 -22.94 -14.22
N TYR A 16 -39.73 -22.28 -15.22
CA TYR A 16 -39.17 -21.06 -15.83
C TYR A 16 -39.37 -19.79 -14.98
N GLY A 17 -39.88 -19.93 -13.74
CA GLY A 17 -40.09 -18.81 -12.83
C GLY A 17 -40.95 -17.69 -13.45
N LEU A 18 -40.49 -16.45 -13.29
CA LEU A 18 -41.06 -15.25 -13.91
C LEU A 18 -40.58 -15.03 -15.36
N GLY A 19 -39.59 -15.80 -15.81
CA GLY A 19 -39.04 -15.75 -17.16
C GLY A 19 -37.53 -15.53 -17.22
N GLU A 20 -36.97 -15.70 -18.42
CA GLU A 20 -35.56 -15.46 -18.71
C GLU A 20 -35.25 -13.95 -18.75
N ILE A 21 -34.11 -13.56 -18.19
CA ILE A 21 -33.58 -12.20 -18.27
C ILE A 21 -32.46 -12.14 -19.33
N ASP A 22 -32.70 -11.32 -20.36
CA ASP A 22 -31.73 -11.07 -21.43
C ASP A 22 -30.73 -9.99 -21.00
N VAL A 23 -29.66 -10.42 -20.35
CA VAL A 23 -28.62 -9.53 -19.82
C VAL A 23 -27.60 -9.21 -20.91
N THR A 24 -27.07 -7.98 -20.90
CA THR A 24 -26.04 -7.53 -21.86
C THR A 24 -24.64 -7.92 -21.42
N THR A 25 -24.43 -7.99 -20.10
CA THR A 25 -23.16 -8.34 -19.45
C THR A 25 -23.50 -9.19 -18.24
N GLY A 26 -22.71 -10.21 -17.92
CA GLY A 26 -22.91 -10.93 -16.68
C GLY A 26 -21.85 -11.96 -16.38
N ASN A 27 -21.43 -12.01 -15.12
CA ASN A 27 -20.47 -12.99 -14.64
C ASN A 27 -20.82 -13.51 -13.24
N VAL A 28 -20.25 -14.67 -12.94
CA VAL A 28 -20.32 -15.32 -11.64
C VAL A 28 -18.90 -15.51 -11.14
N THR A 29 -18.64 -15.02 -9.93
CA THR A 29 -17.34 -15.18 -9.27
C THR A 29 -17.44 -16.25 -8.21
N ARG A 30 -16.54 -17.22 -8.26
CA ARG A 30 -16.42 -18.31 -7.28
C ARG A 30 -15.01 -18.37 -6.74
N GLU A 31 -14.89 -18.38 -5.42
CA GLU A 31 -13.63 -18.46 -4.70
C GLU A 31 -13.66 -19.62 -3.70
N ARG A 32 -12.54 -20.32 -3.55
CA ARG A 32 -12.39 -21.50 -2.68
C ARG A 32 -12.64 -21.12 -1.23
N ASN A 33 -13.75 -21.64 -0.69
CA ASN A 33 -14.25 -21.32 0.65
C ASN A 33 -14.50 -19.81 0.87
N GLY A 34 -14.59 -19.02 -0.20
CA GLY A 34 -14.68 -17.56 -0.17
C GLY A 34 -15.95 -17.02 -0.83
N LEU A 35 -15.82 -15.92 -1.58
CA LEU A 35 -16.93 -15.27 -2.27
C LEU A 35 -17.62 -16.19 -3.31
N TYR A 36 -18.94 -16.16 -3.34
CA TYR A 36 -19.74 -16.77 -4.41
C TYR A 36 -20.86 -15.81 -4.84
N THR A 37 -20.55 -15.00 -5.85
CA THR A 37 -21.37 -13.83 -6.22
C THR A 37 -21.77 -13.84 -7.69
N PHE A 38 -22.84 -13.10 -7.98
CA PHE A 38 -23.42 -12.92 -9.31
C PHE A 38 -23.48 -11.44 -9.63
N TYR A 39 -23.11 -11.09 -10.86
CA TYR A 39 -23.27 -9.76 -11.42
C TYR A 39 -23.92 -9.85 -12.80
N ALA A 40 -24.84 -8.93 -13.09
CA ALA A 40 -25.40 -8.79 -14.42
C ALA A 40 -25.83 -7.36 -14.73
N GLU A 41 -25.79 -6.98 -16.00
CA GLU A 41 -26.36 -5.76 -16.53
C GLU A 41 -27.58 -6.10 -17.38
N TYR A 42 -28.74 -5.60 -16.97
CA TYR A 42 -30.02 -5.87 -17.63
C TYR A 42 -30.62 -4.58 -18.18
N PRO A 43 -31.09 -4.51 -19.44
CA PRO A 43 -31.66 -3.29 -20.00
C PRO A 43 -32.79 -2.73 -19.14
N ALA A 44 -32.77 -1.43 -18.84
CA ALA A 44 -33.78 -0.79 -17.99
C ALA A 44 -35.18 -0.76 -18.61
N ASN A 45 -35.27 -0.94 -19.93
CA ASN A 45 -36.51 -1.13 -20.69
C ASN A 45 -36.86 -2.62 -20.93
N GLY A 46 -36.14 -3.56 -20.30
CA GLY A 46 -36.38 -4.98 -20.45
C GLY A 46 -37.74 -5.41 -19.88
N PRO A 47 -38.39 -6.47 -20.41
CA PRO A 47 -39.73 -6.89 -19.99
C PRO A 47 -39.88 -7.19 -18.49
N LEU A 48 -38.80 -7.66 -17.84
CA LEU A 48 -38.79 -8.00 -16.41
C LEU A 48 -38.18 -6.90 -15.53
N ALA A 49 -37.82 -5.74 -16.10
CA ALA A 49 -37.11 -4.67 -15.39
C ALA A 49 -37.96 -4.04 -14.27
N SER A 50 -39.28 -3.97 -14.48
CA SER A 50 -40.24 -3.41 -13.53
C SER A 50 -40.57 -4.33 -12.36
N VAL A 51 -40.39 -5.65 -12.53
CA VAL A 51 -40.68 -6.65 -11.49
C VAL A 51 -39.44 -7.06 -10.70
N LEU A 52 -38.23 -6.75 -11.21
CA LEU A 52 -36.98 -7.07 -10.55
C LEU A 52 -36.83 -6.34 -9.21
N GLU A 53 -36.75 -7.10 -8.12
CA GLU A 53 -36.63 -6.59 -6.77
C GLU A 53 -35.52 -7.31 -5.98
N LYS A 54 -35.07 -6.66 -4.88
CA LYS A 54 -34.19 -7.30 -3.90
C LYS A 54 -34.85 -8.56 -3.32
N GLU A 55 -34.02 -9.54 -2.97
CA GLU A 55 -34.37 -10.87 -2.47
C GLU A 55 -35.00 -11.84 -3.48
N MET A 56 -35.27 -11.39 -4.71
CA MET A 56 -35.63 -12.30 -5.80
C MET A 56 -34.48 -13.26 -6.11
N LYS A 57 -34.80 -14.44 -6.65
CA LYS A 57 -33.79 -15.45 -6.99
C LYS A 57 -33.51 -15.42 -8.48
N ILE A 58 -32.25 -15.55 -8.86
CA ILE A 58 -31.80 -15.68 -10.24
C ILE A 58 -31.05 -17.00 -10.35
N LYS A 59 -31.45 -17.82 -11.30
CA LYS A 59 -30.74 -19.06 -11.62
C LYS A 59 -29.85 -18.83 -12.83
N ALA A 60 -28.56 -19.09 -12.71
CA ALA A 60 -27.56 -18.88 -13.76
C ALA A 60 -26.48 -19.96 -13.73
N ASP A 61 -25.76 -20.10 -14.85
CA ASP A 61 -24.58 -20.96 -14.90
C ASP A 61 -23.40 -20.29 -14.19
N ALA A 62 -22.58 -21.10 -13.52
CA ALA A 62 -21.51 -20.65 -12.64
C ALA A 62 -20.13 -21.24 -12.99
N GLY A 63 -20.04 -21.88 -14.15
CA GLY A 63 -18.84 -22.54 -14.67
C GLY A 63 -19.16 -23.39 -15.90
N LEU A 64 -18.13 -24.01 -16.47
CA LEU A 64 -18.24 -24.90 -17.63
C LEU A 64 -18.92 -26.23 -17.27
N ARG A 65 -18.67 -26.76 -16.07
CA ARG A 65 -19.34 -27.94 -15.49
C ARG A 65 -20.38 -27.55 -14.45
N THR A 66 -20.17 -26.45 -13.74
CA THR A 66 -21.07 -26.00 -12.66
C THR A 66 -22.22 -25.18 -13.23
N LYS A 67 -23.35 -25.84 -13.48
CA LYS A 67 -24.54 -25.22 -14.10
C LYS A 67 -25.64 -24.94 -13.09
N ASN A 68 -26.62 -24.11 -13.47
CA ASN A 68 -27.91 -24.04 -12.78
C ASN A 68 -27.86 -23.65 -11.28
N GLN A 69 -27.04 -22.65 -10.93
CA GLN A 69 -26.85 -22.19 -9.55
C GLN A 69 -27.77 -21.03 -9.21
N THR A 70 -28.23 -20.98 -7.96
CA THR A 70 -29.23 -20.00 -7.49
C THR A 70 -28.58 -18.88 -6.70
N PHE A 71 -28.84 -17.66 -7.12
CA PHE A 71 -28.35 -16.42 -6.54
C PHE A 71 -29.53 -15.58 -6.03
N GLU A 72 -29.38 -14.96 -4.87
CA GLU A 72 -30.34 -13.99 -4.36
C GLU A 72 -29.88 -12.57 -4.69
N VAL A 73 -30.77 -11.76 -5.26
CA VAL A 73 -30.49 -10.36 -5.57
C VAL A 73 -30.35 -9.55 -4.28
N SER A 74 -29.13 -9.09 -3.99
CA SER A 74 -28.83 -8.29 -2.80
C SER A 74 -28.91 -6.79 -3.09
N ARG A 75 -28.56 -6.37 -4.31
CA ARG A 75 -28.52 -4.95 -4.70
C ARG A 75 -28.84 -4.76 -6.18
N ILE A 76 -29.60 -3.70 -6.47
CA ILE A 76 -29.90 -3.25 -7.84
C ILE A 76 -29.51 -1.77 -7.91
N VAL A 77 -28.64 -1.42 -8.85
CA VAL A 77 -28.25 -0.03 -9.12
C VAL A 77 -28.91 0.43 -10.42
N LYS A 78 -29.59 1.57 -10.34
CA LYS A 78 -30.21 2.25 -11.49
C LYS A 78 -29.45 3.55 -11.68
N ASP A 79 -28.80 3.71 -12.83
CA ASP A 79 -28.11 4.94 -13.20
C ASP A 79 -28.62 5.44 -14.56
N SER A 80 -28.11 6.58 -15.04
CA SER A 80 -28.56 7.18 -16.30
C SER A 80 -28.06 6.45 -17.55
N SER A 81 -27.33 5.34 -17.42
CA SER A 81 -26.77 4.59 -18.56
C SER A 81 -27.82 3.75 -19.31
N GLY A 82 -29.03 3.61 -18.77
CA GLY A 82 -30.10 2.82 -19.38
C GLY A 82 -30.00 1.31 -19.10
N VAL A 83 -29.12 0.87 -18.20
CA VAL A 83 -29.04 -0.50 -17.70
C VAL A 83 -29.25 -0.57 -16.18
N LEU A 84 -29.78 -1.70 -15.72
CA LEU A 84 -29.91 -2.10 -14.32
C LEU A 84 -28.73 -3.00 -13.97
N LYS A 85 -27.89 -2.57 -13.03
CA LYS A 85 -26.79 -3.39 -12.51
C LYS A 85 -27.30 -4.22 -11.34
N ILE A 86 -27.34 -5.53 -11.53
CA ILE A 86 -27.89 -6.51 -10.60
C ILE A 86 -26.71 -7.20 -9.92
N TYR A 87 -26.68 -7.13 -8.59
CA TYR A 87 -25.72 -7.84 -7.76
C TYR A 87 -26.47 -8.88 -6.93
N GLY A 88 -25.96 -10.10 -6.91
CA GLY A 88 -26.50 -11.19 -6.12
C GLY A 88 -25.43 -12.01 -5.41
N SER A 89 -25.84 -12.71 -4.37
CA SER A 89 -25.00 -13.68 -3.66
C SER A 89 -25.61 -15.08 -3.80
N HIS A 90 -24.77 -16.10 -3.93
CA HIS A 90 -25.24 -17.49 -4.00
C HIS A 90 -26.04 -17.85 -2.75
N ILE A 91 -27.04 -18.72 -2.87
CA ILE A 91 -27.92 -19.11 -1.74
C ILE A 91 -27.14 -19.66 -0.53
N LYS A 92 -25.91 -20.16 -0.73
CA LYS A 92 -25.01 -20.56 0.36
C LYS A 92 -24.77 -19.46 1.40
N HIS A 93 -24.82 -18.18 1.01
CA HIS A 93 -24.61 -17.04 1.90
C HIS A 93 -25.75 -16.88 2.92
N LYS A 94 -26.87 -17.60 2.77
CA LYS A 94 -27.87 -17.71 3.85
C LYS A 94 -27.30 -18.29 5.13
N LEU A 95 -26.27 -19.14 5.03
CA LEU A 95 -25.58 -19.71 6.19
C LEU A 95 -24.89 -18.65 7.06
N GLU A 96 -24.59 -17.46 6.53
CA GLU A 96 -24.01 -16.34 7.31
C GLU A 96 -25.04 -15.69 8.25
N TYR A 97 -26.33 -15.82 7.92
CA TYR A 97 -27.45 -15.28 8.70
C TYR A 97 -28.19 -16.36 9.50
N MET A 98 -27.74 -17.62 9.42
CA MET A 98 -28.27 -18.74 10.18
C MET A 98 -27.35 -19.08 11.35
N ALA A 99 -27.90 -19.67 12.40
CA ALA A 99 -27.13 -20.11 13.56
C ALA A 99 -27.11 -21.64 13.67
N VAL A 100 -26.20 -22.17 14.50
CA VAL A 100 -26.14 -23.58 14.88
C VAL A 100 -26.40 -23.69 16.38
N ARG A 101 -27.08 -24.75 16.83
CA ARG A 101 -27.30 -24.98 18.27
C ARG A 101 -25.98 -25.09 19.03
N HIS A 102 -25.93 -24.50 20.21
CA HIS A 102 -24.79 -24.56 21.12
C HIS A 102 -24.65 -25.94 21.76
N GLY A 103 -23.41 -26.40 21.96
CA GLY A 103 -23.07 -27.63 22.69
C GLY A 103 -23.30 -28.92 21.90
N ILE A 104 -23.35 -28.85 20.57
CA ILE A 104 -23.55 -30.02 19.72
C ILE A 104 -22.21 -30.71 19.47
N ASN A 105 -22.09 -31.96 19.91
CA ASN A 105 -20.92 -32.80 19.66
C ASN A 105 -21.02 -33.47 18.29
N LEU A 106 -19.93 -33.40 17.53
CA LEU A 106 -19.76 -34.08 16.25
C LEU A 106 -18.69 -35.14 16.45
N SER A 107 -18.99 -36.38 16.06
CA SER A 107 -18.04 -37.48 16.10
C SER A 107 -18.35 -38.45 14.95
N GLY A 108 -17.32 -38.87 14.21
CA GLY A 108 -17.47 -39.77 13.07
C GLY A 108 -16.89 -39.22 11.77
N THR A 109 -17.33 -39.73 10.62
CA THR A 109 -16.89 -39.28 9.30
C THR A 109 -17.41 -37.88 8.97
N ALA A 110 -16.83 -37.24 7.96
CA ALA A 110 -17.26 -35.90 7.54
C ALA A 110 -18.74 -35.88 7.11
N SER A 111 -19.22 -36.96 6.49
CA SER A 111 -20.63 -37.13 6.11
C SER A 111 -21.56 -37.11 7.33
N VAL A 112 -21.18 -37.80 8.41
CA VAL A 112 -21.93 -37.79 9.69
C VAL A 112 -21.89 -36.40 10.33
N ALA A 113 -20.72 -35.75 10.33
CA ALA A 113 -20.56 -34.42 10.90
C ALA A 113 -21.43 -33.38 10.17
N LEU A 114 -21.43 -33.39 8.84
CA LEU A 114 -22.27 -32.51 8.03
C LEU A 114 -23.76 -32.77 8.24
N ALA A 115 -24.18 -34.04 8.36
CA ALA A 115 -25.56 -34.38 8.65
C ALA A 115 -26.01 -33.86 10.03
N ILE A 116 -25.16 -33.99 11.05
CA ILE A 116 -25.41 -33.42 12.38
C ILE A 116 -25.50 -31.90 12.30
N TRP A 117 -24.61 -31.25 11.57
CA TRP A 117 -24.64 -29.81 11.35
C TRP A 117 -25.96 -29.37 10.69
N ALA A 118 -26.36 -29.99 9.58
CA ALA A 118 -27.58 -29.66 8.85
C ALA A 118 -28.85 -29.81 9.71
N ASN A 119 -28.91 -30.85 10.56
CA ASN A 119 -30.02 -31.09 11.47
C ASN A 119 -30.11 -30.10 12.64
N ASN A 120 -29.02 -29.39 12.94
CA ASN A 120 -28.93 -28.46 14.06
C ASN A 120 -28.93 -26.98 13.66
N LEU A 121 -29.27 -26.68 12.39
CA LEU A 121 -29.42 -25.33 11.89
C LEU A 121 -30.64 -24.62 12.47
N ILE A 122 -30.47 -23.35 12.83
CA ILE A 122 -31.52 -22.42 13.25
C ILE A 122 -31.66 -21.37 12.13
N GLY A 123 -32.79 -21.39 11.43
CA GLY A 123 -33.13 -20.47 10.34
C GLY A 123 -34.15 -21.06 9.37
N ASP A 124 -34.46 -20.31 8.32
CA ASP A 124 -35.57 -20.62 7.38
C ASP A 124 -35.19 -21.62 6.28
N TYR A 125 -33.90 -21.85 6.05
CA TYR A 125 -33.42 -22.76 5.01
C TYR A 125 -33.01 -24.13 5.58
N ARG A 126 -33.08 -25.16 4.74
CA ARG A 126 -32.57 -26.51 5.04
C ARG A 126 -31.57 -26.89 3.96
N PHE A 127 -30.47 -27.48 4.38
CA PHE A 127 -29.40 -27.89 3.50
C PHE A 127 -29.26 -29.41 3.53
N SER A 128 -29.16 -30.02 2.35
CA SER A 128 -28.73 -31.41 2.20
C SER A 128 -27.21 -31.47 2.23
N THR A 129 -26.67 -32.60 2.67
CA THR A 129 -25.23 -32.76 2.86
C THR A 129 -24.70 -34.06 2.31
N TRP A 130 -23.46 -34.05 1.83
CA TRP A 130 -22.76 -35.25 1.37
C TRP A 130 -21.24 -35.08 1.51
N SER A 131 -20.50 -36.18 1.67
CA SER A 131 -19.03 -36.19 1.62
C SER A 131 -18.49 -37.56 1.23
N ASP A 132 -17.35 -37.58 0.54
CA ASP A 132 -16.50 -38.75 0.23
C ASP A 132 -15.29 -38.87 1.19
N ILE A 133 -15.26 -38.08 2.27
CA ILE A 133 -14.19 -38.12 3.27
C ILE A 133 -14.55 -39.13 4.37
N ASP A 134 -13.92 -40.30 4.28
CA ASP A 134 -14.12 -41.41 5.22
C ASP A 134 -13.32 -41.27 6.53
N THR A 135 -12.43 -40.28 6.64
CA THR A 135 -11.64 -40.08 7.85
C THR A 135 -12.52 -39.61 9.00
N THR A 136 -12.37 -40.20 10.18
CA THR A 136 -13.15 -39.82 11.37
C THR A 136 -12.48 -38.71 12.15
N GLY A 137 -13.28 -37.80 12.69
CA GLY A 137 -12.85 -36.70 13.56
C GLY A 137 -13.87 -36.43 14.66
N SER A 138 -13.56 -35.52 15.57
CA SER A 138 -14.47 -35.12 16.64
C SER A 138 -14.29 -33.65 17.00
N THR A 139 -15.39 -32.93 17.26
CA THR A 139 -15.38 -31.53 17.70
C THR A 139 -16.72 -31.17 18.35
N THR A 140 -16.83 -29.98 18.91
CA THR A 140 -18.07 -29.45 19.51
C THR A 140 -18.38 -28.08 18.95
N PHE A 141 -19.63 -27.85 18.55
CA PHE A 141 -20.11 -26.54 18.16
C PHE A 141 -20.39 -25.68 19.39
N THR A 142 -19.57 -24.66 19.61
CA THR A 142 -19.72 -23.70 20.70
C THR A 142 -20.03 -22.30 20.16
N ALA A 143 -20.87 -21.54 20.85
CA ALA A 143 -21.45 -20.30 20.32
C ALA A 143 -20.47 -19.12 20.39
N ASP A 144 -19.44 -19.24 21.22
CA ASP A 144 -18.30 -18.33 21.33
C ASP A 144 -17.34 -18.45 20.13
N LYS A 145 -17.19 -19.66 19.57
CA LYS A 145 -16.32 -19.92 18.41
C LYS A 145 -17.07 -19.81 17.09
N MET A 146 -18.31 -20.30 17.01
CA MET A 146 -19.10 -20.38 15.77
C MET A 146 -20.36 -19.51 15.88
N THR A 147 -20.23 -18.24 15.49
CA THR A 147 -21.32 -17.26 15.62
C THR A 147 -22.42 -17.41 14.56
N ASN A 148 -22.14 -18.13 13.46
CA ASN A 148 -23.11 -18.47 12.43
C ASN A 148 -22.85 -19.87 11.83
N ALA A 149 -23.80 -20.36 11.03
CA ALA A 149 -23.76 -21.69 10.44
C ALA A 149 -22.66 -21.84 9.38
N HIS A 150 -22.28 -20.76 8.69
CA HIS A 150 -21.17 -20.77 7.75
C HIS A 150 -19.83 -21.03 8.46
N LEU A 151 -19.57 -20.36 9.59
CA LEU A 151 -18.35 -20.57 10.36
C LEU A 151 -18.25 -21.99 10.93
N ALA A 152 -19.38 -22.63 11.23
CA ALA A 152 -19.40 -24.04 11.64
C ALA A 152 -18.95 -25.00 10.52
N LEU A 153 -19.17 -24.65 9.26
CA LEU A 153 -18.63 -25.42 8.12
C LEU A 153 -17.13 -25.20 7.94
N GLY A 154 -16.65 -23.98 8.10
CA GLY A 154 -15.25 -23.68 7.85
C GLY A 154 -14.90 -22.26 8.26
N GLY A 155 -13.62 -22.05 8.53
CA GLY A 155 -13.16 -20.72 8.88
C GLY A 155 -13.41 -20.35 10.34
N VAL A 156 -13.51 -21.29 11.29
CA VAL A 156 -13.10 -21.10 12.71
C VAL A 156 -12.49 -22.39 13.27
N GLU A 157 -11.78 -22.29 14.39
CA GLU A 157 -11.23 -23.45 15.09
C GLU A 157 -12.34 -24.42 15.52
N GLY A 158 -12.17 -25.70 15.23
CA GLY A 158 -13.13 -26.76 15.52
C GLY A 158 -14.28 -26.88 14.52
N SER A 159 -14.26 -26.11 13.42
CA SER A 159 -15.23 -26.23 12.31
C SER A 159 -15.05 -27.52 11.52
N ILE A 160 -16.03 -27.89 10.68
CA ILE A 160 -15.96 -29.16 9.93
C ILE A 160 -14.75 -29.19 8.96
N LEU A 161 -14.46 -28.09 8.27
CA LEU A 161 -13.30 -28.01 7.38
C LEU A 161 -11.96 -28.04 8.14
N ASP A 162 -11.96 -27.59 9.40
CA ASP A 162 -10.78 -27.61 10.27
C ASP A 162 -10.41 -29.03 10.72
N VAL A 163 -11.42 -29.82 11.07
CA VAL A 163 -11.24 -31.18 11.59
C VAL A 163 -11.07 -32.22 10.48
N TRP A 164 -11.88 -32.14 9.42
CA TRP A 164 -11.91 -33.16 8.36
C TRP A 164 -11.16 -32.74 7.09
N GLY A 165 -10.91 -31.46 6.87
CA GLY A 165 -10.30 -30.95 5.62
C GLY A 165 -11.20 -31.15 4.40
N GLY A 166 -10.66 -30.89 3.21
CA GLY A 166 -11.36 -31.08 1.93
C GLY A 166 -11.66 -29.79 1.17
N GLU A 167 -12.56 -29.89 0.20
CA GLU A 167 -12.98 -28.83 -0.70
C GLU A 167 -14.51 -28.79 -0.78
N TYR A 168 -15.11 -27.66 -0.37
CA TYR A 168 -16.55 -27.51 -0.44
C TYR A 168 -17.03 -27.25 -1.87
N GLU A 169 -18.04 -28.00 -2.28
CA GLU A 169 -18.91 -27.69 -3.39
C GLU A 169 -20.28 -27.27 -2.83
N PHE A 170 -20.67 -26.04 -3.14
CA PHE A 170 -22.00 -25.53 -2.84
C PHE A 170 -22.83 -25.60 -4.12
N ASP A 171 -23.76 -26.54 -4.16
CA ASP A 171 -24.69 -26.74 -5.27
C ASP A 171 -26.10 -26.41 -4.77
N ASN A 172 -26.51 -25.15 -4.96
CA ASN A 172 -27.76 -24.62 -4.42
C ASN A 172 -27.87 -24.86 -2.89
N LEU A 173 -28.88 -25.61 -2.44
CA LEU A 173 -29.09 -25.99 -1.04
C LEU A 173 -28.38 -27.31 -0.65
N THR A 174 -27.52 -27.85 -1.52
CA THR A 174 -26.69 -29.01 -1.23
C THR A 174 -25.27 -28.58 -0.91
N VAL A 175 -24.76 -28.98 0.26
CA VAL A 175 -23.36 -28.78 0.66
C VAL A 175 -22.63 -30.11 0.54
N ARG A 176 -21.67 -30.18 -0.38
CA ARG A 176 -20.82 -31.35 -0.56
C ARG A 176 -19.40 -31.03 -0.11
N LEU A 177 -18.80 -31.89 0.70
CA LEU A 177 -17.40 -31.79 1.08
C LEU A 177 -16.60 -32.89 0.41
N HIS A 178 -15.84 -32.51 -0.62
CA HIS A 178 -15.03 -33.43 -1.41
C HIS A 178 -13.63 -33.56 -0.83
N LYS A 179 -13.04 -34.74 -0.91
CA LYS A 179 -11.62 -34.95 -0.66
C LYS A 179 -10.77 -34.14 -1.65
N GLN A 180 -11.22 -34.09 -2.91
CA GLN A 180 -10.69 -33.26 -3.97
C GLN A 180 -11.79 -32.99 -5.00
N LEU A 181 -12.21 -31.74 -5.15
CA LEU A 181 -13.30 -31.34 -6.04
C LEU A 181 -12.84 -31.28 -7.51
N GLY A 182 -11.66 -30.68 -7.74
CA GLY A 182 -11.12 -30.52 -9.09
C GLY A 182 -10.32 -31.72 -9.58
N ARG A 183 -10.26 -31.88 -10.90
CA ARG A 183 -9.41 -32.87 -11.57
C ARG A 183 -8.06 -32.24 -11.91
N ARG A 184 -7.06 -33.07 -12.17
CA ARG A 184 -5.87 -32.62 -12.89
C ARG A 184 -6.26 -32.44 -14.35
N ALA A 185 -6.44 -31.19 -14.80
CA ALA A 185 -6.91 -30.92 -16.15
C ALA A 185 -5.75 -31.11 -17.15
N PRO A 186 -6.03 -31.66 -18.34
CA PRO A 186 -4.99 -31.94 -19.33
C PRO A 186 -4.57 -30.71 -20.14
N THR A 187 -5.23 -29.56 -19.96
CA THR A 187 -4.83 -28.28 -20.55
C THR A 187 -3.62 -27.67 -19.86
N VAL A 188 -2.91 -26.81 -20.58
CA VAL A 188 -1.72 -26.07 -20.12
C VAL A 188 -1.92 -24.60 -20.41
N LEU A 189 -1.71 -23.74 -19.41
CA LEU A 189 -1.69 -22.29 -19.61
C LEU A 189 -0.26 -21.85 -19.89
N GLU A 190 -0.01 -21.34 -21.10
CA GLU A 190 1.33 -21.01 -21.57
C GLU A 190 1.39 -19.62 -22.22
N TYR A 191 2.46 -18.87 -21.89
CA TYR A 191 2.75 -17.58 -22.51
C TYR A 191 3.00 -17.74 -24.01
N GLY A 192 2.26 -16.97 -24.81
CA GLY A 192 2.30 -17.06 -26.28
C GLY A 192 1.35 -18.10 -26.88
N ARG A 193 0.66 -18.90 -26.06
CA ARG A 193 -0.40 -19.82 -26.51
C ARG A 193 -1.80 -19.29 -26.17
N ASN A 194 -2.14 -19.28 -24.89
CA ASN A 194 -3.49 -18.99 -24.40
C ASN A 194 -3.53 -17.95 -23.26
N ILE A 195 -2.40 -17.58 -22.65
CA ILE A 195 -2.36 -16.50 -21.66
C ILE A 195 -2.44 -15.13 -22.36
N ILE A 196 -3.38 -14.27 -21.94
CA ILE A 196 -3.52 -12.87 -22.36
C ILE A 196 -2.73 -11.96 -21.43
N SER A 197 -2.92 -12.13 -20.12
CA SER A 197 -2.25 -11.38 -19.07
C SER A 197 -2.01 -12.29 -17.86
N ALA A 198 -0.93 -12.05 -17.14
CA ALA A 198 -0.62 -12.74 -15.90
C ALA A 198 -0.03 -11.74 -14.90
N GLU A 199 -0.54 -11.80 -13.67
CA GLU A 199 -0.11 -10.98 -12.54
C GLU A 199 0.16 -11.91 -11.37
N SER A 200 1.39 -11.90 -10.84
CA SER A 200 1.79 -12.68 -9.66
C SER A 200 2.01 -11.72 -8.51
N ASP A 201 1.20 -11.87 -7.46
CA ASP A 201 1.32 -11.13 -6.21
C ASP A 201 1.98 -12.02 -5.15
N GLU A 202 3.14 -11.59 -4.67
CA GLU A 202 3.88 -12.27 -3.61
C GLU A 202 3.80 -11.45 -2.32
N SER A 203 3.05 -11.96 -1.34
CA SER A 203 2.86 -11.30 -0.05
C SER A 203 3.49 -12.09 1.10
N ILE A 204 4.14 -11.35 2.00
CA ILE A 204 4.65 -11.85 3.28
C ILE A 204 3.86 -11.32 4.47
N GLU A 205 2.80 -10.53 4.27
CA GLU A 205 2.10 -9.80 5.35
C GLU A 205 1.58 -10.72 6.46
N GLU A 206 1.07 -11.90 6.09
CA GLU A 206 0.51 -12.89 7.03
C GLU A 206 1.38 -14.14 7.23
N SER A 207 2.63 -14.12 6.76
CA SER A 207 3.54 -15.28 6.89
C SER A 207 4.21 -15.32 8.25
N TYR A 208 4.06 -16.44 8.96
CA TYR A 208 4.81 -16.74 10.18
C TYR A 208 6.07 -17.53 9.84
N THR A 209 7.16 -17.28 10.57
CA THR A 209 8.47 -17.92 10.31
C THR A 209 8.85 -18.94 11.36
N SER A 210 8.17 -18.92 12.52
CA SER A 210 8.46 -19.79 13.66
C SER A 210 7.20 -20.09 14.46
N VAL A 211 7.20 -21.18 15.23
CA VAL A 211 6.09 -21.60 16.09
C VAL A 211 6.54 -21.63 17.55
N TYR A 212 5.71 -21.10 18.45
CA TYR A 212 5.81 -21.24 19.91
C TYR A 212 4.82 -22.32 20.36
N PRO A 213 5.26 -23.58 20.57
CA PRO A 213 4.38 -24.67 20.96
C PRO A 213 4.20 -24.73 22.48
N PHE A 214 2.96 -24.90 22.93
CA PHE A 214 2.66 -25.22 24.33
C PHE A 214 1.59 -26.31 24.45
N ALA A 215 1.52 -26.99 25.58
CA ALA A 215 0.40 -27.85 25.95
C ALA A 215 0.09 -27.71 27.43
N THR A 216 -1.18 -27.79 27.79
CA THR A 216 -1.69 -27.71 29.15
C THR A 216 -2.28 -29.06 29.55
N TYR A 217 -1.98 -29.50 30.77
CA TYR A 217 -2.56 -30.72 31.34
C TYR A 217 -2.82 -30.52 32.84
N THR A 218 -3.81 -31.23 33.37
CA THR A 218 -4.14 -31.21 34.80
C THR A 218 -3.62 -32.49 35.46
N PRO A 219 -2.68 -32.42 36.41
CA PRO A 219 -2.18 -33.60 37.12
C PRO A 219 -3.28 -34.27 37.98
N ASP A 220 -3.27 -35.59 38.11
CA ASP A 220 -4.17 -36.30 39.03
C ASP A 220 -3.84 -35.94 40.50
N SER A 221 -4.87 -35.62 41.30
CA SER A 221 -4.69 -35.26 42.72
C SER A 221 -4.20 -36.47 43.53
N GLN A 222 -2.99 -36.40 44.09
CA GLN A 222 -2.61 -37.27 45.20
C GLN A 222 -3.09 -36.64 46.52
N GLY A 223 -4.24 -37.10 47.03
CA GLY A 223 -4.74 -36.77 48.37
C GLY A 223 -5.74 -35.61 48.41
N SER A 224 -6.71 -35.73 49.33
CA SER A 224 -7.94 -34.94 49.44
C SER A 224 -7.75 -33.41 49.53
N ASP A 225 -8.65 -32.69 48.87
CA ASP A 225 -8.99 -31.26 48.99
C ASP A 225 -8.09 -30.20 48.34
N SER A 226 -7.62 -30.46 47.11
CA SER A 226 -7.42 -29.36 46.15
C SER A 226 -7.66 -29.82 44.71
N THR A 227 -8.48 -29.10 43.94
CA THR A 227 -8.49 -29.22 42.48
C THR A 227 -7.14 -28.75 41.95
N PRO A 228 -6.30 -29.62 41.37
CA PRO A 228 -4.98 -29.22 40.91
C PRO A 228 -5.11 -28.21 39.76
N ALA A 229 -4.33 -27.14 39.81
CA ALA A 229 -4.30 -26.14 38.74
C ALA A 229 -3.67 -26.74 37.46
N PRO A 230 -4.15 -26.36 36.27
CA PRO A 230 -3.57 -26.80 35.01
C PRO A 230 -2.10 -26.36 34.89
N VAL A 231 -1.24 -27.27 34.46
CA VAL A 231 0.20 -27.07 34.26
C VAL A 231 0.48 -26.90 32.76
N THR A 232 1.14 -25.81 32.38
CA THR A 232 1.56 -25.54 31.00
C THR A 232 3.00 -26.01 30.77
N VAL A 233 3.21 -26.83 29.74
CA VAL A 233 4.52 -27.30 29.27
C VAL A 233 4.89 -26.55 27.99
N THR A 234 6.12 -26.03 27.94
CA THR A 234 6.72 -25.32 26.80
C THR A 234 8.08 -25.95 26.46
N ILE A 235 8.71 -25.52 25.37
CA ILE A 235 10.03 -26.03 24.95
C ILE A 235 11.20 -25.16 25.43
N PRO A 236 12.39 -25.76 25.72
CA PRO A 236 13.63 -25.00 25.91
C PRO A 236 13.99 -24.24 24.63
N GLY A 237 14.12 -22.91 24.74
CA GLY A 237 14.37 -22.02 23.60
C GLY A 237 13.14 -21.32 23.03
N ASP A 238 11.97 -21.49 23.67
CA ASP A 238 10.67 -20.85 23.39
C ASP A 238 10.04 -21.19 22.03
N TYR A 239 10.79 -21.26 20.94
CA TYR A 239 10.23 -21.41 19.59
C TYR A 239 10.96 -22.46 18.74
N VAL A 240 10.31 -22.88 17.66
CA VAL A 240 10.85 -23.74 16.61
C VAL A 240 10.80 -22.97 15.29
N ASP A 241 11.93 -22.87 14.59
CA ASP A 241 12.04 -22.12 13.34
C ASP A 241 11.63 -22.97 12.14
N SER A 242 10.98 -22.34 11.16
CA SER A 242 10.70 -22.93 9.86
C SER A 242 11.95 -23.04 9.00
N LYS A 243 11.95 -23.99 8.05
CA LYS A 243 12.97 -24.08 6.99
C LYS A 243 13.07 -22.83 6.10
N TYR A 244 12.03 -21.98 6.06
CA TYR A 244 11.99 -20.75 5.28
C TYR A 244 12.44 -19.50 6.08
N ILE A 245 12.88 -19.66 7.33
CA ILE A 245 13.30 -18.54 8.19
C ILE A 245 14.35 -17.64 7.51
N SER A 246 15.22 -18.22 6.67
CA SER A 246 16.26 -17.50 5.93
C SER A 246 15.73 -16.57 4.83
N MET A 247 14.45 -16.68 4.45
CA MET A 247 13.81 -15.78 3.48
C MET A 247 13.30 -14.48 4.12
N TYR A 248 13.36 -14.35 5.45
CA TYR A 248 12.78 -13.22 6.18
C TYR A 248 13.84 -12.57 7.06
N ALA A 249 13.93 -11.24 7.00
CA ALA A 249 14.84 -10.47 7.83
C ALA A 249 14.50 -10.55 9.34
N ASN A 250 13.22 -10.74 9.69
CA ASN A 250 12.73 -10.75 11.06
C ASN A 250 11.84 -11.96 11.33
N ARG A 251 12.00 -12.53 12.54
CA ARG A 251 11.20 -13.67 13.01
C ARG A 251 9.78 -13.24 13.35
N ARG A 252 8.79 -13.97 12.86
CA ARG A 252 7.36 -13.82 13.16
C ARG A 252 6.85 -15.10 13.79
N ILE A 253 6.50 -15.06 15.07
CA ILE A 253 6.22 -16.26 15.86
C ILE A 253 4.70 -16.48 15.97
N LYS A 254 4.23 -17.67 15.60
CA LYS A 254 2.86 -18.12 15.83
C LYS A 254 2.78 -18.97 17.11
N VAL A 255 1.91 -18.60 18.04
CA VAL A 255 1.63 -19.41 19.23
C VAL A 255 0.68 -20.54 18.85
N VAL A 256 0.99 -21.79 19.23
CA VAL A 256 0.18 -22.98 18.92
C VAL A 256 0.00 -23.84 20.17
N ASP A 257 -1.26 -24.19 20.45
CA ASP A 257 -1.65 -25.07 21.55
C ASP A 257 -1.79 -26.53 21.06
N PHE A 258 -1.05 -27.45 21.66
CA PHE A 258 -1.07 -28.88 21.37
C PHE A 258 -1.72 -29.70 22.51
N SER A 259 -2.41 -29.07 23.46
CA SER A 259 -3.04 -29.74 24.62
C SER A 259 -3.94 -30.91 24.21
N SER A 260 -4.69 -30.77 23.12
CA SER A 260 -5.64 -31.77 22.60
C SER A 260 -4.97 -32.98 21.94
N GLU A 261 -3.68 -32.93 21.64
CA GLU A 261 -2.94 -34.00 20.96
C GLU A 261 -2.38 -35.06 21.92
N PHE A 262 -2.51 -34.84 23.23
CA PHE A 262 -2.08 -35.78 24.26
C PHE A 262 -3.28 -36.60 24.75
N LYS A 263 -3.11 -37.92 24.86
CA LYS A 263 -4.17 -38.80 25.37
C LYS A 263 -4.48 -38.48 26.84
N GLU A 264 -5.66 -38.85 27.30
CA GLU A 264 -6.06 -38.72 28.71
C GLU A 264 -5.00 -39.41 29.59
N LYS A 265 -4.34 -38.65 30.49
CA LYS A 265 -3.19 -39.03 31.36
C LYS A 265 -1.80 -39.09 30.72
N GLU A 266 -1.64 -38.72 29.46
CA GLU A 266 -0.32 -38.57 28.83
C GLU A 266 0.29 -37.21 29.20
N ILE A 267 1.45 -37.21 29.87
CA ILE A 267 2.14 -35.97 30.26
C ILE A 267 2.88 -35.39 29.05
N PRO A 268 2.60 -34.13 28.65
CA PRO A 268 3.33 -33.46 27.58
C PRO A 268 4.82 -33.30 27.93
N THR A 269 5.71 -33.60 26.98
CA THR A 269 7.16 -33.39 27.12
C THR A 269 7.67 -32.38 26.08
N PRO A 270 8.73 -31.60 26.39
CA PRO A 270 9.31 -30.65 25.44
C PRO A 270 9.72 -31.25 24.09
N ASP A 271 10.27 -32.47 24.08
CA ASP A 271 10.71 -33.12 22.83
C ASP A 271 9.54 -33.54 21.94
N LYS A 272 8.44 -34.01 22.55
CA LYS A 272 7.19 -34.31 21.82
C LYS A 272 6.57 -33.03 21.26
N LEU A 273 6.53 -31.95 22.05
CA LEU A 273 6.06 -30.64 21.60
C LEU A 273 6.89 -30.08 20.44
N ARG A 274 8.22 -30.22 20.48
CA ARG A 274 9.10 -29.81 19.40
C ARG A 274 8.85 -30.61 18.12
N THR A 275 8.64 -31.93 18.24
CA THR A 275 8.34 -32.80 17.09
C THR A 275 6.97 -32.48 16.48
N MET A 276 5.96 -32.21 17.31
CA MET A 276 4.63 -31.77 16.87
C MET A 276 4.70 -30.41 16.17
N ALA A 277 5.49 -29.46 16.70
CA ALA A 277 5.70 -28.16 16.08
C ALA A 277 6.40 -28.24 14.72
N VAL A 278 7.43 -29.08 14.56
CA VAL A 278 8.09 -29.30 13.26
C VAL A 278 7.11 -29.88 12.23
N LYS A 279 6.36 -30.92 12.60
CA LYS A 279 5.35 -31.54 11.73
C LYS A 279 4.26 -30.54 11.34
N PHE A 280 3.80 -29.74 12.29
CA PHE A 280 2.84 -28.66 12.05
C PHE A 280 3.38 -27.64 11.05
N MET A 281 4.64 -27.22 11.17
CA MET A 281 5.26 -26.28 10.24
C MET A 281 5.43 -26.85 8.83
N GLU A 282 5.82 -28.12 8.71
CA GLU A 282 5.97 -28.80 7.43
C GLU A 282 4.63 -28.98 6.70
N HIS A 283 3.58 -29.42 7.41
CA HIS A 283 2.26 -29.62 6.84
C HIS A 283 1.62 -28.32 6.37
N ASN A 284 1.81 -27.24 7.13
CA ASN A 284 1.18 -25.95 6.87
C ASN A 284 2.06 -24.99 6.07
N LYS A 285 3.20 -25.48 5.56
CA LYS A 285 4.21 -24.67 4.83
C LYS A 285 4.50 -23.34 5.54
N ILE A 286 4.56 -23.33 6.88
CA ILE A 286 4.78 -22.12 7.68
C ILE A 286 6.06 -21.46 7.20
N GLY A 287 5.99 -20.20 6.77
CA GLY A 287 7.14 -19.44 6.27
C GLY A 287 7.31 -19.47 4.75
N ALA A 288 6.52 -20.23 3.98
CA ALA A 288 6.49 -20.00 2.54
C ALA A 288 5.85 -18.61 2.23
N PRO A 289 6.39 -17.83 1.27
CA PRO A 289 5.70 -16.64 0.76
C PRO A 289 4.32 -17.03 0.23
N LYS A 290 3.30 -16.20 0.46
CA LYS A 290 1.99 -16.41 -0.17
C LYS A 290 2.07 -15.87 -1.59
N ILE A 291 1.85 -16.74 -2.57
CA ILE A 291 1.86 -16.38 -3.99
C ILE A 291 0.42 -16.55 -4.49
N ASN A 292 -0.16 -15.46 -5.00
CA ASN A 292 -1.41 -15.49 -5.73
C ASN A 292 -1.15 -15.05 -7.17
N THR A 293 -1.48 -15.92 -8.12
CA THR A 293 -1.23 -15.69 -9.54
C THR A 293 -2.56 -15.55 -10.26
N LYS A 294 -2.91 -14.33 -10.67
CA LYS A 294 -4.08 -14.07 -11.52
C LYS A 294 -3.69 -14.22 -12.98
N ILE A 295 -4.47 -15.00 -13.74
CA ILE A 295 -4.26 -15.24 -15.17
C ILE A 295 -5.57 -14.98 -15.92
N GLU A 296 -5.49 -14.08 -16.91
CA GLU A 296 -6.53 -13.90 -17.92
C GLU A 296 -6.07 -14.66 -19.16
N TYR A 297 -6.94 -15.51 -19.70
CA TYR A 297 -6.58 -16.42 -20.78
C TYR A 297 -7.71 -16.52 -21.81
N VAL A 298 -7.35 -16.87 -23.03
CA VAL A 298 -8.31 -17.23 -24.08
C VAL A 298 -8.76 -18.66 -23.81
N ASP A 299 -10.04 -18.84 -23.51
CA ASP A 299 -10.65 -20.16 -23.38
C ASP A 299 -10.71 -20.87 -24.74
N LEU A 300 -9.67 -21.65 -25.04
CA LEU A 300 -9.52 -22.38 -26.31
C LEU A 300 -10.67 -23.36 -26.55
N ALA A 301 -11.30 -23.90 -25.50
CA ALA A 301 -12.44 -24.82 -25.61
C ALA A 301 -13.67 -24.17 -26.30
N SER A 302 -13.72 -22.83 -26.34
CA SER A 302 -14.78 -22.04 -27.01
C SER A 302 -14.46 -21.67 -28.47
N THR A 303 -13.24 -21.92 -28.94
CA THR A 303 -12.80 -21.54 -30.30
C THR A 303 -13.14 -22.62 -31.34
N LEU A 304 -13.43 -22.20 -32.58
CA LEU A 304 -13.80 -23.10 -33.69
C LEU A 304 -12.72 -24.16 -33.98
N ASP A 305 -11.45 -23.78 -33.88
CA ASP A 305 -10.30 -24.64 -34.21
C ASP A 305 -10.06 -25.77 -33.19
N TYR A 306 -10.69 -25.70 -32.01
CA TYR A 306 -10.51 -26.65 -30.90
C TYR A 306 -11.81 -27.35 -30.48
N GLN A 307 -12.89 -27.24 -31.27
CA GLN A 307 -14.19 -27.86 -30.96
C GLN A 307 -14.12 -29.38 -30.76
N ASP A 308 -13.26 -30.07 -31.50
CA ASP A 308 -13.05 -31.53 -31.39
C ASP A 308 -12.28 -31.93 -30.12
N ASN A 309 -11.55 -30.99 -29.50
CA ASN A 309 -10.74 -31.19 -28.29
C ASN A 309 -11.31 -30.46 -27.06
N LYS A 310 -12.58 -30.04 -27.12
CA LYS A 310 -13.24 -29.22 -26.08
C LYS A 310 -13.07 -29.75 -24.65
N ILE A 311 -13.16 -31.07 -24.47
CA ILE A 311 -13.04 -31.73 -23.15
C ILE A 311 -11.62 -31.62 -22.56
N ILE A 312 -10.61 -31.48 -23.42
CA ILE A 312 -9.19 -31.45 -23.06
C ILE A 312 -8.77 -30.02 -22.67
N GLU A 313 -9.33 -29.00 -23.32
CA GLU A 313 -9.01 -27.59 -23.07
C GLU A 313 -9.87 -26.94 -21.98
N GLU A 314 -10.88 -27.66 -21.47
CA GLU A 314 -11.78 -27.17 -20.43
C GLU A 314 -11.10 -27.07 -19.05
N LEU A 315 -11.21 -25.88 -18.45
CA LEU A 315 -10.71 -25.55 -17.11
C LEU A 315 -11.87 -25.14 -16.19
N GLU A 316 -11.92 -25.66 -14.97
CA GLU A 316 -12.99 -25.37 -14.00
C GLU A 316 -12.44 -25.21 -12.57
N PHE A 317 -13.27 -24.68 -11.68
CA PHE A 317 -12.93 -24.42 -10.28
C PHE A 317 -12.29 -25.61 -9.55
N CYS A 318 -11.23 -25.35 -8.78
CA CYS A 318 -10.39 -26.33 -8.08
C CYS A 318 -9.58 -27.29 -8.98
N ASP A 319 -9.66 -27.21 -10.31
CA ASP A 319 -8.81 -28.01 -11.20
C ASP A 319 -7.33 -27.61 -11.04
N ILE A 320 -6.46 -28.58 -11.32
CA ILE A 320 -5.01 -28.45 -11.23
C ILE A 320 -4.44 -28.46 -12.65
N VAL A 321 -3.72 -27.41 -13.04
CA VAL A 321 -3.11 -27.25 -14.37
C VAL A 321 -1.65 -26.80 -14.29
N PRO A 322 -0.83 -27.19 -15.27
CA PRO A 322 0.47 -26.58 -15.47
C PRO A 322 0.33 -25.14 -16.01
N VAL A 323 1.14 -24.23 -15.46
CA VAL A 323 1.23 -22.82 -15.87
C VAL A 323 2.69 -22.49 -16.19
N TYR A 324 2.92 -22.01 -17.42
CA TYR A 324 4.26 -21.70 -17.93
C TYR A 324 4.35 -20.26 -18.48
N TYR A 325 5.00 -19.39 -17.73
CA TYR A 325 5.33 -18.01 -18.09
C TYR A 325 6.73 -17.63 -17.55
N PRO A 326 7.81 -18.10 -18.19
CA PRO A 326 9.18 -17.96 -17.64
C PRO A 326 9.69 -16.54 -17.49
N SER A 327 9.24 -15.61 -18.36
CA SER A 327 9.72 -14.22 -18.36
C SER A 327 9.31 -13.42 -17.12
N ILE A 328 8.28 -13.85 -16.38
CA ILE A 328 7.89 -13.29 -15.08
C ILE A 328 8.06 -14.29 -13.93
N GLY A 329 8.77 -15.40 -14.17
CA GLY A 329 9.14 -16.37 -13.13
C GLY A 329 8.09 -17.41 -12.76
N ILE A 330 6.98 -17.52 -13.51
CA ILE A 330 5.93 -18.51 -13.23
C ILE A 330 6.22 -19.78 -14.01
N THR A 331 6.59 -20.84 -13.31
CA THR A 331 6.75 -22.19 -13.90
C THR A 331 6.26 -23.22 -12.88
N GLU A 332 4.96 -23.50 -12.88
CA GLU A 332 4.33 -24.43 -11.92
C GLU A 332 3.65 -25.59 -12.66
N ASP A 333 3.91 -26.83 -12.25
CA ASP A 333 3.35 -28.05 -12.88
C ASP A 333 2.00 -28.49 -12.25
N ASP A 334 1.61 -27.84 -11.14
CA ASP A 334 0.48 -28.20 -10.30
C ASP A 334 -0.27 -26.98 -9.71
N ALA A 335 -0.40 -25.89 -10.48
CA ALA A 335 -1.16 -24.72 -10.07
C ALA A 335 -2.66 -25.07 -9.94
N LYS A 336 -3.27 -24.77 -8.79
CA LYS A 336 -4.70 -25.05 -8.53
C LYS A 336 -5.54 -23.78 -8.69
N VAL A 337 -6.63 -23.88 -9.43
CA VAL A 337 -7.61 -22.78 -9.57
C VAL A 337 -8.33 -22.54 -8.24
N THR A 338 -8.00 -21.44 -7.56
CA THR A 338 -8.61 -21.05 -6.28
C THR A 338 -9.77 -20.07 -6.46
N LYS A 339 -9.79 -19.33 -7.56
CA LYS A 339 -10.89 -18.45 -7.93
C LYS A 339 -11.12 -18.44 -9.43
N ILE A 340 -12.40 -18.33 -9.82
CA ILE A 340 -12.82 -18.28 -11.21
C ILE A 340 -13.89 -17.21 -11.38
N VAL A 341 -13.76 -16.41 -12.44
CA VAL A 341 -14.80 -15.49 -12.90
C VAL A 341 -15.35 -16.06 -14.21
N TYR A 342 -16.58 -16.54 -14.17
CA TYR A 342 -17.25 -17.17 -15.30
C TYR A 342 -18.21 -16.19 -15.97
N ASP A 343 -17.97 -15.89 -17.24
CA ASP A 343 -18.89 -15.11 -18.07
C ASP A 343 -19.95 -16.06 -18.63
N PHE A 344 -21.14 -16.05 -18.01
CA PHE A 344 -22.23 -16.92 -18.39
C PHE A 344 -22.99 -16.42 -19.64
N VAL A 345 -22.72 -15.20 -20.10
CA VAL A 345 -23.30 -14.66 -21.35
C VAL A 345 -22.55 -15.20 -22.55
N ASN A 346 -21.22 -15.22 -22.47
CA ASN A 346 -20.34 -15.77 -23.51
C ASN A 346 -19.96 -17.24 -23.27
N GLU A 347 -20.47 -17.84 -22.20
CA GLU A 347 -20.27 -19.23 -21.77
C GLU A 347 -18.78 -19.65 -21.63
N ARG A 348 -17.92 -18.75 -21.17
CA ARG A 348 -16.47 -18.96 -21.04
C ARG A 348 -15.92 -18.42 -19.73
N ASN A 349 -14.75 -18.89 -19.33
CA ASN A 349 -14.04 -18.27 -18.22
C ASN A 349 -13.46 -16.91 -18.65
N GLU A 350 -13.70 -15.88 -17.84
CA GLU A 350 -13.17 -14.52 -18.04
C GLU A 350 -11.78 -14.39 -17.41
N SER A 351 -11.61 -14.90 -16.18
CA SER A 351 -10.32 -14.96 -15.51
C SER A 351 -10.26 -16.11 -14.50
N VAL A 352 -9.05 -16.57 -14.20
CA VAL A 352 -8.76 -17.56 -13.15
C VAL A 352 -7.63 -17.05 -12.27
N GLU A 353 -7.71 -17.34 -10.98
CA GLU A 353 -6.61 -17.12 -10.04
C GLU A 353 -6.13 -18.46 -9.50
N PHE A 354 -4.82 -18.58 -9.42
CA PHE A 354 -4.09 -19.72 -8.89
C PHE A 354 -3.47 -19.33 -7.57
N GLY A 355 -3.77 -20.11 -6.53
CA GLY A 355 -3.14 -19.96 -5.23
C GLY A 355 -2.37 -21.22 -4.88
N ILE A 356 -1.41 -21.09 -3.97
CA ILE A 356 -0.65 -22.23 -3.45
C ILE A 356 -1.63 -23.26 -2.88
N ILE A 357 -1.42 -24.54 -3.24
CA ILE A 357 -2.08 -25.69 -2.61
C ILE A 357 -1.76 -25.65 -1.11
N GLY A 358 -2.66 -25.06 -0.31
CA GLY A 358 -2.48 -24.92 1.14
C GLY A 358 -3.35 -23.86 1.83
N GLU A 359 -4.05 -22.98 1.12
CA GLU A 359 -4.78 -21.89 1.78
C GLU A 359 -6.16 -22.28 2.32
N SER A 360 -6.17 -22.74 3.57
CA SER A 360 -6.78 -21.93 4.63
C SER A 360 -6.00 -22.19 5.91
N ILE A 361 -5.48 -21.13 6.55
CA ILE A 361 -4.77 -21.19 7.84
C ILE A 361 -5.63 -21.82 8.96
N ARG A 362 -6.93 -22.06 8.69
CA ARG A 362 -7.90 -22.75 9.56
C ARG A 362 -8.26 -24.18 9.16
N SER A 363 -7.71 -24.77 8.09
CA SER A 363 -7.75 -26.26 7.89
C SER A 363 -6.54 -26.96 8.50
N ALA A 364 -5.58 -26.13 8.93
CA ALA A 364 -4.34 -26.47 9.60
C ALA A 364 -4.45 -26.61 11.12
N MET A 365 -5.57 -26.17 11.72
CA MET A 365 -5.62 -25.79 13.13
C MET A 365 -6.20 -26.87 14.06
N THR A 366 -6.97 -27.85 13.60
CA THR A 366 -7.48 -28.95 14.45
C THR A 366 -7.64 -30.30 13.74
N GLY A 367 -6.78 -30.60 12.76
CA GLY A 367 -6.66 -31.96 12.24
C GLY A 367 -5.98 -32.88 13.26
N GLY A 368 -6.75 -33.47 14.17
CA GLY A 368 -6.25 -34.38 15.21
C GLY A 368 -5.25 -35.40 14.66
N LEU A 369 -4.06 -35.43 15.27
CA LEU A 369 -2.87 -36.14 14.78
C LEU A 369 -3.07 -37.67 14.76
N SER A 370 -4.01 -38.21 15.54
CA SER A 370 -4.26 -39.66 15.63
C SER A 370 -5.13 -40.22 14.49
N GLY A 371 -6.20 -39.52 14.08
CA GLY A 371 -7.16 -40.06 13.10
C GLY A 371 -6.64 -40.08 11.65
N ARG A 372 -5.80 -39.11 11.28
CA ARG A 372 -5.21 -39.04 9.94
C ARG A 372 -4.01 -39.96 9.75
N MET A 373 -3.25 -40.24 10.82
CA MET A 373 -2.19 -41.26 10.79
C MET A 373 -2.79 -42.67 10.67
N ASP A 374 -3.81 -42.99 11.48
CA ASP A 374 -4.51 -44.29 11.42
C ASP A 374 -5.26 -44.47 10.09
N SER A 375 -5.83 -43.41 9.51
CA SER A 375 -6.51 -43.49 8.20
C SER A 375 -5.56 -43.50 7.00
N LEU A 376 -4.37 -42.91 7.10
CA LEU A 376 -3.32 -43.04 6.07
C LEU A 376 -2.72 -44.44 6.12
N GLU A 377 -2.49 -44.97 7.32
CA GLU A 377 -1.98 -46.33 7.52
C GLU A 377 -3.03 -47.41 7.18
N ASN A 378 -4.31 -47.16 7.47
CA ASN A 378 -5.42 -48.04 7.06
C ASN A 378 -5.83 -47.87 5.59
N ARG A 379 -5.67 -46.69 4.96
CA ARG A 379 -5.81 -46.54 3.51
C ARG A 379 -4.64 -47.13 2.76
N GLN A 380 -3.43 -47.08 3.32
CA GLN A 380 -2.28 -47.78 2.75
C GLN A 380 -2.49 -49.29 2.82
N LYS A 381 -3.01 -49.82 3.95
CA LYS A 381 -3.44 -51.22 4.08
C LYS A 381 -4.66 -51.62 3.22
N ALA A 382 -5.65 -50.73 3.05
CA ALA A 382 -6.85 -51.00 2.25
C ALA A 382 -6.59 -50.93 0.74
N ILE A 383 -5.73 -50.01 0.29
CA ILE A 383 -5.22 -49.95 -1.09
C ILE A 383 -4.32 -51.16 -1.38
N GLU A 384 -3.50 -51.60 -0.42
CA GLU A 384 -2.72 -52.85 -0.54
C GLU A 384 -3.60 -54.11 -0.63
N SER A 385 -4.81 -54.12 -0.03
CA SER A 385 -5.73 -55.28 -0.07
C SER A 385 -6.71 -55.32 -1.24
N GLY A 386 -6.80 -54.26 -2.05
CA GLY A 386 -7.76 -54.13 -3.16
C GLY A 386 -7.14 -54.12 -4.56
N LEU A 387 -5.81 -54.17 -4.67
CA LEU A 387 -5.10 -54.28 -5.95
C LEU A 387 -5.09 -55.76 -6.39
N PRO A 388 -5.32 -56.06 -7.68
CA PRO A 388 -5.18 -57.43 -8.18
C PRO A 388 -3.74 -57.93 -7.93
N ASP A 389 -3.59 -59.18 -7.48
CA ASP A 389 -2.30 -59.79 -7.11
C ASP A 389 -1.20 -59.66 -8.19
N TYR A 390 -1.63 -59.43 -9.44
CA TYR A 390 -0.78 -59.13 -10.58
C TYR A 390 -1.42 -58.12 -11.55
N LEU A 391 -0.58 -57.39 -12.28
CA LEU A 391 -0.97 -56.57 -13.43
C LEU A 391 -0.51 -57.23 -14.73
N LEU A 392 -1.19 -56.99 -15.85
CA LEU A 392 -0.74 -57.46 -17.16
C LEU A 392 0.09 -56.37 -17.82
N ASN A 393 1.28 -56.73 -18.31
CA ASN A 393 2.07 -55.81 -19.13
C ASN A 393 1.52 -55.73 -20.58
N ALA A 394 2.03 -54.80 -21.39
CA ALA A 394 1.55 -54.58 -22.76
C ALA A 394 1.68 -55.80 -23.70
N SER A 395 2.46 -56.82 -23.33
CA SER A 395 2.60 -58.09 -24.07
C SER A 395 1.71 -59.23 -23.50
N GLY A 396 0.87 -58.91 -22.51
CA GLY A 396 -0.06 -59.85 -21.87
C GLY A 396 0.58 -60.80 -20.85
N ASN A 397 1.79 -60.52 -20.36
CA ASN A 397 2.44 -61.31 -19.30
C ASN A 397 2.09 -60.74 -17.92
N LYS A 398 1.99 -61.62 -16.90
CA LYS A 398 1.61 -61.25 -15.53
C LYS A 398 2.79 -60.67 -14.77
N VAL A 399 2.54 -59.59 -14.05
CA VAL A 399 3.51 -58.85 -13.24
C VAL A 399 3.03 -58.84 -11.80
N TRP A 400 3.71 -59.62 -10.95
CA TRP A 400 3.38 -59.86 -9.56
C TRP A 400 4.19 -58.95 -8.64
N TYR A 401 3.54 -58.35 -7.64
CA TYR A 401 4.19 -57.47 -6.66
C TYR A 401 4.32 -58.10 -5.27
N GLN A 402 3.87 -59.35 -5.12
CA GLN A 402 4.04 -60.23 -3.96
C GLN A 402 4.38 -61.63 -4.46
N LYS A 403 4.96 -62.48 -3.60
CA LYS A 403 5.38 -63.83 -4.00
C LYS A 403 4.17 -64.64 -4.49
N PRO A 404 4.17 -65.15 -5.73
CA PRO A 404 3.08 -65.98 -6.22
C PRO A 404 2.92 -67.23 -5.35
N ALA A 405 1.68 -67.61 -5.04
CA ALA A 405 1.39 -68.80 -4.24
C ALA A 405 1.79 -70.10 -4.98
N GLU A 406 2.28 -71.11 -4.24
CA GLU A 406 2.68 -72.39 -4.84
C GLU A 406 1.46 -73.12 -5.45
N GLY A 407 1.48 -73.31 -6.77
CA GLY A 407 0.41 -73.94 -7.55
C GLY A 407 -0.24 -73.06 -8.62
N VAL A 408 0.17 -71.79 -8.78
CA VAL A 408 -0.31 -70.89 -9.84
C VAL A 408 0.49 -71.10 -11.14
N GLU A 409 -0.20 -71.28 -12.27
CA GLU A 409 0.42 -71.51 -13.58
C GLU A 409 1.12 -70.22 -14.11
N HIS A 410 2.40 -70.32 -14.49
CA HIS A 410 3.25 -69.20 -14.92
C HIS A 410 3.66 -69.33 -16.39
N LYS A 411 3.69 -68.20 -17.11
CA LYS A 411 4.12 -68.13 -18.50
C LYS A 411 5.55 -67.58 -18.59
N VAL A 412 6.35 -68.09 -19.54
CA VAL A 412 7.70 -67.59 -19.79
C VAL A 412 7.66 -66.08 -20.06
N GLY A 413 8.40 -65.32 -19.26
CA GLY A 413 8.42 -63.85 -19.29
C GLY A 413 7.45 -63.16 -18.32
N ASP A 414 6.76 -63.89 -17.45
CA ASP A 414 6.09 -63.32 -16.27
C ASP A 414 7.13 -62.74 -15.30
N LEU A 415 6.78 -61.64 -14.64
CA LEU A 415 7.68 -60.88 -13.77
C LEU A 415 7.19 -60.93 -12.33
N TRP A 416 8.10 -61.06 -11.37
CA TRP A 416 7.80 -60.98 -9.94
C TRP A 416 8.77 -60.02 -9.25
N PHE A 417 8.21 -59.05 -8.51
CA PHE A 417 8.95 -58.09 -7.72
C PHE A 417 8.82 -58.41 -6.24
N GLU A 418 9.96 -58.52 -5.55
CA GLU A 418 10.07 -58.79 -4.12
C GLU A 418 10.61 -57.54 -3.42
N LYS A 419 9.81 -56.96 -2.52
CA LYS A 419 10.24 -55.91 -1.59
C LYS A 419 10.69 -56.52 -0.29
N ASN A 420 11.98 -56.45 0.01
CA ASN A 420 12.53 -56.92 1.29
C ASN A 420 13.04 -55.72 2.10
N GLY A 421 12.12 -54.94 2.66
CA GLY A 421 12.44 -53.71 3.38
C GLY A 421 12.84 -52.57 2.44
N GLN A 422 14.13 -52.22 2.41
CA GLN A 422 14.65 -50.99 1.77
C GLN A 422 15.11 -51.16 0.30
N TYR A 423 15.11 -52.38 -0.25
CA TYR A 423 15.58 -52.68 -1.61
C TYR A 423 14.55 -53.49 -2.41
N ASP A 424 14.52 -53.24 -3.72
CA ASP A 424 13.64 -53.88 -4.69
C ASP A 424 14.42 -54.95 -5.50
N ARG A 425 13.86 -56.17 -5.57
CA ARG A 425 14.37 -57.29 -6.38
C ARG A 425 13.37 -57.68 -7.46
N MET A 426 13.83 -57.97 -8.67
CA MET A 426 13.01 -58.41 -9.79
C MET A 426 13.45 -59.79 -10.28
N TYR A 427 12.49 -60.71 -10.37
CA TYR A 427 12.62 -62.06 -10.90
C TYR A 427 11.77 -62.22 -12.16
N VAL A 428 12.21 -63.09 -13.08
CA VAL A 428 11.53 -63.37 -14.35
C VAL A 428 11.38 -64.88 -14.49
N TRP A 429 10.18 -65.35 -14.83
CA TRP A 429 9.92 -66.76 -15.02
C TRP A 429 10.50 -67.23 -16.36
N ASN A 430 11.42 -68.20 -16.33
CA ASN A 430 12.09 -68.70 -17.52
C ASN A 430 11.47 -69.99 -18.11
N GLY A 431 10.44 -70.53 -17.45
CA GLY A 431 9.69 -71.72 -17.88
C GLY A 431 9.72 -72.87 -16.87
N GLU A 432 10.75 -72.95 -16.04
CA GLU A 432 10.87 -73.97 -14.99
C GLU A 432 11.05 -73.36 -13.59
N VAL A 433 11.73 -72.22 -13.47
CA VAL A 433 12.00 -71.55 -12.19
C VAL A 433 11.98 -70.01 -12.31
N TRP A 434 11.81 -69.32 -11.18
CA TRP A 434 11.93 -67.86 -11.08
C TRP A 434 13.41 -67.45 -11.06
N GLU A 435 13.86 -66.74 -12.08
CA GLU A 435 15.26 -66.34 -12.25
C GLU A 435 15.45 -64.86 -11.92
N LYS A 436 16.38 -64.52 -11.00
CA LYS A 436 16.61 -63.14 -10.54
C LYS A 436 17.32 -62.32 -11.62
N ARG A 437 16.76 -61.16 -11.98
CA ARG A 437 17.30 -60.27 -13.04
C ARG A 437 17.86 -58.95 -12.55
N ILE A 438 17.26 -58.32 -11.54
CA ILE A 438 17.72 -57.04 -10.98
C ILE A 438 17.64 -57.11 -9.46
N ASP A 439 18.71 -56.72 -8.77
CA ASP A 439 18.79 -56.64 -7.31
C ASP A 439 19.43 -55.31 -6.93
N THR A 440 18.66 -54.42 -6.29
CA THR A 440 19.20 -53.13 -5.85
C THR A 440 20.07 -53.25 -4.59
N GLU A 441 20.06 -54.40 -3.89
CA GLU A 441 20.98 -54.69 -2.79
C GLU A 441 22.43 -54.89 -3.28
N ASP A 442 22.66 -55.23 -4.56
CA ASP A 442 24.02 -55.38 -5.09
C ASP A 442 24.70 -54.03 -5.37
N VAL A 443 23.94 -52.95 -5.60
CA VAL A 443 24.47 -51.58 -5.65
C VAL A 443 24.86 -51.12 -4.25
N ASP A 444 24.06 -51.47 -3.23
CA ASP A 444 24.39 -51.19 -1.84
C ASP A 444 25.40 -52.18 -1.23
N LYS A 445 25.66 -53.36 -1.78
CA LYS A 445 26.86 -54.15 -1.45
C LYS A 445 28.13 -53.51 -1.99
N VAL A 446 28.11 -52.94 -3.20
CA VAL A 446 29.24 -52.16 -3.72
C VAL A 446 29.44 -50.91 -2.87
N LYS A 447 28.35 -50.25 -2.46
CA LYS A 447 28.39 -49.11 -1.55
C LYS A 447 28.83 -49.49 -0.14
N LYS A 448 28.45 -50.68 0.36
CA LYS A 448 28.81 -51.22 1.68
C LYS A 448 30.20 -51.85 1.71
N ASP A 449 30.76 -52.33 0.59
CA ASP A 449 32.17 -52.75 0.45
C ASP A 449 33.08 -51.50 0.30
N ILE A 450 32.57 -50.43 -0.31
CA ILE A 450 33.19 -49.10 -0.34
C ILE A 450 33.09 -48.43 1.05
N ASP A 451 31.96 -48.54 1.74
CA ASP A 451 31.73 -48.01 3.08
C ASP A 451 32.40 -48.87 4.17
N GLU A 452 32.57 -50.19 4.00
CA GLU A 452 33.39 -51.04 4.88
C GLU A 452 34.88 -50.84 4.61
N LYS A 453 35.31 -50.57 3.37
CA LYS A 453 36.69 -50.11 3.09
C LYS A 453 36.93 -48.69 3.58
N LEU A 454 35.95 -47.79 3.50
CA LEU A 454 36.01 -46.45 4.09
C LEU A 454 35.93 -46.52 5.61
N LYS A 455 35.17 -47.44 6.20
CA LYS A 455 35.08 -47.66 7.65
C LYS A 455 36.31 -48.37 8.19
N GLN A 456 36.87 -49.38 7.51
CA GLN A 456 38.19 -49.94 7.83
C GLN A 456 39.30 -48.91 7.62
N SER A 457 39.21 -48.05 6.60
CA SER A 457 40.15 -46.94 6.40
C SER A 457 39.98 -45.87 7.47
N THR A 458 38.75 -45.57 7.91
CA THR A 458 38.44 -44.61 8.97
C THR A 458 38.81 -45.15 10.35
N GLU A 459 38.59 -46.44 10.64
CA GLU A 459 39.02 -47.14 11.86
C GLU A 459 40.55 -47.37 11.87
N SER A 460 41.19 -47.58 10.71
CA SER A 460 42.65 -47.60 10.58
C SER A 460 43.27 -46.20 10.68
N ILE A 461 42.58 -45.16 10.20
CA ILE A 461 42.95 -43.74 10.39
C ILE A 461 42.72 -43.31 11.84
N GLN A 462 41.71 -43.85 12.52
CA GLN A 462 41.44 -43.62 13.93
C GLN A 462 42.43 -44.38 14.82
N GLN A 463 42.74 -45.65 14.55
CA GLN A 463 43.84 -46.39 15.19
C GLN A 463 45.22 -45.79 14.88
N ALA A 464 45.41 -45.21 13.69
CA ALA A 464 46.62 -44.45 13.34
C ALA A 464 46.65 -43.08 14.01
N LYS A 465 45.52 -42.42 14.26
CA LYS A 465 45.40 -41.20 15.07
C LYS A 465 45.63 -41.47 16.55
N ASP A 466 45.12 -42.59 17.07
CA ASP A 466 45.26 -42.99 18.46
C ASP A 466 46.70 -43.46 18.73
N LYS A 467 47.30 -44.25 17.82
CA LYS A 467 48.75 -44.56 17.84
C LYS A 467 49.62 -43.34 17.55
N ALA A 468 49.19 -42.39 16.71
CA ALA A 468 49.91 -41.13 16.51
C ALA A 468 49.83 -40.22 17.72
N SER A 469 48.75 -40.28 18.51
CA SER A 469 48.60 -39.55 19.78
C SER A 469 49.41 -40.21 20.91
N GLU A 470 49.52 -41.54 20.92
CA GLU A 470 50.40 -42.31 21.81
C GLU A 470 51.88 -42.18 21.41
N ALA A 471 52.16 -42.05 20.11
CA ALA A 471 53.48 -41.74 19.56
C ALA A 471 53.86 -40.27 19.71
N LEU A 472 52.92 -39.31 19.69
CA LEU A 472 53.20 -37.90 20.04
C LEU A 472 53.52 -37.76 21.53
N ALA A 473 52.87 -38.58 22.38
CA ALA A 473 53.20 -38.69 23.80
C ALA A 473 54.57 -39.35 24.06
N LYS A 474 55.06 -40.24 23.16
CA LYS A 474 56.42 -40.82 23.20
C LYS A 474 57.46 -40.04 22.38
N ALA A 475 57.05 -39.22 21.42
CA ALA A 475 57.91 -38.39 20.56
C ALA A 475 58.15 -36.99 21.15
N GLY A 476 57.66 -36.75 22.37
CA GLY A 476 58.23 -35.78 23.31
C GLY A 476 59.64 -36.11 23.81
N ALA A 477 60.42 -36.92 23.09
CA ALA A 477 61.89 -36.87 23.08
C ALA A 477 62.49 -37.47 21.79
N ILE A 478 62.58 -36.63 20.75
CA ILE A 478 63.55 -36.56 19.61
C ILE A 478 64.04 -37.88 18.98
N ILE A 479 63.84 -38.07 17.66
CA ILE A 479 64.79 -38.75 16.72
C ILE A 479 64.63 -38.17 15.28
N ASP A 480 65.73 -38.23 14.55
CA ASP A 480 66.25 -37.44 13.42
C ASP A 480 65.66 -37.71 12.01
N SER A 481 65.92 -36.76 11.10
CA SER A 481 65.20 -36.45 9.85
C SER A 481 65.66 -37.20 8.59
N GLN A 482 66.65 -38.10 8.66
CA GLN A 482 67.24 -38.71 7.45
C GLN A 482 66.46 -39.92 6.92
N GLU A 483 65.87 -40.74 7.78
CA GLU A 483 65.11 -41.95 7.37
C GLU A 483 63.77 -41.59 6.68
N LEU A 484 63.27 -40.39 6.97
CA LEU A 484 62.06 -39.84 6.37
C LEU A 484 62.31 -39.31 4.95
N LEU A 485 63.51 -38.77 4.69
CA LEU A 485 63.92 -38.25 3.39
C LEU A 485 64.11 -39.37 2.34
N ASP A 486 64.65 -40.54 2.75
CA ASP A 486 64.88 -41.65 1.82
C ASP A 486 63.58 -42.31 1.34
N LYS A 487 62.55 -42.38 2.19
CA LYS A 487 61.22 -42.90 1.83
C LYS A 487 60.43 -41.93 0.93
N ILE A 488 60.64 -40.63 1.10
CA ILE A 488 60.05 -39.60 0.24
C ILE A 488 60.64 -39.67 -1.17
N ASN A 489 61.97 -39.77 -1.29
CA ASN A 489 62.67 -39.82 -2.58
C ASN A 489 62.31 -41.07 -3.42
N ALA A 490 62.11 -42.23 -2.79
CA ALA A 490 61.68 -43.45 -3.48
C ALA A 490 60.25 -43.35 -4.09
N SER A 491 59.34 -42.59 -3.46
CA SER A 491 57.97 -42.40 -3.94
C SER A 491 57.86 -41.37 -5.07
N VAL A 492 58.79 -40.39 -5.11
CA VAL A 492 58.86 -39.37 -6.16
C VAL A 492 59.36 -39.99 -7.47
N ASP A 493 60.34 -40.89 -7.42
CA ASP A 493 60.94 -41.53 -8.59
C ASP A 493 59.98 -42.49 -9.34
N HIS A 494 59.06 -43.12 -8.60
CA HIS A 494 58.00 -43.96 -9.20
C HIS A 494 56.97 -43.13 -9.98
N ASN A 495 56.65 -41.91 -9.50
CA ASN A 495 55.63 -41.04 -10.09
C ASN A 495 56.14 -40.23 -11.31
N VAL A 496 57.46 -40.04 -11.44
CA VAL A 496 58.09 -39.37 -12.60
C VAL A 496 58.13 -40.29 -13.83
N ARG A 497 58.28 -41.61 -13.65
CA ARG A 497 58.43 -42.59 -14.75
C ARG A 497 57.18 -42.85 -15.60
N LEU A 498 55.99 -42.43 -15.18
CA LEU A 498 54.71 -42.74 -15.87
C LEU A 498 54.09 -41.57 -16.64
N GLY A 499 54.70 -40.38 -16.67
CA GLY A 499 54.21 -39.23 -17.45
C GLY A 499 52.90 -38.58 -16.96
N THR A 500 52.24 -39.15 -15.96
CA THR A 500 50.92 -38.75 -15.45
C THR A 500 50.93 -37.39 -14.74
N ALA A 501 52.02 -37.03 -14.07
CA ALA A 501 52.13 -35.76 -13.33
C ALA A 501 52.03 -34.53 -14.25
N SER A 502 52.62 -34.57 -15.45
CA SER A 502 52.57 -33.44 -16.39
C SER A 502 51.17 -33.26 -17.02
N GLN A 503 50.45 -34.35 -17.26
CA GLN A 503 49.08 -34.29 -17.78
C GLN A 503 48.07 -33.85 -16.71
N ILE A 504 48.22 -34.34 -15.47
CA ILE A 504 47.38 -33.89 -14.35
C ILE A 504 47.62 -32.41 -14.06
N PHE A 505 48.88 -31.96 -14.02
CA PHE A 505 49.21 -30.54 -13.79
C PHE A 505 48.68 -29.64 -14.92
N LYS A 506 48.78 -30.06 -16.20
CA LYS A 506 48.17 -29.32 -17.32
C LYS A 506 46.64 -29.29 -17.27
N SER A 507 45.99 -30.40 -16.89
CA SER A 507 44.54 -30.46 -16.74
C SER A 507 44.05 -29.60 -15.57
N GLN A 508 44.76 -29.60 -14.43
CA GLN A 508 44.43 -28.78 -13.27
C GLN A 508 44.69 -27.30 -13.54
N THR A 509 45.79 -26.95 -14.22
CA THR A 509 46.09 -25.56 -14.61
C THR A 509 45.05 -25.04 -15.61
N LYS A 510 44.62 -25.87 -16.56
CA LYS A 510 43.53 -25.53 -17.49
C LYS A 510 42.20 -25.35 -16.75
N ASN A 511 41.85 -26.26 -15.82
CA ASN A 511 40.64 -26.12 -15.00
C ASN A 511 40.67 -24.84 -14.14
N ILE A 512 41.83 -24.48 -13.58
CA ILE A 512 42.02 -23.24 -12.80
C ILE A 512 41.91 -22.01 -13.71
N SER A 513 42.48 -22.05 -14.92
CA SER A 513 42.34 -20.99 -15.93
C SER A 513 40.89 -20.81 -16.36
N ASP A 514 40.19 -21.91 -16.67
CA ASP A 514 38.78 -21.91 -17.07
C ASP A 514 37.88 -21.41 -15.91
N LEU A 515 38.21 -21.76 -14.66
CA LEU A 515 37.54 -21.24 -13.45
C LEU A 515 37.83 -19.74 -13.24
N SER A 516 39.06 -19.29 -13.48
CA SER A 516 39.45 -17.88 -13.36
C SER A 516 38.75 -17.02 -14.43
N ASP A 517 38.66 -17.51 -15.67
CA ASP A 517 37.94 -16.86 -16.76
C ASP A 517 36.43 -16.84 -16.50
N LYS A 518 35.88 -17.93 -15.93
CA LYS A 518 34.48 -17.96 -15.48
C LYS A 518 34.23 -16.97 -14.33
N HIS A 519 35.17 -16.84 -13.39
CA HIS A 519 35.08 -15.86 -12.31
C HIS A 519 35.21 -14.42 -12.81
N LEU A 520 36.05 -14.15 -13.81
CA LEU A 520 36.15 -12.84 -14.46
C LEU A 520 34.88 -12.49 -15.24
N LYS A 521 34.31 -13.45 -15.98
CA LYS A 521 33.02 -13.27 -16.67
C LYS A 521 31.90 -13.01 -15.67
N ASN A 522 31.82 -13.79 -14.58
CA ASN A 522 30.85 -13.57 -13.51
C ASN A 522 31.04 -12.19 -12.85
N ARG A 523 32.27 -11.75 -12.60
CA ARG A 523 32.53 -10.39 -12.08
C ARG A 523 32.09 -9.30 -13.04
N ARG A 524 32.29 -9.47 -14.36
CA ARG A 524 31.79 -8.53 -15.38
C ARG A 524 30.26 -8.54 -15.40
N SER A 525 29.63 -9.70 -15.44
CA SER A 525 28.17 -9.81 -15.35
C SER A 525 27.61 -9.19 -14.07
N ILE A 526 28.27 -9.33 -12.92
CA ILE A 526 27.89 -8.67 -11.67
C ILE A 526 28.07 -7.15 -11.76
N ALA A 527 29.14 -6.66 -12.39
CA ALA A 527 29.35 -5.23 -12.61
C ALA A 527 28.33 -4.63 -13.58
N ASP A 528 27.97 -5.36 -14.63
CA ASP A 528 26.94 -5.00 -15.61
C ASP A 528 25.56 -4.98 -14.93
N LEU A 529 25.24 -6.01 -14.12
CA LEU A 529 24.01 -6.04 -13.32
C LEU A 529 23.96 -4.91 -12.30
N LYS A 530 25.08 -4.57 -11.65
CA LYS A 530 25.18 -3.45 -10.70
C LYS A 530 24.96 -2.11 -11.40
N THR A 531 25.51 -1.94 -12.60
CA THR A 531 25.33 -0.74 -13.42
C THR A 531 23.89 -0.63 -13.89
N ALA A 532 23.31 -1.69 -14.43
CA ALA A 532 21.90 -1.75 -14.83
C ALA A 532 20.95 -1.50 -13.65
N THR A 533 21.26 -2.02 -12.45
CA THR A 533 20.50 -1.75 -11.23
C THR A 533 20.60 -0.29 -10.82
N THR A 534 21.79 0.32 -10.93
CA THR A 534 22.00 1.75 -10.62
C THR A 534 21.28 2.65 -11.62
N ASP A 535 21.28 2.30 -12.90
CA ASP A 535 20.57 3.05 -13.95
C ASP A 535 19.05 2.91 -13.84
N TYR A 536 18.57 1.72 -13.49
CA TYR A 536 17.17 1.48 -13.18
C TYR A 536 16.71 2.32 -11.97
N GLN A 537 17.51 2.32 -10.89
CA GLN A 537 17.24 3.14 -9.70
C GLN A 537 17.21 4.64 -10.02
N ARG A 538 18.21 5.14 -10.77
CA ARG A 538 18.26 6.54 -11.19
C ARG A 538 17.06 6.93 -12.04
N THR A 539 16.69 6.09 -13.00
CA THR A 539 15.54 6.34 -13.89
C THR A 539 14.22 6.32 -13.11
N ASN A 540 14.09 5.43 -12.13
CA ASN A 540 12.91 5.38 -11.27
C ASN A 540 12.83 6.61 -10.37
N ASP A 541 13.95 7.09 -9.83
CA ASP A 541 14.02 8.32 -9.04
C ASP A 541 13.63 9.55 -9.87
N GLU A 542 14.16 9.67 -11.09
CA GLU A 542 13.79 10.73 -12.04
C GLU A 542 12.29 10.68 -12.40
N ASN A 543 11.71 9.48 -12.56
CA ASN A 543 10.29 9.29 -12.82
C ASN A 543 9.42 9.65 -11.62
N LEU A 544 9.81 9.27 -10.40
CA LEU A 544 9.10 9.60 -9.16
C LEU A 544 9.11 11.11 -8.89
N VAL A 545 10.23 11.79 -9.15
CA VAL A 545 10.33 13.26 -9.07
C VAL A 545 9.41 13.92 -10.11
N ARG A 546 9.39 13.42 -11.35
CA ARG A 546 8.46 13.92 -12.39
C ARG A 546 7.00 13.72 -12.00
N ILE A 547 6.64 12.57 -11.43
CA ILE A 547 5.28 12.29 -10.96
C ILE A 547 4.91 13.23 -9.80
N GLY A 548 5.83 13.47 -8.85
CA GLY A 548 5.65 14.45 -7.77
C GLY A 548 5.39 15.87 -8.30
N GLN A 549 6.19 16.31 -9.28
CA GLN A 549 6.02 17.62 -9.94
C GLN A 549 4.72 17.72 -10.75
N GLN A 550 4.31 16.64 -11.43
CA GLN A 550 3.04 16.58 -12.17
C GLN A 550 1.82 16.61 -11.23
N LEU A 551 1.91 15.95 -10.07
CA LEU A 551 0.85 15.97 -9.05
C LEU A 551 0.72 17.37 -8.39
N ASP A 552 1.82 18.09 -8.21
CA ASP A 552 1.79 19.48 -7.71
C ASP A 552 1.15 20.45 -8.71
N ASN A 553 1.35 20.24 -10.02
CA ASN A 553 0.74 21.07 -11.06
C ASN A 553 -0.74 20.75 -11.33
N THR A 554 -1.22 19.54 -11.03
CA THR A 554 -2.59 19.11 -11.34
C THR A 554 -3.62 19.52 -10.27
N VAL A 555 -3.18 20.03 -9.10
CA VAL A 555 -4.07 20.41 -7.99
C VAL A 555 -3.79 21.84 -7.51
N SER A 556 -3.71 22.81 -8.42
CA SER A 556 -3.71 24.22 -8.00
C SER A 556 -5.14 24.64 -7.62
N LYS A 557 -5.30 25.02 -6.34
CA LYS A 557 -6.54 25.45 -5.66
C LYS A 557 -7.27 26.62 -6.36
N ALA A 558 -6.65 27.26 -7.35
CA ALA A 558 -7.15 28.44 -8.03
C ALA A 558 -8.05 28.09 -9.23
N GLU A 559 -7.63 27.19 -10.12
CA GLU A 559 -8.29 26.97 -11.41
C GLU A 559 -9.64 26.26 -11.28
N MET A 560 -9.74 25.27 -10.38
CA MET A 560 -11.01 24.57 -10.13
C MET A 560 -12.02 25.41 -9.35
N LYS A 561 -11.54 26.25 -8.42
CA LYS A 561 -12.40 27.21 -7.71
C LYS A 561 -12.91 28.30 -8.65
N GLN A 562 -12.04 28.80 -9.53
CA GLN A 562 -12.39 29.76 -10.57
C GLN A 562 -13.40 29.19 -11.57
N THR A 563 -13.30 27.89 -11.89
CA THR A 563 -14.29 27.19 -12.71
C THR A 563 -15.63 27.04 -12.00
N ALA A 564 -15.63 26.67 -10.71
CA ALA A 564 -16.86 26.53 -9.91
C ALA A 564 -17.57 27.88 -9.67
N ASP A 565 -16.81 28.94 -9.42
CA ASP A 565 -17.34 30.30 -9.26
C ASP A 565 -17.85 30.86 -10.61
N GLY A 566 -17.17 30.57 -11.73
CA GLY A 566 -17.67 30.91 -13.08
C GLY A 566 -18.96 30.19 -13.48
N ILE A 567 -19.12 28.92 -13.08
CA ILE A 567 -20.39 28.18 -13.27
C ILE A 567 -21.51 28.80 -12.42
N ARG A 568 -21.23 29.23 -11.18
CA ARG A 568 -22.21 29.93 -10.33
C ARG A 568 -22.68 31.25 -10.95
N GLU A 569 -21.76 32.06 -11.48
CA GLU A 569 -22.11 33.33 -12.14
C GLU A 569 -22.96 33.09 -13.39
N THR A 570 -22.61 32.10 -14.21
CA THR A 570 -23.35 31.77 -15.43
C THR A 570 -24.79 31.30 -15.12
N ILE A 571 -24.98 30.54 -14.03
CA ILE A 571 -26.32 30.09 -13.61
C ILE A 571 -27.18 31.25 -13.08
N LEU A 572 -26.58 32.20 -12.33
CA LEU A 572 -27.26 33.42 -11.88
C LEU A 572 -27.69 34.31 -13.05
N GLU A 573 -26.87 34.40 -14.09
CA GLU A 573 -27.19 35.11 -15.34
C GLU A 573 -28.29 34.41 -16.16
N LEU A 574 -28.33 33.08 -16.18
CA LEU A 574 -29.38 32.33 -16.89
C LEU A 574 -30.75 32.41 -16.20
N GLN A 575 -30.79 32.58 -14.87
CA GLN A 575 -32.04 32.69 -14.11
C GLN A 575 -32.69 34.08 -14.18
N THR A 576 -31.92 35.12 -14.48
CA THR A 576 -32.40 36.52 -14.51
C THR A 576 -32.88 36.97 -15.89
N ASN A 577 -32.52 36.25 -16.97
CA ASN A 577 -32.81 36.64 -18.35
C ASN A 577 -34.06 35.98 -18.98
N GLY A 578 -34.84 35.21 -18.22
CA GLY A 578 -36.13 34.66 -18.68
C GLY A 578 -37.25 35.70 -18.68
N SER A 579 -38.00 35.81 -19.79
CA SER A 579 -39.22 36.62 -19.89
C SER A 579 -40.19 36.29 -18.74
N GLY A 580 -40.32 37.19 -17.75
CA GLY A 580 -41.34 37.12 -16.69
C GLY A 580 -40.87 36.88 -15.24
N GLY A 581 -39.57 36.94 -14.92
CA GLY A 581 -39.08 36.81 -13.52
C GLY A 581 -39.13 35.38 -12.94
N PRO A 582 -38.72 35.14 -11.68
CA PRO A 582 -38.58 33.78 -11.13
C PRO A 582 -39.93 33.08 -10.93
N ASN A 583 -39.93 31.74 -10.95
CA ASN A 583 -41.08 30.96 -10.47
C ASN A 583 -41.20 31.12 -8.94
N MET A 584 -42.39 31.47 -8.46
CA MET A 584 -42.65 31.77 -7.05
C MET A 584 -43.15 30.56 -6.23
N ILE A 585 -43.34 29.40 -6.87
CA ILE A 585 -43.84 28.19 -6.22
C ILE A 585 -42.70 27.19 -6.03
N ARG A 586 -42.30 26.99 -4.77
CA ARG A 586 -41.32 25.97 -4.37
C ARG A 586 -41.87 24.56 -4.54
N ASN A 587 -40.98 23.63 -4.84
CA ASN A 587 -41.29 22.22 -5.09
C ASN A 587 -42.49 22.07 -6.04
N SER A 588 -42.49 22.90 -7.09
CA SER A 588 -43.61 23.02 -8.02
C SER A 588 -43.80 21.82 -8.95
N ARG A 589 -42.79 20.94 -9.06
CA ARG A 589 -42.84 19.70 -9.83
C ARG A 589 -43.14 18.45 -8.98
N ALA A 590 -43.25 18.60 -7.65
CA ALA A 590 -43.34 17.49 -6.70
C ALA A 590 -42.07 16.61 -6.63
N ASP A 591 -40.91 17.16 -6.99
CA ASP A 591 -39.63 16.42 -6.96
C ASP A 591 -39.25 16.04 -5.50
N ASP A 592 -39.61 16.87 -4.51
CA ASP A 592 -39.36 16.66 -3.08
C ASP A 592 -40.61 16.22 -2.30
N GLY A 593 -41.57 15.61 -2.98
CA GLY A 593 -42.81 15.15 -2.33
C GLY A 593 -43.65 16.30 -1.78
N LEU A 594 -44.18 16.17 -0.54
CA LEU A 594 -45.12 17.14 0.07
C LEU A 594 -44.39 18.32 0.70
N GLN A 595 -43.05 18.37 0.61
CA GLN A 595 -42.26 19.40 1.23
C GLN A 595 -42.73 20.79 0.76
N TYR A 596 -42.99 21.66 1.75
CA TYR A 596 -43.58 23.01 1.61
C TYR A 596 -45.08 23.09 1.30
N TRP A 597 -45.75 21.99 0.94
CA TRP A 597 -47.18 22.00 0.61
C TRP A 597 -48.05 21.51 1.78
N GLU A 598 -49.11 22.27 2.09
CA GLU A 598 -50.15 21.85 3.04
C GLU A 598 -51.25 21.10 2.27
N THR A 599 -51.63 19.89 2.69
CA THR A 599 -52.58 19.07 1.91
C THR A 599 -53.54 18.24 2.77
N GLN A 600 -54.66 17.83 2.16
CA GLN A 600 -55.56 16.78 2.65
C GLN A 600 -55.78 15.75 1.55
N SER A 601 -55.47 14.48 1.83
CA SER A 601 -55.69 13.34 0.93
C SER A 601 -55.00 13.49 -0.43
N VAL A 602 -53.75 13.98 -0.43
CA VAL A 602 -52.89 14.12 -1.62
C VAL A 602 -51.68 13.20 -1.48
N ASN A 603 -51.44 12.41 -2.51
CA ASN A 603 -50.36 11.43 -2.59
C ASN A 603 -49.39 11.77 -3.73
N PHE A 604 -48.30 11.01 -3.87
CA PHE A 604 -47.42 11.10 -5.03
C PHE A 604 -47.42 9.83 -5.84
N GLN A 605 -47.80 9.96 -7.10
CA GLN A 605 -47.83 8.85 -8.03
C GLN A 605 -47.16 9.27 -9.34
N SER A 606 -46.38 8.36 -9.92
CA SER A 606 -45.96 8.48 -11.30
C SER A 606 -47.08 8.01 -12.22
N HIS A 607 -47.14 8.57 -13.42
CA HIS A 607 -48.12 8.18 -14.42
C HIS A 607 -47.50 8.24 -15.82
N VAL A 608 -47.88 7.30 -16.68
CA VAL A 608 -47.37 7.17 -18.06
C VAL A 608 -47.54 8.46 -18.87
N PHE A 609 -48.61 9.22 -18.60
CA PHE A 609 -48.87 10.50 -19.28
C PHE A 609 -47.88 11.62 -18.93
N TYR A 610 -47.00 11.45 -17.95
CA TYR A 610 -45.99 12.43 -17.55
C TYR A 610 -44.62 11.78 -17.48
N PHE A 611 -43.70 12.20 -18.36
CA PHE A 611 -42.35 11.62 -18.50
C PHE A 611 -42.35 10.08 -18.57
N ASN A 612 -43.37 9.48 -19.19
CA ASN A 612 -43.53 8.03 -19.28
C ASN A 612 -43.42 7.30 -17.91
N GLY A 613 -43.91 7.93 -16.84
CA GLY A 613 -43.85 7.38 -15.48
C GLY A 613 -42.52 7.53 -14.76
N GLN A 614 -41.51 8.19 -15.36
CA GLN A 614 -40.21 8.42 -14.72
C GLN A 614 -40.27 9.50 -13.62
N LYS A 615 -41.29 10.35 -13.63
CA LYS A 615 -41.48 11.42 -12.64
C LYS A 615 -42.81 11.27 -11.90
N ARG A 616 -42.81 11.67 -10.64
CA ARG A 616 -44.01 11.67 -9.78
C ARG A 616 -44.73 13.01 -9.91
N MET A 617 -46.03 13.00 -9.62
CA MET A 617 -46.92 14.15 -9.65
C MET A 617 -47.74 14.21 -8.36
N PHE A 618 -48.30 15.38 -8.04
CA PHE A 618 -49.32 15.49 -7.00
C PHE A 618 -50.58 14.75 -7.46
N ALA A 619 -50.96 13.71 -6.73
CA ALA A 619 -52.14 12.88 -7.01
C ALA A 619 -53.22 13.18 -5.96
N LEU A 620 -54.19 14.00 -6.35
CA LEU A 620 -55.36 14.34 -5.55
C LEU A 620 -56.42 13.26 -5.79
N THR A 621 -56.67 12.40 -4.81
CA THR A 621 -57.68 11.33 -4.90
C THR A 621 -58.86 11.61 -3.98
N GLY A 622 -60.04 11.09 -4.33
CA GLY A 622 -61.28 11.37 -3.58
C GLY A 622 -61.56 12.87 -3.42
N VAL A 623 -62.18 13.27 -2.31
CA VAL A 623 -62.30 14.69 -1.94
C VAL A 623 -60.99 15.12 -1.27
N SER A 624 -60.24 15.98 -1.92
CA SER A 624 -58.87 16.34 -1.53
C SER A 624 -58.55 17.80 -1.84
N TRP A 625 -57.57 18.37 -1.15
CA TRP A 625 -57.07 19.72 -1.44
C TRP A 625 -55.59 19.85 -1.16
N MET A 626 -54.96 20.82 -1.82
CA MET A 626 -53.58 21.23 -1.57
C MET A 626 -53.42 22.75 -1.62
N LYS A 627 -52.47 23.23 -0.83
CA LYS A 627 -52.13 24.64 -0.65
C LYS A 627 -50.62 24.80 -0.82
N SER A 628 -50.24 25.73 -1.70
CA SER A 628 -48.83 26.06 -1.93
C SER A 628 -48.24 26.80 -0.74
N PRO A 629 -46.90 26.91 -0.67
CA PRO A 629 -46.26 27.91 0.16
C PRO A 629 -46.80 29.30 -0.15
N ARG A 630 -46.80 30.16 0.86
CA ARG A 630 -47.13 31.58 0.69
C ARG A 630 -45.96 32.28 0.00
N PHE A 631 -46.24 33.06 -1.03
CA PHE A 631 -45.27 33.84 -1.80
C PHE A 631 -45.61 35.32 -1.76
N LEU A 632 -44.59 36.15 -2.05
CA LEU A 632 -44.73 37.60 -2.12
C LEU A 632 -45.18 38.01 -3.53
N LEU A 633 -46.12 38.95 -3.57
CA LEU A 633 -46.70 39.48 -4.80
C LEU A 633 -46.39 40.98 -4.91
N LYS A 634 -46.15 41.46 -6.13
CA LYS A 634 -46.16 42.91 -6.40
C LYS A 634 -47.60 43.38 -6.50
N LYS A 635 -47.93 44.52 -5.88
CA LYS A 635 -49.27 45.13 -5.97
C LYS A 635 -49.59 45.56 -7.39
N ASN A 636 -50.86 45.49 -7.76
CA ASN A 636 -51.48 45.89 -9.01
C ASN A 636 -50.75 45.35 -10.25
N THR A 637 -50.19 44.15 -10.13
CA THR A 637 -49.32 43.54 -11.13
C THR A 637 -50.00 42.29 -11.70
N ALA A 638 -49.84 42.07 -13.01
CA ALA A 638 -50.38 40.89 -13.67
C ALA A 638 -49.44 39.69 -13.50
N TYR A 639 -50.01 38.52 -13.20
CA TYR A 639 -49.30 37.27 -13.02
C TYR A 639 -49.90 36.16 -13.87
N MET A 640 -49.05 35.21 -14.25
CA MET A 640 -49.39 33.96 -14.92
C MET A 640 -49.19 32.80 -13.96
N LEU A 641 -50.20 31.95 -13.78
CA LEU A 641 -50.09 30.64 -13.14
C LEU A 641 -50.27 29.55 -14.19
N ASN A 642 -49.25 28.70 -14.35
CA ASN A 642 -49.30 27.53 -15.20
C ASN A 642 -49.22 26.24 -14.37
N PHE A 643 -49.81 25.16 -14.86
CA PHE A 643 -49.52 23.80 -14.41
C PHE A 643 -49.77 22.77 -15.52
N PHE A 644 -49.15 21.61 -15.41
CA PHE A 644 -49.48 20.43 -16.21
C PHE A 644 -50.31 19.45 -15.40
N GLY A 645 -51.28 18.82 -16.05
CA GLY A 645 -52.05 17.78 -15.39
C GLY A 645 -53.04 17.06 -16.26
N PHE A 646 -53.61 16.01 -15.68
CA PHE A 646 -54.67 15.20 -16.27
C PHE A 646 -55.62 14.74 -15.18
N ASN A 647 -56.82 14.30 -15.56
CA ASN A 647 -57.79 13.77 -14.60
C ASN A 647 -58.48 12.52 -15.11
N SER A 648 -58.96 11.71 -14.16
CA SER A 648 -59.84 10.60 -14.49
C SER A 648 -61.17 11.11 -15.06
N GLY A 649 -61.76 10.38 -16.01
CA GLY A 649 -63.11 10.68 -16.53
C GLY A 649 -64.24 10.58 -15.49
N ASN A 650 -63.94 10.23 -14.25
CA ASN A 650 -64.89 10.10 -13.15
C ASN A 650 -64.71 11.19 -12.06
N THR A 651 -63.79 12.14 -12.23
CA THR A 651 -63.60 13.23 -11.28
C THR A 651 -64.66 14.31 -11.47
N LYS A 652 -65.37 14.70 -10.40
CA LYS A 652 -66.51 15.63 -10.40
C LYS A 652 -66.12 17.07 -10.73
N SER A 653 -65.04 17.60 -10.14
CA SER A 653 -64.60 18.98 -10.34
C SER A 653 -63.18 19.21 -9.84
N LEU A 654 -62.46 20.15 -10.45
CA LEU A 654 -61.22 20.72 -9.91
C LEU A 654 -61.37 22.24 -9.80
N ARG A 655 -61.17 22.79 -8.61
CA ARG A 655 -61.21 24.24 -8.40
C ARG A 655 -59.82 24.74 -8.04
N VAL A 656 -59.33 25.73 -8.79
CA VAL A 656 -58.03 26.37 -8.53
C VAL A 656 -58.28 27.81 -8.16
N TYR A 657 -57.81 28.20 -7.00
CA TYR A 657 -57.94 29.54 -6.44
C TYR A 657 -56.58 30.17 -6.22
N ILE A 658 -56.53 31.48 -6.36
CA ILE A 658 -55.49 32.30 -5.75
C ILE A 658 -56.09 33.02 -4.54
N ARG A 659 -55.54 32.73 -3.35
CA ARG A 659 -55.96 33.36 -2.10
C ARG A 659 -54.92 34.40 -1.70
N LYS A 660 -55.36 35.64 -1.45
CA LYS A 660 -54.51 36.82 -1.32
C LYS A 660 -54.81 37.57 -0.04
N ARG A 661 -53.82 38.29 0.48
CA ARG A 661 -53.95 39.19 1.62
C ARG A 661 -52.90 40.30 1.59
N LYS A 662 -53.07 41.30 2.46
CA LYS A 662 -52.04 42.32 2.70
C LYS A 662 -51.07 41.84 3.78
N LYS A 663 -49.79 42.16 3.61
CA LYS A 663 -48.72 41.81 4.53
C LYS A 663 -49.03 42.38 5.93
N GLY A 664 -49.06 41.50 6.94
CA GLY A 664 -49.39 41.84 8.32
C GLY A 664 -50.84 41.55 8.73
N GLU A 665 -51.72 41.15 7.81
CA GLU A 665 -53.06 40.66 8.15
C GLU A 665 -52.98 39.27 8.82
N THR A 666 -53.77 39.07 9.88
CA THR A 666 -53.76 37.81 10.67
C THR A 666 -54.68 36.73 10.10
N GLN A 667 -55.64 37.11 9.25
CA GLN A 667 -56.49 36.15 8.52
C GLN A 667 -55.65 35.36 7.51
N ASP A 668 -56.00 34.09 7.26
CA ASP A 668 -55.25 33.24 6.34
C ASP A 668 -55.29 33.79 4.89
N TYR A 669 -56.43 34.39 4.52
CA TYR A 669 -56.64 35.21 3.33
C TYR A 669 -57.76 36.25 3.58
N THR A 670 -57.73 37.38 2.86
CA THR A 670 -58.80 38.41 2.90
C THR A 670 -59.52 38.55 1.56
N SER A 671 -58.97 37.96 0.50
CA SER A 671 -59.61 37.85 -0.81
C SER A 671 -59.30 36.50 -1.45
N GLU A 672 -60.26 35.94 -2.17
CA GLU A 672 -60.08 34.75 -2.99
C GLU A 672 -60.59 34.98 -4.41
N GLU A 673 -59.80 34.55 -5.39
CA GLU A 673 -60.16 34.62 -6.81
C GLU A 673 -60.07 33.22 -7.41
N LEU A 674 -61.17 32.80 -8.04
CA LEU A 674 -61.30 31.48 -8.66
C LEU A 674 -60.75 31.54 -10.09
N LEU A 675 -59.64 30.84 -10.34
CA LEU A 675 -58.94 30.81 -11.62
C LEU A 675 -59.44 29.70 -12.55
N PHE A 676 -59.87 28.57 -11.99
CA PHE A 676 -60.35 27.42 -12.75
C PHE A 676 -61.52 26.75 -12.06
N ASN A 677 -62.64 26.59 -12.76
CA ASN A 677 -63.84 25.88 -12.28
C ASN A 677 -64.59 25.22 -13.44
N PRO A 678 -64.05 24.12 -13.97
CA PRO A 678 -64.67 23.42 -15.08
C PRO A 678 -65.82 22.54 -14.58
N THR A 679 -66.96 22.60 -15.26
CA THR A 679 -68.15 21.80 -14.97
C THR A 679 -68.36 20.64 -15.96
N THR A 680 -67.58 20.59 -17.04
CA THR A 680 -67.62 19.54 -18.08
C THR A 680 -66.52 18.50 -17.84
N ILE A 681 -66.87 17.21 -17.82
CA ILE A 681 -65.94 16.11 -17.56
C ILE A 681 -65.62 15.38 -18.88
N PRO A 682 -64.34 15.07 -19.19
CA PRO A 682 -63.16 15.40 -18.41
C PRO A 682 -62.73 16.86 -18.62
N PHE A 683 -62.28 17.54 -17.55
CA PHE A 683 -61.96 18.96 -17.58
C PHE A 683 -60.47 19.28 -17.82
N LEU A 684 -59.60 18.30 -17.59
CA LEU A 684 -58.29 18.13 -18.21
C LEU A 684 -58.39 16.95 -19.18
N SER A 685 -57.29 16.58 -19.83
CA SER A 685 -57.27 15.36 -20.62
C SER A 685 -57.30 14.12 -19.72
N HIS A 686 -57.88 13.03 -20.22
CA HIS A 686 -57.85 11.70 -19.60
C HIS A 686 -56.87 10.74 -20.30
N VAL A 687 -56.17 11.21 -21.33
CA VAL A 687 -55.25 10.41 -22.18
C VAL A 687 -53.83 10.97 -22.25
N GLU A 688 -53.60 12.20 -21.78
CA GLU A 688 -52.29 12.84 -21.76
C GLU A 688 -52.23 13.94 -20.69
N ALA A 689 -51.04 14.34 -20.26
CA ALA A 689 -50.87 15.51 -19.41
C ALA A 689 -50.95 16.79 -20.24
N VAL A 690 -51.91 17.67 -19.91
CA VAL A 690 -52.12 18.93 -20.63
C VAL A 690 -51.74 20.13 -19.77
N LYS A 691 -51.21 21.17 -20.40
CA LYS A 691 -50.92 22.44 -19.75
C LYS A 691 -52.19 23.27 -19.59
N LYS A 692 -52.33 23.93 -18.44
CA LYS A 692 -53.31 24.99 -18.20
C LYS A 692 -52.62 26.25 -17.71
N SER A 693 -53.14 27.39 -18.13
CA SER A 693 -52.55 28.71 -17.91
C SER A 693 -53.65 29.69 -17.50
N PHE A 694 -53.40 30.45 -16.42
CA PHE A 694 -54.36 31.37 -15.83
C PHE A 694 -53.70 32.74 -15.62
N LYS A 695 -54.40 33.80 -16.02
CA LYS A 695 -54.00 35.19 -15.81
C LYS A 695 -54.80 35.77 -14.67
N PHE A 696 -54.14 36.48 -13.77
CA PHE A 696 -54.81 37.25 -12.72
C PHE A 696 -54.02 38.52 -12.39
N ASN A 697 -54.69 39.51 -11.78
CA ASN A 697 -54.02 40.70 -11.24
C ASN A 697 -54.06 40.66 -9.71
N THR A 698 -53.00 41.13 -9.07
CA THR A 698 -52.85 41.09 -7.61
C THR A 698 -53.65 42.17 -6.89
N GLY A 699 -54.10 43.24 -7.56
CA GLY A 699 -54.75 44.38 -6.90
C GLY A 699 -53.88 44.95 -5.78
N ASP A 700 -54.47 45.41 -4.67
CA ASP A 700 -53.69 45.98 -3.56
C ASP A 700 -53.01 44.92 -2.65
N PHE A 701 -53.02 43.64 -3.03
CA PHE A 701 -52.49 42.53 -2.23
C PHE A 701 -51.01 42.25 -2.57
N ASP A 702 -50.22 41.93 -1.54
CA ASP A 702 -48.76 41.69 -1.63
C ASP A 702 -48.31 40.33 -1.04
N GLU A 703 -49.24 39.52 -0.56
CA GLU A 703 -49.01 38.11 -0.20
C GLU A 703 -50.12 37.22 -0.79
N GLY A 704 -49.76 36.00 -1.21
CA GLY A 704 -50.75 35.03 -1.65
C GLY A 704 -50.25 33.59 -1.66
N TYR A 705 -51.19 32.66 -1.88
CA TYR A 705 -50.90 31.25 -2.11
C TYR A 705 -51.91 30.65 -3.10
N VAL A 706 -51.52 29.56 -3.76
CA VAL A 706 -52.41 28.79 -4.64
C VAL A 706 -53.13 27.72 -3.81
N TYR A 707 -54.45 27.65 -3.96
CA TYR A 707 -55.29 26.64 -3.31
C TYR A 707 -56.02 25.82 -4.36
N ILE A 708 -55.92 24.50 -4.26
CA ILE A 708 -56.48 23.57 -5.24
C ILE A 708 -57.40 22.59 -4.51
N PHE A 709 -58.62 22.45 -5.00
CA PHE A 709 -59.63 21.58 -4.42
C PHE A 709 -60.16 20.59 -5.47
N ASN A 710 -60.11 19.31 -5.16
CA ASN A 710 -60.69 18.22 -5.92
C ASN A 710 -62.01 17.76 -5.28
N GLY A 711 -63.09 17.75 -6.07
CA GLY A 711 -64.44 17.43 -5.62
C GLY A 711 -64.76 15.94 -5.51
N GLY A 712 -63.81 15.04 -5.79
CA GLY A 712 -63.99 13.60 -5.69
C GLY A 712 -64.80 12.96 -6.83
N PRO A 713 -65.31 11.74 -6.65
CA PRO A 713 -65.94 10.96 -7.72
C PRO A 713 -67.33 11.49 -8.09
N ASN A 714 -67.68 11.42 -9.38
CA ASN A 714 -68.98 11.86 -9.90
C ASN A 714 -70.08 10.78 -9.79
N ASN A 715 -69.72 9.48 -9.88
CA ASN A 715 -70.67 8.36 -9.97
C ASN A 715 -70.46 7.26 -8.90
N GLY A 716 -70.73 7.59 -7.63
CA GLY A 716 -70.65 6.66 -6.48
C GLY A 716 -69.27 6.62 -5.82
N ALA A 717 -69.24 6.38 -4.50
CA ALA A 717 -68.03 6.44 -3.67
C ALA A 717 -66.98 5.37 -4.04
N ASP A 718 -67.41 4.27 -4.67
CA ASP A 718 -66.58 3.09 -4.94
C ASP A 718 -65.78 3.17 -6.26
N LYS A 719 -66.02 4.20 -7.08
CA LYS A 719 -65.33 4.38 -8.36
C LYS A 719 -64.14 5.32 -8.22
N TRP A 720 -62.99 4.87 -8.71
CA TRP A 720 -61.75 5.65 -8.66
C TRP A 720 -61.90 7.04 -9.30
N SER A 721 -61.40 8.07 -8.62
CA SER A 721 -61.30 9.43 -9.13
C SER A 721 -59.96 10.04 -8.71
N GLY A 722 -59.24 10.63 -9.67
CA GLY A 722 -57.95 11.26 -9.42
C GLY A 722 -57.72 12.49 -10.30
N VAL A 723 -57.01 13.47 -9.76
CA VAL A 723 -56.41 14.59 -10.50
C VAL A 723 -54.91 14.57 -10.26
N PHE A 724 -54.13 14.61 -11.33
CA PHE A 724 -52.67 14.59 -11.28
C PHE A 724 -52.15 15.93 -11.77
N LEU A 725 -51.37 16.63 -10.94
CA LEU A 725 -50.85 17.96 -11.21
C LEU A 725 -49.34 18.02 -10.96
N THR A 726 -48.63 18.81 -11.77
CA THR A 726 -47.19 19.06 -11.66
C THR A 726 -46.81 20.34 -12.41
N GLU A 727 -45.54 20.72 -12.36
CA GLU A 727 -44.98 21.89 -13.06
C GLU A 727 -45.75 23.19 -12.82
N PHE A 728 -46.05 23.46 -11.55
CA PHE A 728 -46.60 24.77 -11.16
C PHE A 728 -45.60 25.89 -11.47
N ASP A 729 -45.97 26.84 -12.31
CA ASP A 729 -45.11 27.99 -12.64
C ASP A 729 -45.89 29.28 -12.45
N LEU A 730 -45.55 30.02 -11.40
CA LEU A 730 -46.16 31.30 -11.06
C LEU A 730 -45.14 32.42 -11.20
N TYR A 731 -45.42 33.39 -12.04
CA TYR A 731 -44.47 34.46 -12.35
C TYR A 731 -45.13 35.74 -12.86
N GLU A 732 -44.36 36.82 -12.85
CA GLU A 732 -44.81 38.15 -13.23
C GLU A 732 -44.94 38.27 -14.75
N GLY A 733 -46.07 38.77 -15.23
CA GLY A 733 -46.30 39.00 -16.66
C GLY A 733 -47.56 38.34 -17.18
N THR A 734 -47.69 38.36 -18.50
CA THR A 734 -48.92 37.95 -19.20
C THR A 734 -48.66 36.97 -20.36
N THR A 735 -47.39 36.63 -20.60
CA THR A 735 -46.94 35.73 -21.66
C THR A 735 -46.74 34.33 -21.11
N ASP A 736 -47.16 33.32 -21.87
CA ASP A 736 -46.93 31.93 -21.49
C ASP A 736 -45.46 31.53 -21.70
N ARG A 737 -44.92 30.67 -20.82
CA ARG A 737 -43.53 30.20 -20.89
C ARG A 737 -43.38 28.72 -20.49
N LYS A 738 -42.20 28.16 -20.73
CA LYS A 738 -41.84 26.82 -20.23
C LYS A 738 -41.57 26.88 -18.73
N TRP A 739 -41.96 25.83 -18.00
CA TRP A 739 -41.72 25.72 -16.57
C TRP A 739 -40.23 25.86 -16.23
N GLN A 740 -39.95 26.54 -15.13
CA GLN A 740 -38.64 26.59 -14.47
C GLN A 740 -38.81 26.38 -12.96
N PRO A 741 -37.80 25.83 -12.26
CA PRO A 741 -37.86 25.66 -10.80
C PRO A 741 -37.88 27.02 -10.08
N ALA A 742 -38.34 27.03 -8.83
CA ALA A 742 -38.15 28.19 -7.98
C ALA A 742 -36.64 28.39 -7.70
N PRO A 743 -36.12 29.63 -7.63
CA PRO A 743 -34.70 29.90 -7.39
C PRO A 743 -34.13 29.17 -6.16
N GLU A 744 -34.92 29.07 -5.10
CA GLU A 744 -34.57 28.40 -3.85
C GLU A 744 -34.32 26.91 -4.03
N ASP A 745 -35.08 26.23 -4.90
CA ASP A 745 -34.92 24.81 -5.15
C ASP A 745 -33.67 24.53 -6.03
N GLY A 746 -33.32 25.47 -6.91
CA GLY A 746 -32.10 25.39 -7.72
C GLY A 746 -30.81 25.61 -6.92
N ALA A 747 -30.83 26.49 -5.92
CA ALA A 747 -29.66 26.80 -5.09
C ALA A 747 -29.27 25.64 -4.14
N GLU A 748 -30.24 24.93 -3.58
CA GLU A 748 -29.99 23.75 -2.72
C GLU A 748 -29.38 22.58 -3.51
N TRP A 749 -29.86 22.31 -4.73
CA TRP A 749 -29.28 21.29 -5.60
C TRP A 749 -27.83 21.59 -5.98
N LEU A 750 -27.53 22.85 -6.30
CA LEU A 750 -26.18 23.28 -6.65
C LEU A 750 -25.22 23.14 -5.46
N ASN A 751 -25.66 23.52 -4.26
CA ASN A 751 -24.86 23.33 -3.04
C ASN A 751 -24.58 21.84 -2.76
N GLY A 752 -25.57 20.95 -2.95
CA GLY A 752 -25.36 19.51 -2.79
C GLY A 752 -24.35 18.92 -3.79
N LYS A 753 -24.33 19.43 -5.03
CA LYS A 753 -23.32 19.05 -6.03
C LYS A 753 -21.92 19.55 -5.68
N ILE A 754 -21.81 20.77 -5.15
CA ILE A 754 -20.54 21.36 -4.71
C ILE A 754 -19.98 20.58 -3.51
N THR A 755 -20.81 20.24 -2.52
CA THR A 755 -20.38 19.39 -1.40
C THR A 755 -19.91 18.00 -1.85
N THR A 756 -20.52 17.43 -2.89
CA THR A 756 -20.08 16.15 -3.45
C THR A 756 -18.71 16.28 -4.13
N LEU A 757 -18.50 17.37 -4.89
CA LEU A 757 -17.22 17.70 -5.51
C LEU A 757 -16.11 17.92 -4.46
N ASP A 758 -16.40 18.66 -3.38
CA ASP A 758 -15.45 18.88 -2.29
C ASP A 758 -15.03 17.56 -1.62
N ARG A 759 -15.99 16.66 -1.38
CA ARG A 759 -15.72 15.34 -0.79
C ARG A 759 -14.87 14.44 -1.70
N THR A 760 -15.09 14.49 -3.00
CA THR A 760 -14.25 13.78 -3.98
C THR A 760 -12.85 14.38 -4.03
N LEU A 761 -12.73 15.71 -3.98
CA LEU A 761 -11.44 16.41 -3.97
C LEU A 761 -10.62 16.09 -2.71
N ASP A 762 -11.26 16.02 -1.54
CA ASP A 762 -10.59 15.63 -0.30
C ASP A 762 -10.16 14.16 -0.30
N GLY A 763 -10.93 13.27 -0.93
CA GLY A 763 -10.52 11.89 -1.17
C GLY A 763 -9.28 11.79 -2.06
N ILE A 764 -9.25 12.53 -3.18
CA ILE A 764 -8.09 12.60 -4.08
C ILE A 764 -6.87 13.18 -3.33
N ARG A 765 -7.06 14.22 -2.52
CA ARG A 765 -5.98 14.78 -1.69
C ARG A 765 -5.43 13.77 -0.70
N ALA A 766 -6.29 13.01 -0.02
CA ALA A 766 -5.86 11.98 0.91
C ALA A 766 -4.99 10.92 0.19
N THR A 767 -5.44 10.45 -0.98
CA THR A 767 -4.66 9.49 -1.80
C THR A 767 -3.34 10.08 -2.29
N VAL A 768 -3.31 11.35 -2.71
CA VAL A 768 -2.07 12.03 -3.14
C VAL A 768 -1.12 12.25 -1.96
N THR A 769 -1.61 12.60 -0.77
CA THR A 769 -0.80 12.74 0.45
C THR A 769 -0.23 11.40 0.89
N GLU A 770 -1.02 10.33 0.82
CA GLU A 770 -0.56 8.97 1.11
C GLU A 770 0.53 8.53 0.13
N ALA A 771 0.33 8.74 -1.17
CA ALA A 771 1.34 8.47 -2.20
C ALA A 771 2.62 9.29 -1.99
N LYS A 772 2.51 10.57 -1.63
CA LYS A 772 3.67 11.41 -1.27
C LYS A 772 4.41 10.86 -0.04
N SER A 773 3.69 10.50 1.02
CA SER A 773 4.31 9.92 2.23
C SER A 773 5.04 8.61 1.94
N TYR A 774 4.51 7.80 1.03
CA TYR A 774 5.14 6.57 0.59
C TYR A 774 6.43 6.88 -0.19
N ILE A 775 6.42 7.85 -1.10
CA ILE A 775 7.61 8.28 -1.86
C ILE A 775 8.67 8.89 -0.92
N ASP A 776 8.28 9.72 0.04
CA ASP A 776 9.20 10.38 0.98
C ASP A 776 9.90 9.38 1.92
N ALA A 777 9.20 8.32 2.32
CA ALA A 777 9.74 7.26 3.17
C ALA A 777 10.65 6.26 2.43
N ASP A 778 10.77 6.37 1.11
CA ASP A 778 11.52 5.42 0.29
C ASP A 778 13.05 5.50 0.52
N GLY A 779 13.57 6.70 0.79
CA GLY A 779 14.97 6.91 1.15
C GLY A 779 15.38 6.18 2.43
N GLN A 780 14.50 6.11 3.44
CA GLN A 780 14.74 5.36 4.68
C GLN A 780 14.69 3.86 4.45
N ARG A 781 13.67 3.36 3.71
CA ARG A 781 13.56 1.92 3.40
C ARG A 781 14.77 1.41 2.61
N ARG A 782 15.30 2.20 1.68
CA ARG A 782 16.54 1.86 0.95
C ARG A 782 17.76 1.79 1.87
N GLN A 783 17.88 2.68 2.86
CA GLN A 783 18.98 2.62 3.83
C GLN A 783 18.90 1.36 4.70
N GLU A 784 17.70 1.00 5.16
CA GLU A 784 17.47 -0.21 5.94
C GLU A 784 17.77 -1.49 5.14
N ILE A 785 17.34 -1.56 3.88
CA ILE A 785 17.65 -2.69 2.98
C ILE A 785 19.16 -2.80 2.72
N ASN A 786 19.85 -1.68 2.46
CA ASN A 786 21.30 -1.68 2.25
C ASN A 786 22.07 -2.10 3.51
N GLN A 787 21.54 -1.82 4.70
CA GLN A 787 22.12 -2.26 5.95
C GLN A 787 21.91 -3.76 6.18
N LEU A 788 20.70 -4.27 5.91
CA LEU A 788 20.40 -5.70 5.93
C LEU A 788 21.30 -6.50 4.98
N ILE A 789 21.46 -6.06 3.73
CA ILE A 789 22.34 -6.74 2.75
C ILE A 789 23.78 -6.81 3.26
N ARG A 790 24.30 -5.75 3.89
CA ARG A 790 25.65 -5.74 4.49
C ARG A 790 25.76 -6.73 5.65
N ASP A 791 24.77 -6.77 6.53
CA ASP A 791 24.75 -7.64 7.69
C ASP A 791 24.60 -9.12 7.31
N GLU A 792 23.74 -9.44 6.34
CA GLU A 792 23.58 -10.79 5.78
C GLU A 792 24.87 -11.26 5.09
N THR A 793 25.52 -10.38 4.32
CA THR A 793 26.78 -10.69 3.62
C THR A 793 27.89 -10.96 4.63
N ALA A 794 28.01 -10.14 5.69
CA ALA A 794 28.99 -10.35 6.76
C ALA A 794 28.73 -11.67 7.52
N LYS A 795 27.46 -12.01 7.79
CA LYS A 795 27.09 -13.28 8.40
C LYS A 795 27.42 -14.47 7.50
N GLY A 796 27.08 -14.41 6.21
CA GLY A 796 27.40 -15.45 5.23
C GLY A 796 28.90 -15.72 5.11
N ILE A 797 29.71 -14.66 5.09
CA ILE A 797 31.19 -14.78 5.09
C ILE A 797 31.69 -15.46 6.37
N ASN A 798 31.16 -15.08 7.55
CA ASN A 798 31.53 -15.68 8.82
C ASN A 798 31.10 -17.16 8.92
N THR A 799 29.95 -17.52 8.38
CA THR A 799 29.47 -18.92 8.31
C THR A 799 30.35 -19.75 7.39
N VAL A 800 30.76 -19.22 6.23
CA VAL A 800 31.70 -19.92 5.34
C VAL A 800 33.06 -20.10 6.00
N LEU A 801 33.59 -19.06 6.67
CA LEU A 801 34.85 -19.15 7.43
C LEU A 801 34.77 -20.21 8.54
N SER A 802 33.68 -20.24 9.32
CA SER A 802 33.52 -21.25 10.38
C SER A 802 33.37 -22.66 9.84
N THR A 803 32.76 -22.81 8.66
CA THR A 803 32.58 -24.13 8.01
C THR A 803 33.92 -24.64 7.43
N VAL A 804 34.76 -23.74 6.90
CA VAL A 804 36.12 -24.07 6.44
C VAL A 804 37.03 -24.43 7.63
N GLU A 805 36.92 -23.73 8.76
CA GLU A 805 37.64 -24.06 10.00
C GLU A 805 37.20 -25.41 10.60
N GLN A 806 35.90 -25.72 10.58
CA GLN A 806 35.35 -26.97 11.13
C GLN A 806 35.59 -28.19 10.24
N SER A 807 35.76 -28.01 8.92
CA SER A 807 35.94 -29.10 7.96
C SER A 807 37.38 -29.64 7.88
N GLY A 808 38.36 -28.99 8.50
CA GLY A 808 39.72 -29.54 8.68
C GLY A 808 40.58 -29.68 7.41
N TYR A 809 40.16 -29.10 6.27
CA TYR A 809 40.80 -29.29 4.95
C TYR A 809 41.93 -28.30 4.59
N ALA A 810 42.36 -27.41 5.48
CA ALA A 810 43.48 -26.49 5.19
C ALA A 810 44.53 -26.49 6.31
N LYS A 811 45.81 -26.62 5.94
CA LYS A 811 46.93 -26.34 6.86
C LYS A 811 46.77 -24.91 7.36
N ARG A 812 47.04 -24.67 8.66
CA ARG A 812 47.05 -23.32 9.28
C ARG A 812 47.76 -22.25 8.43
N THR A 813 48.71 -22.64 7.59
CA THR A 813 49.46 -21.82 6.64
C THR A 813 48.64 -21.31 5.43
N GLU A 814 47.66 -22.05 4.92
CA GLU A 814 46.78 -21.62 3.83
C GLU A 814 45.66 -20.69 4.34
N ILE A 815 45.15 -20.95 5.55
CA ILE A 815 44.25 -20.00 6.22
C ILE A 815 45.02 -18.73 6.58
N GLN A 816 46.28 -18.81 7.03
CA GLN A 816 47.14 -17.64 7.21
C GLN A 816 47.41 -16.91 5.90
N SER A 817 47.70 -17.60 4.78
CA SER A 817 47.96 -16.92 3.50
C SER A 817 46.69 -16.27 2.94
N ILE A 818 45.52 -16.89 3.11
CA ILE A 818 44.22 -16.31 2.72
C ILE A 818 43.85 -15.15 3.65
N THR A 819 44.08 -15.27 4.96
CA THR A 819 43.84 -14.17 5.92
C THR A 819 44.83 -13.02 5.72
N GLU A 820 46.09 -13.30 5.36
CA GLU A 820 47.09 -12.30 5.00
C GLU A 820 46.78 -11.66 3.65
N THR A 821 46.29 -12.43 2.68
CA THR A 821 45.82 -11.94 1.38
C THR A 821 44.57 -11.08 1.54
N GLN A 822 43.61 -11.50 2.37
CA GLN A 822 42.43 -10.71 2.72
C GLN A 822 42.82 -9.45 3.50
N ARG A 823 43.74 -9.53 4.47
CA ARG A 823 44.31 -8.35 5.14
C ARG A 823 45.14 -7.47 4.21
N LEU A 824 45.69 -8.01 3.12
CA LEU A 824 46.33 -7.24 2.06
C LEU A 824 45.26 -6.51 1.24
N TYR A 825 44.18 -7.20 0.83
CA TYR A 825 43.05 -6.61 0.11
C TYR A 825 42.32 -5.55 0.94
N ASP A 826 42.10 -5.79 2.23
CA ASP A 826 41.54 -4.84 3.19
C ASP A 826 42.44 -3.62 3.39
N ARG A 827 43.76 -3.79 3.26
CA ARG A 827 44.76 -2.70 3.37
C ARG A 827 44.96 -1.94 2.06
N ILE A 828 44.77 -2.59 0.91
CA ILE A 828 44.91 -2.00 -0.44
C ILE A 828 43.62 -1.31 -0.88
N ILE A 829 42.46 -1.91 -0.60
CA ILE A 829 41.15 -1.45 -1.08
C ILE A 829 40.35 -0.78 0.05
N GLY A 830 40.61 -1.08 1.32
CA GLY A 830 39.92 -0.46 2.47
C GLY A 830 38.72 -1.29 2.97
N THR A 831 38.37 -1.13 4.25
CA THR A 831 37.33 -1.91 4.95
C THR A 831 36.03 -1.16 5.20
N THR A 832 35.96 0.13 4.85
CA THR A 832 34.77 0.97 5.00
C THR A 832 34.38 1.55 3.64
N GLU A 833 33.10 1.84 3.41
CA GLU A 833 32.61 2.34 2.12
C GLU A 833 33.34 3.61 1.66
N ASP A 834 33.65 4.53 2.59
CA ASP A 834 34.47 5.71 2.31
C ASP A 834 35.95 5.39 2.09
N GLY A 835 36.51 4.39 2.81
CA GLY A 835 37.88 3.92 2.58
C GLY A 835 38.04 3.27 1.21
N ILE A 836 37.03 2.51 0.78
CA ILE A 836 36.93 1.90 -0.54
C ILE A 836 36.75 2.96 -1.60
N LYS A 837 35.86 3.94 -1.41
CA LYS A 837 35.72 5.07 -2.34
C LYS A 837 37.01 5.89 -2.43
N GLN A 838 37.72 6.13 -1.33
CA GLN A 838 38.98 6.88 -1.35
C GLN A 838 40.17 6.10 -1.90
N ASN A 839 40.25 4.79 -1.68
CA ASN A 839 41.33 3.94 -2.18
C ASN A 839 41.09 3.53 -3.64
N ILE A 840 39.83 3.28 -4.04
CA ILE A 840 39.45 3.17 -5.45
C ILE A 840 39.62 4.54 -6.11
N ALA A 841 39.15 5.65 -5.54
CA ALA A 841 39.43 6.98 -6.10
C ALA A 841 40.93 7.25 -6.15
N ARG A 842 41.75 6.82 -5.18
CA ARG A 842 43.21 6.91 -5.27
C ARG A 842 43.78 5.98 -6.32
N MET A 843 43.31 4.75 -6.50
CA MET A 843 43.77 3.82 -7.53
C MET A 843 43.33 4.26 -8.92
N THR A 844 42.10 4.75 -9.08
CA THR A 844 41.56 5.38 -10.29
C THR A 844 42.21 6.73 -10.53
N LEU A 845 42.55 7.51 -9.50
CA LEU A 845 43.41 8.70 -9.63
C LEU A 845 44.84 8.29 -9.92
N THR A 846 45.34 7.13 -9.50
CA THR A 846 46.70 6.64 -9.83
C THR A 846 46.71 6.09 -11.24
N ASP A 847 45.61 5.52 -11.73
CA ASP A 847 45.44 5.08 -13.11
C ASP A 847 45.12 6.26 -14.03
N SER A 848 44.42 7.30 -13.54
CA SER A 848 44.23 8.57 -14.23
C SER A 848 45.50 9.42 -14.18
N LEU A 849 46.27 9.38 -13.10
CA LEU A 849 47.57 10.06 -12.94
C LEU A 849 48.64 9.27 -13.68
N PHE A 850 48.59 7.94 -13.73
CA PHE A 850 49.43 7.11 -14.59
C PHE A 850 49.02 7.28 -16.03
N GLN A 851 47.74 7.40 -16.39
CA GLN A 851 47.33 7.80 -17.73
C GLN A 851 47.60 9.27 -18.03
N THR A 852 47.67 10.16 -17.03
CA THR A 852 48.06 11.58 -17.21
C THR A 852 49.58 11.70 -17.31
N GLU A 853 50.36 10.90 -16.58
CA GLU A 853 51.82 10.85 -16.65
C GLU A 853 52.27 10.05 -17.86
N VAL A 854 51.61 8.93 -18.19
CA VAL A 854 51.75 8.22 -19.47
C VAL A 854 51.24 9.10 -20.60
N SER A 855 50.17 9.89 -20.47
CA SER A 855 49.80 10.88 -21.50
C SER A 855 50.75 12.06 -21.53
N LYS A 856 51.41 12.46 -20.44
CA LYS A 856 52.48 13.46 -20.45
C LYS A 856 53.76 12.90 -21.07
N ILE A 857 54.07 11.62 -20.85
CA ILE A 857 55.23 10.91 -21.41
C ILE A 857 54.99 10.59 -22.90
N VAL A 858 53.79 10.14 -23.26
CA VAL A 858 53.34 9.86 -24.64
C VAL A 858 53.11 11.16 -25.42
N ASN A 859 52.66 12.26 -24.78
CA ASN A 859 52.66 13.58 -25.41
C ASN A 859 54.04 14.25 -25.42
N GLN A 860 54.99 13.88 -24.54
CA GLN A 860 56.39 14.30 -24.67
C GLN A 860 57.03 13.76 -25.95
N GLU A 861 56.55 12.63 -26.49
CA GLU A 861 57.02 12.07 -27.76
C GLU A 861 56.24 12.56 -29.00
N LEU A 862 55.21 13.41 -28.85
CA LEU A 862 54.43 13.98 -29.96
C LEU A 862 54.39 15.52 -30.03
N THR A 863 55.10 16.22 -29.15
CA THR A 863 55.19 17.69 -29.19
C THR A 863 56.52 18.19 -29.76
N SER A 864 56.71 18.09 -31.07
CA SER A 864 57.58 19.09 -31.71
C SER A 864 56.85 20.43 -31.66
N SER A 865 57.02 21.19 -30.58
CA SER A 865 56.41 22.53 -30.44
C SER A 865 56.85 23.40 -31.62
N ASN A 866 55.91 23.99 -32.36
CA ASN A 866 56.27 24.97 -33.37
C ASN A 866 56.85 26.20 -32.65
N TYR A 867 58.14 26.44 -32.84
CA TYR A 867 58.85 27.55 -32.22
C TYR A 867 58.46 28.89 -32.84
N VAL A 868 57.74 28.97 -33.95
CA VAL A 868 57.25 30.25 -34.48
C VAL A 868 56.23 30.86 -33.50
N ALA A 869 56.49 32.07 -33.04
CA ALA A 869 55.56 32.81 -32.18
C ALA A 869 54.34 33.25 -33.00
N ASN A 870 53.12 32.99 -32.48
CA ASN A 870 51.84 33.33 -33.11
C ASN A 870 51.70 32.94 -34.61
N PRO A 871 51.91 31.67 -35.00
CA PRO A 871 51.91 31.24 -36.41
C PRO A 871 50.56 31.37 -37.12
N PHE A 872 49.50 31.68 -36.37
CA PHE A 872 48.11 31.76 -36.84
C PHE A 872 47.65 33.21 -37.07
N THR A 873 48.12 34.14 -36.24
CA THR A 873 47.85 35.59 -36.35
C THR A 873 49.16 36.31 -36.67
N MET A 874 49.50 36.36 -37.96
CA MET A 874 50.75 36.94 -38.48
C MET A 874 50.78 38.48 -38.45
N SER A 875 49.88 39.11 -37.69
CA SER A 875 49.72 40.57 -37.61
C SER A 875 50.89 41.28 -36.93
N ASP A 876 51.63 40.58 -36.06
CA ASP A 876 52.76 41.12 -35.30
C ASP A 876 54.11 40.88 -35.98
N TYR A 877 54.13 40.36 -37.21
CA TYR A 877 55.37 40.09 -37.94
C TYR A 877 55.91 41.39 -38.52
N VAL A 878 56.67 42.10 -37.69
CA VAL A 878 57.16 43.45 -37.98
C VAL A 878 58.33 43.41 -38.96
N ARG A 879 58.23 44.25 -40.00
CA ARG A 879 59.34 44.71 -40.83
C ARG A 879 60.36 45.45 -39.93
N LYS A 880 61.50 44.84 -39.58
CA LYS A 880 62.64 45.59 -39.05
C LYS A 880 63.67 45.84 -40.14
N TYR A 881 63.58 47.04 -40.71
CA TYR A 881 64.48 47.51 -41.74
C TYR A 881 65.70 48.22 -41.13
N PHE A 882 66.90 47.90 -41.62
CA PHE A 882 68.10 48.73 -41.44
C PHE A 882 68.44 49.37 -42.80
N GLY A 883 67.89 50.57 -43.10
CA GLY A 883 68.50 51.53 -44.06
C GLY A 883 67.63 52.28 -45.09
N LYS A 884 66.87 53.34 -44.71
CA LYS A 884 66.17 54.35 -45.59
C LYS A 884 65.41 53.88 -46.88
N GLY A 885 64.06 53.86 -46.85
CA GLY A 885 63.17 53.95 -48.04
C GLY A 885 62.08 52.86 -48.20
N ASP A 886 60.90 53.22 -48.70
CA ASP A 886 59.69 52.38 -48.92
C ASP A 886 59.82 51.33 -50.05
N SER A 887 60.82 50.44 -50.02
CA SER A 887 61.04 49.39 -51.04
C SER A 887 59.99 48.28 -51.06
N SER A 888 59.26 48.04 -49.97
CA SER A 888 58.30 46.95 -49.81
C SER A 888 57.23 47.24 -48.76
N THR A 889 56.09 46.54 -48.86
CA THR A 889 55.01 46.53 -47.85
C THR A 889 54.69 45.10 -47.42
N VAL A 890 54.31 44.93 -46.15
CA VAL A 890 53.82 43.66 -45.60
C VAL A 890 52.36 43.88 -45.20
N SER A 891 51.46 43.06 -45.73
CA SER A 891 50.03 43.11 -45.42
C SER A 891 49.52 41.72 -45.07
N LEU A 892 48.59 41.65 -44.12
CA LEU A 892 47.87 40.42 -43.86
C LEU A 892 46.77 40.26 -44.90
N VAL A 893 46.77 39.15 -45.63
CA VAL A 893 45.71 38.84 -46.60
C VAL A 893 44.67 37.98 -45.90
N SER A 894 43.51 38.56 -45.62
CA SER A 894 42.38 37.80 -45.11
C SER A 894 41.71 37.01 -46.25
N SER A 895 41.96 35.71 -46.33
CA SER A 895 41.08 34.78 -47.04
C SER A 895 40.70 33.63 -46.10
N GLY A 896 39.41 33.32 -46.05
CA GLY A 896 38.78 32.55 -44.98
C GLY A 896 39.26 31.10 -44.80
N LEU A 897 38.95 30.57 -43.62
CA LEU A 897 38.91 29.15 -43.22
C LEU A 897 40.16 28.29 -43.54
N SER A 898 41.36 28.88 -43.53
CA SER A 898 42.61 28.10 -43.38
C SER A 898 43.27 28.45 -42.05
N ALA A 899 43.71 27.44 -41.29
CA ALA A 899 44.16 27.59 -39.91
C ALA A 899 45.46 28.39 -39.73
N PHE A 900 46.17 28.76 -40.79
CA PHE A 900 47.37 29.61 -40.75
C PHE A 900 47.11 30.88 -41.56
N GLY A 901 47.37 32.06 -40.99
CA GLY A 901 47.27 33.33 -41.72
C GLY A 901 48.19 33.37 -42.97
N LYS A 902 47.80 34.15 -43.98
CA LYS A 902 48.59 34.38 -45.20
C LYS A 902 49.15 35.81 -45.18
N LEU A 903 50.47 35.93 -45.23
CA LEU A 903 51.17 37.21 -45.23
C LEU A 903 51.58 37.56 -46.67
N GLU A 904 51.17 38.72 -47.17
CA GLU A 904 51.65 39.27 -48.43
C GLU A 904 52.87 40.16 -48.19
N PHE A 905 53.92 39.92 -48.97
CA PHE A 905 55.09 40.78 -49.04
C PHE A 905 55.19 41.35 -50.45
N HIS A 906 54.85 42.63 -50.61
CA HIS A 906 54.80 43.34 -51.88
C HIS A 906 56.03 44.22 -52.06
N ALA A 907 56.70 44.13 -53.21
CA ALA A 907 57.84 44.97 -53.56
C ALA A 907 57.38 46.26 -54.26
N ASN A 908 57.52 47.42 -53.62
CA ASN A 908 57.27 48.72 -54.24
C ASN A 908 58.40 49.13 -55.21
N SER A 909 59.61 48.57 -55.03
CA SER A 909 60.77 48.76 -55.91
C SER A 909 61.69 47.53 -55.86
N ARG A 910 62.76 47.51 -56.66
CA ARG A 910 63.63 46.32 -56.78
C ARG A 910 64.31 45.98 -55.46
N LEU A 911 64.01 44.80 -54.92
CA LEU A 911 64.51 44.35 -53.62
C LEU A 911 65.99 43.97 -53.66
N THR A 912 66.66 44.20 -52.53
CA THR A 912 68.05 43.83 -52.24
C THR A 912 68.10 42.75 -51.18
N SER A 913 69.27 42.12 -50.96
CA SER A 913 69.42 41.07 -49.94
C SER A 913 69.06 41.49 -48.50
N ASN A 914 68.88 42.78 -48.26
CA ASN A 914 68.50 43.33 -46.95
C ASN A 914 66.99 43.40 -46.71
N ASP A 915 66.17 43.24 -47.75
CA ASP A 915 64.71 43.24 -47.64
C ASP A 915 64.22 41.85 -47.18
N ALA A 916 63.66 41.77 -45.97
CA ALA A 916 63.36 40.48 -45.35
C ALA A 916 62.12 40.49 -44.46
N VAL A 917 61.47 39.32 -44.34
CA VAL A 917 60.44 39.03 -43.35
C VAL A 917 61.07 38.31 -42.16
N TRP A 918 60.75 38.76 -40.94
CA TRP A 918 61.33 38.25 -39.70
C TRP A 918 60.23 37.58 -38.90
N LEU A 919 60.31 36.26 -38.79
CA LEU A 919 59.32 35.45 -38.08
C LEU A 919 59.83 35.22 -36.66
N PRO A 920 59.22 35.86 -35.63
CA PRO A 920 59.67 35.72 -34.26
C PRO A 920 59.54 34.27 -33.80
N LEU A 921 60.52 33.79 -33.05
CA LEU A 921 60.49 32.47 -32.42
C LEU A 921 60.27 32.62 -30.91
N ASN A 922 59.47 31.73 -30.34
CA ASN A 922 59.39 31.49 -28.91
C ASN A 922 60.77 31.08 -28.38
N ARG A 923 61.03 31.39 -27.11
CA ARG A 923 62.31 31.15 -26.43
C ARG A 923 62.77 29.69 -26.62
N ILE A 924 63.92 29.50 -27.27
CA ILE A 924 64.48 28.18 -27.58
C ILE A 924 65.18 27.61 -26.32
N PRO A 925 64.77 26.44 -25.78
CA PRO A 925 65.41 25.85 -24.61
C PRO A 925 66.88 25.51 -24.81
N GLU A 926 67.67 25.51 -23.72
CA GLU A 926 69.11 25.15 -23.75
C GLU A 926 69.36 23.71 -24.23
N SER A 927 68.39 22.82 -24.05
CA SER A 927 68.44 21.41 -24.46
C SER A 927 68.42 21.20 -25.98
N VAL A 928 67.90 22.17 -26.76
CA VAL A 928 67.72 22.03 -28.21
C VAL A 928 69.07 22.05 -28.93
N LYS A 929 69.38 21.01 -29.70
CA LYS A 929 70.66 20.90 -30.45
C LYS A 929 70.58 21.43 -31.87
N ASP A 930 69.55 21.01 -32.59
CA ASP A 930 69.32 21.32 -34.00
C ASP A 930 67.85 21.74 -34.18
N LEU A 931 67.59 22.66 -35.11
CA LEU A 931 66.25 23.08 -35.50
C LEU A 931 66.07 22.81 -36.99
N SER A 932 64.85 22.46 -37.38
CA SER A 932 64.45 22.39 -38.77
C SER A 932 63.28 23.31 -39.02
N PHE A 933 63.19 23.87 -40.22
CA PHE A 933 62.12 24.76 -40.61
C PHE A 933 61.50 24.34 -41.94
N SER A 934 60.23 24.68 -42.11
CA SER A 934 59.56 24.70 -43.40
C SER A 934 58.63 25.92 -43.49
N ILE A 935 58.51 26.48 -44.68
CA ILE A 935 57.58 27.57 -44.95
C ILE A 935 57.20 27.57 -46.42
N VAL A 936 55.92 27.84 -46.69
CA VAL A 936 55.41 27.98 -48.06
C VAL A 936 55.55 29.44 -48.48
N VAL A 937 56.24 29.66 -49.60
CA VAL A 937 56.45 30.96 -50.24
C VAL A 937 55.85 30.90 -51.65
N GLU A 938 54.61 31.35 -51.79
CA GLU A 938 53.95 31.44 -53.10
C GLU A 938 54.57 32.56 -53.92
N GLY A 939 54.93 32.27 -55.18
CA GLY A 939 55.63 33.23 -56.05
C GLY A 939 57.15 33.27 -55.86
N ILE A 940 57.72 32.26 -55.20
CA ILE A 940 59.18 32.13 -54.97
C ILE A 940 60.03 32.27 -56.24
N ASP A 941 59.54 31.87 -57.42
CA ASP A 941 60.26 31.99 -58.71
C ASP A 941 60.50 33.44 -59.16
N LYS A 942 59.84 34.41 -58.53
CA LYS A 942 59.94 35.84 -58.86
C LYS A 942 61.13 36.52 -58.16
N CYS A 943 61.84 35.81 -57.29
CA CYS A 943 62.87 36.38 -56.42
C CYS A 943 63.96 35.38 -56.06
N ASN A 944 65.10 35.89 -55.61
CA ASN A 944 66.14 35.10 -54.95
C ASN A 944 65.94 35.17 -53.45
N ILE A 945 65.90 34.01 -52.79
CA ILE A 945 65.70 33.90 -51.34
C ILE A 945 66.99 33.50 -50.65
N SER A 946 67.28 34.14 -49.51
CA SER A 946 68.21 33.63 -48.51
C SER A 946 67.53 33.50 -47.15
N VAL A 947 67.91 32.47 -46.39
CA VAL A 947 67.31 32.18 -45.08
C VAL A 947 68.40 32.25 -44.02
N ALA A 948 68.09 32.90 -42.91
CA ALA A 948 68.97 32.99 -41.76
C ALA A 948 68.17 32.88 -40.46
N ILE A 949 68.80 32.41 -39.38
CA ILE A 949 68.23 32.46 -38.03
C ILE A 949 69.19 33.22 -37.12
N GLY A 950 68.65 34.02 -36.20
CA GLY A 950 69.44 34.73 -35.21
C GLY A 950 68.64 35.81 -34.48
N THR A 951 69.36 36.77 -33.88
CA THR A 951 68.80 37.94 -33.20
C THR A 951 69.12 39.20 -34.00
N GLU A 952 68.52 40.34 -33.62
CA GLU A 952 68.53 41.55 -34.48
C GLU A 952 69.93 42.05 -34.83
N ASN A 953 70.90 41.70 -33.98
CA ASN A 953 72.29 42.14 -34.07
C ASN A 953 73.22 41.07 -34.66
N ALA A 954 72.77 39.81 -34.80
CA ALA A 954 73.58 38.70 -35.30
C ALA A 954 72.71 37.60 -35.92
N SER A 955 73.01 37.22 -37.17
CA SER A 955 72.30 36.15 -37.88
C SER A 955 73.25 35.19 -38.59
N SER A 956 72.93 33.90 -38.60
CA SER A 956 73.66 32.87 -39.33
C SER A 956 72.83 32.41 -40.53
N SER A 957 73.43 32.45 -41.72
CA SER A 957 72.81 31.93 -42.94
C SER A 957 72.62 30.41 -42.83
N ILE A 958 71.48 29.91 -43.28
CA ILE A 958 71.14 28.49 -43.26
C ILE A 958 70.79 28.07 -44.68
N SER A 959 71.41 26.98 -45.12
CA SER A 959 71.09 26.35 -46.40
C SER A 959 69.65 25.82 -46.38
N TYR A 960 68.90 26.13 -47.43
CA TYR A 960 67.56 25.58 -47.64
C TYR A 960 67.52 24.72 -48.89
N LYS A 961 66.60 23.76 -48.89
CA LYS A 961 66.14 23.02 -50.06
C LYS A 961 64.76 23.54 -50.44
N ARG A 962 64.41 23.37 -51.71
CA ARG A 962 63.12 23.81 -52.26
C ARG A 962 62.35 22.60 -52.80
N GLN A 963 61.08 22.50 -52.43
CA GLN A 963 60.12 21.55 -52.97
C GLN A 963 58.85 22.31 -53.36
N GLY A 964 58.67 22.57 -54.65
CA GLY A 964 57.62 23.45 -55.16
C GLY A 964 57.76 24.87 -54.58
N ASP A 965 56.68 25.38 -53.98
CA ASP A 965 56.66 26.67 -53.29
C ASP A 965 57.16 26.59 -51.84
N THR A 966 57.49 25.40 -51.33
CA THR A 966 57.94 25.25 -49.94
C THR A 966 59.46 25.27 -49.88
N ILE A 967 59.99 26.14 -49.03
CA ILE A 967 61.41 26.11 -48.64
C ILE A 967 61.52 25.49 -47.26
N TYR A 968 62.56 24.69 -47.08
CA TYR A 968 62.81 24.00 -45.82
C TYR A 968 64.30 23.78 -45.64
N GLY A 969 64.74 23.68 -44.40
CA GLY A 969 66.15 23.51 -44.09
C GLY A 969 66.38 23.17 -42.64
N THR A 970 67.64 22.91 -42.32
CA THR A 970 68.04 22.48 -40.99
C THR A 970 69.19 23.34 -40.52
N TRP A 971 69.03 23.93 -39.33
CA TRP A 971 70.07 24.62 -38.62
C TRP A 971 70.72 23.67 -37.61
N THR A 972 71.89 23.15 -37.97
CA THR A 972 72.65 22.23 -37.14
C THR A 972 73.67 22.96 -36.28
N GLY A 973 73.85 22.53 -35.02
CA GLY A 973 74.87 23.08 -34.14
C GLY A 973 74.54 24.49 -33.67
N ILE A 974 73.32 24.70 -33.16
CA ILE A 974 72.85 26.00 -32.70
C ILE A 974 73.77 26.53 -31.60
N SER A 975 74.32 27.73 -31.83
CA SER A 975 75.21 28.39 -30.88
C SER A 975 74.49 28.70 -29.57
N TYR A 976 75.20 28.60 -28.45
CA TYR A 976 74.63 28.86 -27.12
C TYR A 976 74.04 30.27 -26.98
N TYR A 977 74.55 31.26 -27.74
CA TYR A 977 74.04 32.64 -27.74
C TYR A 977 72.56 32.77 -28.13
N TYR A 978 72.01 31.81 -28.88
CA TYR A 978 70.62 31.83 -29.32
C TYR A 978 69.69 31.01 -28.42
N LYS A 979 70.25 30.18 -27.53
CA LYS A 979 69.46 29.36 -26.60
C LYS A 979 69.16 30.15 -25.34
N GLY A 980 67.92 30.08 -24.85
CA GLY A 980 67.47 30.81 -23.67
C GLY A 980 67.35 32.33 -23.88
N SER A 981 67.63 32.85 -25.09
CA SER A 981 67.51 34.27 -25.45
C SER A 981 66.11 34.60 -25.96
N ASP A 982 65.58 35.75 -25.56
CA ASP A 982 64.37 36.32 -26.15
C ASP A 982 64.72 37.09 -27.44
N GLY A 983 63.80 37.13 -28.41
CA GLY A 983 63.99 37.89 -29.66
C GLY A 983 64.81 37.19 -30.75
N VAL A 984 64.81 35.85 -30.78
CA VAL A 984 65.32 35.06 -31.93
C VAL A 984 64.26 35.01 -33.02
N TYR A 985 64.66 35.05 -34.29
CA TYR A 985 63.76 34.99 -35.43
C TYR A 985 64.31 34.12 -36.56
N LEU A 986 63.38 33.62 -37.39
CA LEU A 986 63.67 33.10 -38.73
C LEU A 986 63.54 34.24 -39.73
N LYS A 987 64.66 34.66 -40.33
CA LYS A 987 64.73 35.74 -41.32
C LYS A 987 64.74 35.16 -42.72
N ILE A 988 63.83 35.64 -43.56
CA ILE A 988 63.71 35.27 -44.97
C ILE A 988 63.92 36.54 -45.78
N SER A 989 65.09 36.63 -46.41
CA SER A 989 65.50 37.75 -47.26
C SER A 989 65.11 37.49 -48.71
N PHE A 990 64.61 38.51 -49.39
CA PHE A 990 64.16 38.49 -50.78
C PHE A 990 64.95 39.51 -51.60
N SER A 991 65.52 39.09 -52.73
CA SER A 991 66.24 40.00 -53.64
C SER A 991 65.81 39.78 -55.08
N GLY A 992 65.89 40.82 -55.92
CA GLY A 992 65.56 40.73 -57.35
C GLY A 992 64.08 40.89 -57.70
N LEU A 993 63.16 40.75 -56.73
CA LEU A 993 61.72 41.06 -56.89
C LEU A 993 61.52 42.56 -57.15
N ASN A 994 60.65 42.95 -58.08
CA ASN A 994 60.42 44.36 -58.42
C ASN A 994 58.97 44.60 -58.86
N GLY A 995 58.18 45.34 -58.08
CA GLY A 995 56.79 45.66 -58.41
C GLY A 995 55.78 44.53 -58.21
N GLU A 996 56.17 43.41 -57.58
CA GLU A 996 55.34 42.21 -57.42
C GLU A 996 55.28 41.72 -55.97
N SER A 997 54.29 40.86 -55.66
CA SER A 997 54.13 40.24 -54.34
C SER A 997 54.56 38.78 -54.31
N VAL A 998 55.05 38.35 -53.14
CA VAL A 998 55.16 36.95 -52.72
C VAL A 998 54.31 36.74 -51.46
N PHE A 999 53.84 35.51 -51.23
CA PHE A 999 52.99 35.22 -50.06
C PHE A 999 53.58 34.12 -49.18
N LEU A 1000 53.67 34.40 -47.88
CA LEU A 1000 54.19 33.46 -46.88
C LEU A 1000 53.04 32.84 -46.11
N LYS A 1001 53.05 31.52 -45.95
CA LYS A 1001 52.08 30.77 -45.12
C LYS A 1001 52.70 29.50 -44.53
N LYS A 1002 52.04 28.96 -43.49
CA LYS A 1002 52.45 27.75 -42.76
C LYS A 1002 53.94 27.76 -42.29
N PRO A 1003 54.40 28.77 -41.54
CA PRO A 1003 55.75 28.74 -40.99
C PRO A 1003 55.83 27.72 -39.85
N ILE A 1004 56.69 26.72 -40.01
CA ILE A 1004 56.92 25.66 -39.03
C ILE A 1004 58.40 25.66 -38.69
N VAL A 1005 58.72 25.80 -37.41
CA VAL A 1005 60.08 25.61 -36.87
C VAL A 1005 60.00 24.62 -35.74
N VAL A 1006 60.71 23.50 -35.83
CA VAL A 1006 60.62 22.40 -34.87
C VAL A 1006 62.00 21.90 -34.49
N GLU A 1007 62.11 21.29 -33.30
CA GLU A 1007 63.33 20.65 -32.85
C GLU A 1007 63.66 19.41 -33.68
N GLY A 1008 64.95 19.26 -34.03
CA GLY A 1008 65.48 18.13 -34.77
C GLY A 1008 66.00 18.47 -36.16
N ARG A 1009 66.54 17.46 -36.84
CA ARG A 1009 67.16 17.63 -38.17
C ARG A 1009 66.19 17.46 -39.33
N GLU A 1010 65.00 16.93 -39.07
CA GLU A 1010 64.00 16.55 -40.07
C GLU A 1010 62.87 17.59 -40.13
N PRO A 1011 62.78 18.38 -41.22
CA PRO A 1011 61.71 19.36 -41.41
C PRO A 1011 60.33 18.72 -41.42
N LYS A 1012 59.37 19.38 -40.78
CA LYS A 1012 57.94 19.01 -40.83
C LYS A 1012 57.21 19.92 -41.82
N PHE A 1013 56.41 19.34 -42.70
CA PHE A 1013 55.68 20.08 -43.76
C PHE A 1013 54.21 20.37 -43.42
N ASP A 1014 53.67 19.71 -42.40
CA ASP A 1014 52.34 19.96 -41.83
C ASP A 1014 52.41 19.98 -40.29
N PHE A 1015 51.52 20.76 -39.67
CA PHE A 1015 51.45 20.95 -38.21
C PHE A 1015 49.99 21.00 -37.75
N GLU A 1016 49.61 20.16 -36.79
CA GLU A 1016 48.27 20.12 -36.17
C GLU A 1016 48.22 21.01 -34.92
N VAL A 1017 47.15 21.81 -34.77
CA VAL A 1017 47.05 22.84 -33.70
C VAL A 1017 46.31 22.30 -32.46
N ASN A 1018 46.93 22.40 -31.28
CA ASN A 1018 46.26 22.23 -29.99
C ASN A 1018 45.35 23.44 -29.67
N LYS A 1019 44.03 23.24 -29.73
CA LYS A 1019 42.92 24.24 -29.67
C LYS A 1019 42.73 25.07 -28.37
N ARG A 1020 43.76 25.47 -27.62
CA ARG A 1020 43.55 26.05 -26.24
C ARG A 1020 44.04 27.46 -25.92
N MET A 1021 44.47 28.30 -26.87
CA MET A 1021 45.09 29.62 -26.56
C MET A 1021 44.22 30.88 -26.71
N GLU A 1022 42.89 30.82 -26.82
CA GLU A 1022 42.07 32.00 -27.19
C GLU A 1022 41.11 32.56 -26.10
N VAL A 1023 41.31 32.27 -24.81
CA VAL A 1023 40.39 32.78 -23.76
C VAL A 1023 41.16 33.25 -22.52
N ASP A 1024 41.62 34.50 -22.45
CA ASP A 1024 42.16 35.03 -21.18
C ASP A 1024 42.19 36.58 -21.02
N GLN A 1025 41.04 37.29 -21.10
CA GLN A 1025 40.95 38.72 -20.71
C GLN A 1025 39.62 39.18 -20.03
N ALA A 1026 39.01 38.41 -19.12
CA ALA A 1026 38.00 38.98 -18.20
C ALA A 1026 37.87 38.21 -16.87
N VAL A 1027 37.93 38.94 -15.74
CA VAL A 1027 37.77 38.51 -14.33
C VAL A 1027 38.95 37.72 -13.73
N ARG A 1028 39.78 38.38 -12.92
CA ARG A 1028 40.79 37.70 -12.09
C ARG A 1028 40.12 37.02 -10.90
N SER A 1029 39.77 35.75 -11.05
CA SER A 1029 39.55 34.85 -9.91
C SER A 1029 40.91 34.50 -9.29
N VAL A 1030 41.13 34.84 -8.03
CA VAL A 1030 42.33 34.37 -7.32
C VAL A 1030 42.00 32.99 -6.73
N GLN A 1031 42.58 31.95 -7.32
CA GLN A 1031 42.59 30.60 -6.75
C GLN A 1031 43.86 30.42 -5.93
N THR A 1032 43.71 30.03 -4.66
CA THR A 1032 44.83 29.61 -3.83
C THR A 1032 44.66 28.14 -3.49
N GLN A 1033 45.62 27.31 -3.89
CA GLN A 1033 45.75 25.92 -3.45
C GLN A 1033 46.92 25.83 -2.47
N LEU A 1034 46.61 25.55 -1.22
CA LEU A 1034 47.56 25.12 -0.20
C LEU A 1034 47.33 23.63 0.03
N ALA A 1035 48.29 22.91 0.60
CA ALA A 1035 48.16 21.48 0.86
C ALA A 1035 46.85 21.19 1.63
N GLY A 1036 45.88 20.56 0.96
CA GLY A 1036 44.57 20.20 1.49
C GLY A 1036 43.53 21.34 1.60
N SER A 1037 43.85 22.59 1.26
CA SER A 1037 42.93 23.73 1.36
C SER A 1037 42.76 24.46 0.03
N TRP A 1038 41.53 24.86 -0.26
CA TRP A 1038 41.17 25.50 -1.53
C TRP A 1038 40.26 26.69 -1.30
N ALA A 1039 40.60 27.83 -1.89
CA ALA A 1039 39.77 29.02 -1.83
C ALA A 1039 39.64 29.69 -3.20
N ILE A 1040 38.42 30.10 -3.54
CA ILE A 1040 38.12 31.02 -4.63
C ILE A 1040 37.58 32.31 -4.02
N LYS A 1041 38.19 33.44 -4.40
CA LYS A 1041 37.75 34.77 -3.98
C LYS A 1041 37.56 35.65 -5.21
N ASN A 1042 36.42 36.34 -5.25
CA ASN A 1042 36.19 37.45 -6.16
C ASN A 1042 36.59 38.75 -5.45
N LEU A 1043 37.57 39.45 -6.02
CA LEU A 1043 38.19 40.64 -5.43
C LEU A 1043 37.97 41.85 -6.34
N ASN A 1044 37.66 43.01 -5.78
CA ASN A 1044 37.67 44.29 -6.51
C ASN A 1044 39.06 44.95 -6.45
N SER A 1045 39.86 44.66 -5.42
CA SER A 1045 41.26 45.08 -5.28
C SER A 1045 41.99 44.18 -4.26
N ALA A 1046 43.31 44.34 -4.12
CA ALA A 1046 44.08 43.59 -3.14
C ALA A 1046 43.62 43.91 -1.70
N GLY A 1047 43.07 42.91 -1.01
CA GLY A 1047 42.57 43.02 0.38
C GLY A 1047 41.05 43.08 0.52
N ASP A 1048 40.29 43.23 -0.57
CA ASP A 1048 38.84 43.39 -0.56
C ASP A 1048 38.12 42.13 -1.10
N ILE A 1049 37.19 41.53 -0.33
CA ILE A 1049 36.46 40.29 -0.70
C ILE A 1049 35.00 40.64 -0.99
N ILE A 1050 34.57 40.49 -2.25
CA ILE A 1050 33.18 40.70 -2.66
C ILE A 1050 32.33 39.47 -2.33
N SER A 1051 32.85 38.31 -2.70
CA SER A 1051 32.28 36.99 -2.39
C SER A 1051 33.37 35.94 -2.44
N GLY A 1052 33.22 34.86 -1.68
CA GLY A 1052 34.19 33.78 -1.71
C GLY A 1052 33.70 32.49 -1.07
N ILE A 1053 34.33 31.40 -1.51
CA ILE A 1053 34.19 30.06 -0.95
C ILE A 1053 35.58 29.65 -0.46
N ASN A 1054 35.67 29.32 0.83
CA ASN A 1054 36.88 28.78 1.44
C ASN A 1054 36.59 27.39 1.97
N LEU A 1055 37.31 26.39 1.47
CA LEU A 1055 37.27 25.00 1.91
C LEU A 1055 38.55 24.69 2.69
N GLY A 1056 38.44 24.68 4.01
CA GLY A 1056 39.54 24.41 4.92
C GLY A 1056 39.79 22.90 5.05
N ALA A 1057 41.06 22.49 5.05
CA ALA A 1057 41.46 21.10 5.31
C ALA A 1057 40.98 20.58 6.68
N ASP A 1058 40.66 21.47 7.62
CA ASP A 1058 40.12 21.19 8.97
C ASP A 1058 38.59 21.02 8.99
N GLY A 1059 37.95 21.03 7.81
CA GLY A 1059 36.49 20.93 7.66
C GLY A 1059 35.74 22.24 7.92
N ARG A 1060 36.42 23.34 8.26
CA ARG A 1060 35.78 24.65 8.45
C ARG A 1060 35.62 25.36 7.11
N ASN A 1061 34.44 25.17 6.53
CA ASN A 1061 34.07 25.80 5.27
C ASN A 1061 33.36 27.13 5.52
N ARG A 1062 33.76 28.18 4.78
CA ARG A 1062 33.15 29.51 4.87
C ARG A 1062 32.68 29.97 3.49
N ILE A 1063 31.39 30.27 3.40
CA ILE A 1063 30.78 30.97 2.27
C ILE A 1063 30.47 32.40 2.75
N THR A 1064 30.90 33.41 2.01
CA THR A 1064 30.71 34.83 2.39
C THR A 1064 30.29 35.65 1.17
N GLY A 1065 29.25 36.46 1.35
CA GLY A 1065 28.69 37.36 0.35
C GLY A 1065 27.51 38.14 0.95
N LYS A 1066 27.16 39.30 0.37
CA LYS A 1066 26.06 40.16 0.86
C LYS A 1066 24.66 39.58 0.63
N LEU A 1067 24.51 38.72 -0.39
CA LEU A 1067 23.26 38.07 -0.80
C LEU A 1067 23.51 36.57 -1.05
N THR A 1068 23.71 35.79 0.00
CA THR A 1068 23.82 34.33 -0.11
C THR A 1068 22.42 33.73 -0.06
N HIS A 1069 21.94 33.21 -1.20
CA HIS A 1069 20.67 32.49 -1.29
C HIS A 1069 20.94 30.99 -1.20
N ILE A 1070 20.31 30.30 -0.24
CA ILE A 1070 20.25 28.84 -0.17
C ILE A 1070 18.90 28.46 -0.78
N THR A 1071 18.93 27.68 -1.87
CA THR A 1071 17.72 27.26 -2.57
C THR A 1071 16.96 26.19 -1.78
N ASN A 1072 15.70 25.97 -2.15
CA ASN A 1072 14.84 24.91 -1.60
C ASN A 1072 15.33 23.48 -1.89
N GLU A 1073 16.37 23.30 -2.71
CA GLU A 1073 16.97 22.00 -3.03
C GLU A 1073 18.14 21.62 -2.10
N THR A 1074 18.60 22.55 -1.25
CA THR A 1074 19.75 22.30 -0.38
C THR A 1074 19.34 21.51 0.86
N LEU A 1075 19.71 20.22 0.90
CA LEU A 1075 19.55 19.38 2.09
C LEU A 1075 20.55 19.79 3.19
N MET A 1076 20.06 19.99 4.41
CA MET A 1076 20.89 20.29 5.59
C MET A 1076 20.64 19.25 6.69
N ASP A 1077 21.51 18.25 6.83
CA ASP A 1077 21.29 17.14 7.78
C ASP A 1077 21.24 17.60 9.25
N ARG A 1078 22.08 18.57 9.64
CA ARG A 1078 22.20 19.10 11.02
C ARG A 1078 22.56 20.57 11.07
N ALA A 1079 21.58 21.46 10.93
CA ALA A 1079 21.79 22.90 11.10
C ALA A 1079 21.83 23.30 12.59
N SER A 1080 22.89 24.00 13.03
CA SER A 1080 22.94 24.64 14.35
C SER A 1080 22.72 26.15 14.20
N ILE A 1081 21.51 26.61 14.49
CA ILE A 1081 21.13 28.03 14.41
C ILE A 1081 21.14 28.60 15.83
N LYS A 1082 22.14 29.43 16.16
CA LYS A 1082 22.25 30.04 17.50
C LYS A 1082 21.21 31.15 17.74
N SER A 1083 20.84 31.88 16.68
CA SER A 1083 19.82 32.93 16.69
C SER A 1083 19.38 33.23 15.27
N ALA A 1084 18.08 33.36 15.02
CA ALA A 1084 17.52 33.83 13.76
C ALA A 1084 16.30 34.73 14.02
N ALA A 1085 16.18 35.83 13.28
CA ALA A 1085 14.96 36.60 13.19
C ALA A 1085 14.15 36.01 12.02
N ILE A 1086 13.09 35.25 12.35
CA ILE A 1086 12.24 34.61 11.36
C ILE A 1086 10.91 35.35 11.36
N GLU A 1087 10.56 35.96 10.24
CA GLU A 1087 9.32 36.75 10.10
C GLU A 1087 8.07 35.87 10.21
N SER A 1088 8.08 34.72 9.54
CA SER A 1088 7.06 33.69 9.67
C SER A 1088 7.66 32.31 9.41
N ILE A 1089 7.16 31.30 10.13
CA ILE A 1089 7.50 29.90 9.92
C ILE A 1089 6.22 29.23 9.40
N THR A 1090 6.25 28.74 8.16
CA THR A 1090 5.28 27.73 7.70
C THR A 1090 5.94 26.38 7.95
N ALA A 1091 5.53 25.69 9.01
CA ALA A 1091 6.13 24.41 9.38
C ALA A 1091 5.05 23.36 9.58
N ASP A 1092 4.94 22.52 8.56
CA ASP A 1092 3.99 21.42 8.52
C ASP A 1092 4.48 20.24 9.39
N GLN A 1093 5.77 20.24 9.76
CA GLN A 1093 6.46 19.21 10.56
C GLN A 1093 7.48 19.81 11.55
N ILE A 1094 7.04 20.53 12.59
CA ILE A 1094 7.93 20.82 13.74
C ILE A 1094 7.98 19.59 14.65
N THR A 1095 8.93 18.69 14.41
CA THR A 1095 9.26 17.60 15.34
C THR A 1095 10.38 18.07 16.26
N THR A 1096 10.05 18.49 17.48
CA THR A 1096 11.02 18.93 18.50
C THR A 1096 10.88 18.12 19.78
N GLY A 1097 11.99 17.73 20.40
CA GLY A 1097 11.97 16.93 21.63
C GLY A 1097 11.39 17.67 22.83
N THR A 1098 11.71 18.96 23.00
CA THR A 1098 11.12 19.80 24.05
C THR A 1098 11.04 21.24 23.56
N LEU A 1099 9.81 21.75 23.42
CA LEU A 1099 9.56 23.17 23.16
C LEU A 1099 9.40 23.90 24.50
N ASN A 1100 10.34 24.77 24.87
CA ASN A 1100 10.17 25.67 26.01
C ASN A 1100 9.23 26.82 25.60
N ALA A 1101 7.94 26.59 25.75
CA ALA A 1101 6.87 27.49 25.32
C ALA A 1101 6.54 28.62 26.32
N SER A 1102 7.43 28.94 27.27
CA SER A 1102 7.17 29.92 28.34
C SER A 1102 6.77 31.33 27.88
N ARG A 1103 6.96 31.65 26.59
CA ARG A 1103 6.56 32.91 25.95
C ARG A 1103 5.78 32.73 24.64
N ILE A 1104 5.30 31.51 24.34
CA ILE A 1104 4.54 31.25 23.11
C ILE A 1104 3.07 31.57 23.37
N ASN A 1105 2.52 32.49 22.58
CA ASN A 1105 1.08 32.76 22.54
C ASN A 1105 0.45 32.00 21.37
N VAL A 1106 -0.34 30.98 21.65
CA VAL A 1106 -1.03 30.19 20.62
C VAL A 1106 -2.46 30.73 20.48
N ILE A 1107 -2.73 31.42 19.37
CA ILE A 1107 -4.04 32.05 19.13
C ILE A 1107 -5.09 31.01 18.72
N ASN A 1108 -4.71 30.02 17.91
CA ASN A 1108 -5.58 28.93 17.50
C ASN A 1108 -4.79 27.61 17.54
N LEU A 1109 -5.30 26.63 18.27
CA LEU A 1109 -4.77 25.26 18.29
C LEU A 1109 -5.84 24.31 17.77
N ASN A 1110 -5.67 23.82 16.53
CA ASN A 1110 -6.52 22.77 15.98
C ASN A 1110 -5.82 21.41 16.14
N ALA A 1111 -6.02 20.78 17.30
CA ALA A 1111 -5.42 19.48 17.62
C ALA A 1111 -6.51 18.44 17.88
N LYS A 1112 -6.45 17.29 17.20
CA LYS A 1112 -7.37 16.14 17.40
C LYS A 1112 -7.15 15.46 18.76
N SER A 1113 -5.95 15.52 19.32
CA SER A 1113 -5.59 14.99 20.64
C SER A 1113 -4.45 15.80 21.25
N ILE A 1114 -4.54 16.10 22.55
CA ILE A 1114 -3.47 16.77 23.33
C ILE A 1114 -3.19 15.90 24.56
N THR A 1115 -2.01 15.28 24.62
CA THR A 1115 -1.53 14.57 25.80
C THR A 1115 -0.75 15.56 26.68
N SER A 1116 -1.39 16.13 27.69
CA SER A 1116 -0.80 17.10 28.61
C SER A 1116 -1.00 16.68 30.05
N GLY A 1117 -0.13 17.14 30.96
CA GLY A 1117 -0.20 16.86 32.39
C GLY A 1117 -1.42 17.51 33.06
N THR A 1118 -1.29 18.75 33.52
CA THR A 1118 -2.37 19.48 34.22
C THR A 1118 -2.69 20.77 33.50
N PHE A 1119 -3.95 20.96 33.14
CA PHE A 1119 -4.47 22.27 32.75
C PHE A 1119 -4.89 23.07 34.00
N ARG A 1120 -4.51 24.34 34.10
CA ARG A 1120 -4.88 25.24 35.21
C ARG A 1120 -5.48 26.53 34.65
N GLY A 1121 -6.61 26.97 35.21
CA GLY A 1121 -7.26 28.23 34.85
C GLY A 1121 -7.99 28.23 33.51
N LEU A 1122 -8.55 27.09 33.09
CA LEU A 1122 -9.31 26.99 31.84
C LEU A 1122 -10.81 27.25 32.04
N GLU A 1123 -11.39 27.93 31.06
CA GLU A 1123 -12.84 28.01 30.82
C GLU A 1123 -13.20 27.03 29.69
N TYR A 1124 -14.20 26.17 29.92
CA TYR A 1124 -14.67 25.19 28.95
C TYR A 1124 -16.09 25.55 28.51
N GLU A 1125 -16.28 25.80 27.21
CA GLU A 1125 -17.59 26.14 26.62
C GLU A 1125 -18.04 25.02 25.67
N GLY A 1126 -19.16 24.38 26.00
CA GLY A 1126 -19.72 23.26 25.21
C GLY A 1126 -18.97 21.93 25.33
N GLY A 1127 -19.51 20.88 24.70
CA GLY A 1127 -18.89 19.55 24.65
C GLY A 1127 -19.10 18.67 25.90
N ILE A 1128 -18.23 17.66 26.06
CA ILE A 1128 -18.32 16.62 27.11
C ILE A 1128 -16.99 16.50 27.86
N ILE A 1129 -17.02 16.64 29.19
CA ILE A 1129 -15.91 16.30 30.10
C ILE A 1129 -16.18 14.90 30.65
N ARG A 1130 -15.31 13.93 30.37
CA ARG A 1130 -15.52 12.52 30.74
C ARG A 1130 -14.29 11.97 31.49
N GLY A 1131 -14.51 11.26 32.59
CA GLY A 1131 -13.45 10.51 33.26
C GLY A 1131 -12.99 9.30 32.44
N ASN A 1132 -11.74 8.88 32.56
CA ASN A 1132 -11.12 7.85 31.70
C ASN A 1132 -11.88 6.51 31.63
N ASN A 1133 -12.59 6.12 32.69
CA ASN A 1133 -13.41 4.90 32.74
C ASN A 1133 -14.84 5.09 32.20
N GLY A 1134 -15.20 6.28 31.73
CA GLY A 1134 -16.54 6.64 31.25
C GLY A 1134 -17.61 6.75 32.33
N ASN A 1135 -17.24 6.55 33.61
CA ASN A 1135 -18.21 6.48 34.70
C ASN A 1135 -18.68 7.86 35.18
N THR A 1136 -17.96 8.94 34.89
CA THR A 1136 -18.42 10.32 35.16
C THR A 1136 -18.39 11.13 33.86
N ILE A 1137 -19.53 11.75 33.51
CA ILE A 1137 -19.70 12.55 32.30
C ILE A 1137 -20.36 13.88 32.70
N ILE A 1138 -19.72 15.01 32.43
CA ILE A 1138 -20.32 16.36 32.50
C ILE A 1138 -20.58 16.80 31.07
N ASN A 1139 -21.84 16.89 30.68
CA ASN A 1139 -22.24 17.36 29.37
C ASN A 1139 -22.61 18.85 29.44
N LEU A 1140 -21.73 19.70 28.92
CA LEU A 1140 -21.87 21.16 28.97
C LEU A 1140 -22.89 21.68 27.95
N ASN A 1141 -23.26 20.89 26.94
CA ASN A 1141 -24.30 21.26 25.98
C ASN A 1141 -25.71 21.11 26.58
N THR A 1142 -25.90 20.17 27.50
CA THR A 1142 -27.20 19.88 28.14
C THR A 1142 -27.25 20.27 29.61
N ASN A 1143 -26.12 20.71 30.18
CA ASN A 1143 -25.95 21.01 31.60
C ASN A 1143 -26.27 19.82 32.53
N VAL A 1144 -26.01 18.59 32.06
CA VAL A 1144 -26.27 17.35 32.80
C VAL A 1144 -24.95 16.68 33.21
N THR A 1145 -24.83 16.37 34.50
CA THR A 1145 -23.76 15.51 35.04
C THR A 1145 -24.32 14.10 35.28
N THR A 1146 -23.70 13.10 34.64
CA THR A 1146 -24.09 11.68 34.70
C THR A 1146 -23.02 10.85 35.41
N TYR A 1147 -23.45 9.95 36.28
CA TYR A 1147 -22.60 8.98 36.97
C TYR A 1147 -23.05 7.55 36.59
N ASN A 1148 -22.22 6.80 35.87
CA ASN A 1148 -22.42 5.41 35.45
C ASN A 1148 -21.56 4.45 36.28
N GLY A 1149 -21.96 3.17 36.35
CA GLY A 1149 -21.15 2.12 36.98
C GLY A 1149 -20.83 2.42 38.45
N THR A 1150 -19.54 2.51 38.80
CA THR A 1150 -19.05 2.71 40.17
C THR A 1150 -18.77 4.17 40.54
N ALA A 1151 -19.14 5.15 39.71
CA ALA A 1151 -18.92 6.56 40.06
C ALA A 1151 -19.77 7.02 41.26
N ARG A 1152 -19.18 7.81 42.15
CA ARG A 1152 -19.83 8.31 43.38
C ARG A 1152 -19.53 9.80 43.63
N ILE A 1153 -20.48 10.50 44.25
CA ILE A 1153 -20.24 11.79 44.90
C ILE A 1153 -19.78 11.50 46.33
N GLU A 1154 -18.55 11.88 46.66
CA GLU A 1154 -17.96 11.67 47.99
C GLU A 1154 -17.78 13.00 48.72
N PHE A 1155 -18.50 13.16 49.83
CA PHE A 1155 -18.31 14.30 50.71
C PHE A 1155 -17.19 14.00 51.72
N LYS A 1156 -16.09 14.76 51.64
CA LYS A 1156 -14.92 14.60 52.51
C LYS A 1156 -14.92 15.53 53.73
N SER A 1157 -15.90 16.44 53.79
CA SER A 1157 -16.05 17.43 54.84
C SER A 1157 -17.52 17.59 55.24
N ALA A 1158 -17.77 17.85 56.53
CA ALA A 1158 -19.10 18.19 57.04
C ALA A 1158 -19.60 19.56 56.52
N TYR A 1159 -18.75 20.32 55.83
CA TYR A 1159 -19.11 21.56 55.17
C TYR A 1159 -19.53 21.36 53.70
N ASN A 1160 -19.43 20.14 53.16
CA ASN A 1160 -19.92 19.89 51.81
C ASN A 1160 -21.47 19.83 51.81
N ASN A 1161 -22.10 20.29 50.74
CA ASN A 1161 -23.55 20.27 50.60
C ASN A 1161 -23.95 20.24 49.12
N LEU A 1162 -25.14 19.70 48.85
CA LEU A 1162 -25.88 19.95 47.62
C LEU A 1162 -27.05 20.85 47.97
N VAL A 1163 -27.16 22.00 47.31
CA VAL A 1163 -28.08 23.07 47.72
C VAL A 1163 -28.85 23.57 46.52
N TYR A 1164 -30.17 23.70 46.71
CA TYR A 1164 -31.03 24.53 45.91
C TYR A 1164 -31.41 25.77 46.73
N SER A 1165 -31.14 26.96 46.18
CA SER A 1165 -31.36 28.23 46.88
C SER A 1165 -32.45 29.04 46.18
N SER A 1166 -33.44 29.52 46.92
CA SER A 1166 -34.46 30.43 46.41
C SER A 1166 -34.96 31.36 47.51
N GLY A 1167 -34.92 32.69 47.28
CA GLY A 1167 -35.48 33.69 48.21
C GLY A 1167 -34.89 33.69 49.62
N GLY A 1168 -33.61 33.35 49.79
CA GLY A 1168 -32.95 33.26 51.11
C GLY A 1168 -33.26 31.98 51.89
N THR A 1169 -34.07 31.09 51.32
CA THR A 1169 -34.31 29.74 51.84
C THR A 1169 -33.51 28.73 51.02
N HIS A 1170 -32.95 27.74 51.69
CA HIS A 1170 -32.06 26.75 51.08
C HIS A 1170 -32.59 25.35 51.35
N ALA A 1171 -32.93 24.61 50.29
CA ALA A 1171 -33.16 23.17 50.37
C ALA A 1171 -31.80 22.47 50.17
N PHE A 1172 -31.42 21.57 51.07
CA PHE A 1172 -30.10 20.98 51.03
C PHE A 1172 -30.06 19.50 51.43
N LEU A 1173 -29.04 18.82 50.91
CA LEU A 1173 -28.52 17.57 51.44
C LEU A 1173 -27.11 17.85 51.96
N ALA A 1174 -26.90 17.67 53.25
CA ALA A 1174 -25.61 17.94 53.90
C ALA A 1174 -25.19 16.78 54.81
N PRO A 1175 -23.99 16.20 54.63
CA PRO A 1175 -23.35 15.44 55.68
C PRO A 1175 -23.15 16.31 56.92
N THR A 1176 -23.35 15.74 58.08
CA THR A 1176 -23.13 16.39 59.36
C THR A 1176 -22.47 15.41 60.34
N LYS A 1177 -22.17 15.88 61.54
CA LYS A 1177 -21.67 15.05 62.64
C LYS A 1177 -22.48 15.38 63.88
N ARG A 1178 -22.75 14.38 64.71
CA ARG A 1178 -23.34 14.64 66.02
C ARG A 1178 -22.36 15.44 66.87
N GLY A 1179 -22.83 16.50 67.53
CA GLY A 1179 -22.02 17.34 68.39
C GLY A 1179 -21.25 16.50 69.43
N GLY A 1180 -19.93 16.71 69.51
CA GLY A 1180 -19.05 15.95 70.41
C GLY A 1180 -18.62 14.57 69.91
N THR A 1181 -18.95 14.17 68.67
CA THR A 1181 -18.61 12.85 68.11
C THR A 1181 -17.85 12.94 66.78
N SER A 1182 -17.27 11.81 66.36
CA SER A 1182 -16.65 11.64 65.03
C SER A 1182 -17.54 10.90 64.03
N TYR A 1183 -18.73 10.46 64.43
CA TYR A 1183 -19.59 9.62 63.60
C TYR A 1183 -20.33 10.43 62.54
N ALA A 1184 -20.49 9.80 61.38
CA ALA A 1184 -21.19 10.38 60.26
C ALA A 1184 -22.70 10.43 60.54
N ALA A 1185 -23.28 11.59 60.28
CA ALA A 1185 -24.71 11.82 60.23
C ALA A 1185 -25.04 12.53 58.92
N TRP A 1186 -26.30 12.57 58.54
CA TRP A 1186 -26.74 13.39 57.41
C TRP A 1186 -28.04 14.09 57.74
N ALA A 1187 -28.23 15.26 57.11
CA ALA A 1187 -29.45 16.04 57.20
C ALA A 1187 -29.97 16.32 55.79
N PHE A 1188 -31.28 16.20 55.63
CA PHE A 1188 -32.00 16.61 54.44
C PHE A 1188 -33.19 17.46 54.85
N GLY A 1189 -33.27 18.66 54.30
CA GLY A 1189 -34.35 19.56 54.64
C GLY A 1189 -34.16 20.96 54.10
N VAL A 1190 -34.92 21.87 54.67
CA VAL A 1190 -34.97 23.27 54.27
C VAL A 1190 -34.53 24.14 55.45
N GLY A 1191 -33.63 25.08 55.18
CA GLY A 1191 -33.11 26.03 56.16
C GLY A 1191 -33.28 27.47 55.71
N THR A 1192 -33.39 28.38 56.69
CA THR A 1192 -33.46 29.83 56.45
C THR A 1192 -32.13 30.55 56.71
N SER A 1193 -31.09 29.81 57.12
CA SER A 1193 -29.74 30.34 57.36
C SER A 1193 -28.86 30.12 56.13
N SER A 1194 -28.02 31.11 55.81
CA SER A 1194 -27.04 31.02 54.71
C SER A 1194 -25.90 30.05 55.00
N SER A 1195 -25.68 29.70 56.27
CA SER A 1195 -24.65 28.77 56.71
C SER A 1195 -25.02 27.30 56.52
N LEU A 1196 -26.27 27.00 56.12
CA LEU A 1196 -26.78 25.64 55.92
C LEU A 1196 -26.59 24.76 57.17
N ASP A 1197 -26.72 25.38 58.35
CA ASP A 1197 -26.53 24.70 59.63
C ASP A 1197 -27.73 23.77 59.90
N PRO A 1198 -27.53 22.43 59.93
CA PRO A 1198 -28.62 21.51 60.22
C PRO A 1198 -29.18 21.71 61.63
N ASN A 1199 -28.48 22.39 62.54
CA ASN A 1199 -28.88 22.61 63.92
C ASN A 1199 -29.58 23.95 64.18
N ALA A 1200 -29.63 24.87 63.21
CA ALA A 1200 -30.22 26.19 63.38
C ALA A 1200 -31.14 26.57 62.20
N GLY A 1201 -32.43 26.75 62.48
CA GLY A 1201 -33.42 27.18 61.48
C GLY A 1201 -33.76 26.10 60.44
N PHE A 1202 -33.67 24.81 60.82
CA PHE A 1202 -33.85 23.65 59.95
C PHE A 1202 -35.22 23.00 60.14
N THR A 1203 -35.89 22.64 59.04
CA THR A 1203 -37.04 21.72 59.00
C THR A 1203 -36.72 20.56 58.06
N GLY A 1204 -36.82 19.33 58.54
CA GLY A 1204 -36.46 18.15 57.74
C GLY A 1204 -36.11 16.91 58.57
N ILE A 1205 -35.29 16.03 58.01
CA ILE A 1205 -34.89 14.75 58.59
C ILE A 1205 -33.38 14.76 58.88
N LYS A 1206 -33.00 14.31 60.08
CA LYS A 1206 -31.61 13.98 60.42
C LYS A 1206 -31.50 12.50 60.72
N VAL A 1207 -30.39 11.90 60.30
CA VAL A 1207 -30.09 10.51 60.59
C VAL A 1207 -28.71 10.42 61.21
N PHE A 1208 -28.65 9.83 62.41
CA PHE A 1208 -27.42 9.61 63.15
C PHE A 1208 -27.10 8.11 63.15
N ASN A 1209 -25.86 7.76 62.82
CA ASN A 1209 -25.41 6.38 62.73
C ASN A 1209 -24.32 6.03 63.76
N ASP A 1210 -24.31 6.72 64.90
CA ASP A 1210 -23.48 6.38 66.04
C ASP A 1210 -23.83 4.96 66.56
N PRO A 1211 -22.86 4.04 66.70
CA PRO A 1211 -23.07 2.74 67.33
C PRO A 1211 -23.62 2.90 68.75
N GLY A 1212 -24.79 2.30 69.02
CA GLY A 1212 -25.48 2.39 70.32
C GLY A 1212 -26.41 3.60 70.48
N ALA A 1213 -26.44 4.54 69.52
CA ALA A 1213 -27.33 5.70 69.55
C ALA A 1213 -27.86 6.07 68.15
N ARG A 1214 -28.15 5.05 67.33
CA ARG A 1214 -28.72 5.23 65.99
C ARG A 1214 -30.14 5.77 66.11
N GLU A 1215 -30.39 6.91 65.49
CA GLU A 1215 -31.70 7.57 65.56
C GLU A 1215 -32.02 8.34 64.27
N VAL A 1216 -33.31 8.44 63.96
CA VAL A 1216 -33.85 9.32 62.93
C VAL A 1216 -34.64 10.41 63.63
N VAL A 1217 -34.23 11.66 63.44
CA VAL A 1217 -34.87 12.83 64.06
C VAL A 1217 -35.64 13.59 63.00
N LEU A 1218 -36.94 13.72 63.19
CA LEU A 1218 -37.81 14.58 62.38
C LEU A 1218 -37.90 15.94 63.06
N VAL A 1219 -37.53 17.01 62.35
CA VAL A 1219 -37.51 18.38 62.87
C VAL A 1219 -38.59 19.18 62.13
N GLY A 1220 -39.62 19.63 62.84
CA GLY A 1220 -40.78 20.36 62.30
C GLY A 1220 -42.12 19.63 62.52
N ASN A 1221 -43.22 20.19 62.00
CA ASN A 1221 -44.55 19.60 62.15
C ASN A 1221 -44.75 18.41 61.18
N VAL A 1222 -44.91 17.19 61.72
CA VAL A 1222 -45.18 15.97 60.94
C VAL A 1222 -46.68 15.83 60.69
N ARG A 1223 -47.08 15.67 59.41
CA ARG A 1223 -48.48 15.50 59.02
C ARG A 1223 -48.71 14.16 58.34
N PHE A 1224 -49.79 13.48 58.70
CA PHE A 1224 -50.25 12.27 58.02
C PHE A 1224 -51.24 12.66 56.92
N VAL A 1225 -50.91 12.34 55.68
CA VAL A 1225 -51.75 12.55 54.50
C VAL A 1225 -52.49 11.27 54.15
N LYS A 1226 -53.78 11.39 53.79
CA LYS A 1226 -54.62 10.25 53.42
C LYS A 1226 -54.26 9.65 52.05
N ASP A 1227 -53.74 10.47 51.15
CA ASP A 1227 -53.32 10.10 49.80
C ASP A 1227 -52.13 10.97 49.35
N THR A 1228 -51.12 10.35 48.73
CA THR A 1228 -49.91 11.01 48.24
C THR A 1228 -50.05 11.64 46.86
N PHE A 1229 -51.12 11.34 46.12
CA PHE A 1229 -51.31 11.78 44.73
C PHE A 1229 -52.20 13.02 44.58
N THR A 1230 -53.01 13.33 45.60
CA THR A 1230 -53.86 14.52 45.59
C THR A 1230 -53.07 15.76 45.99
N ARG A 1231 -52.93 16.72 45.06
CA ARG A 1231 -52.41 18.06 45.34
C ARG A 1231 -53.32 18.69 46.40
N ASP A 1232 -52.81 18.89 47.62
CA ASP A 1232 -53.53 19.37 48.81
C ASP A 1232 -54.38 18.33 49.58
N ALA A 1233 -53.97 17.05 49.60
CA ALA A 1233 -54.62 16.02 50.42
C ALA A 1233 -54.82 16.49 51.88
N PRO A 1234 -56.03 16.34 52.46
CA PRO A 1234 -56.29 16.71 53.85
C PRO A 1234 -55.31 15.97 54.75
N ALA A 1235 -54.55 16.72 55.55
CA ALA A 1235 -53.55 16.19 56.44
C ALA A 1235 -53.90 16.54 57.88
N LYS A 1236 -53.77 15.57 58.79
CA LYS A 1236 -53.80 15.85 60.23
C LYS A 1236 -52.37 15.89 60.75
N SER A 1237 -52.02 16.88 61.56
CA SER A 1237 -50.72 16.86 62.21
C SER A 1237 -50.67 15.78 63.29
N LEU A 1238 -49.49 15.21 63.52
CA LEU A 1238 -49.28 14.28 64.64
C LEU A 1238 -49.65 14.95 65.96
N VAL A 1239 -49.35 16.25 66.10
CA VAL A 1239 -49.72 17.06 67.26
C VAL A 1239 -51.24 17.06 67.46
N ASP A 1240 -52.02 17.35 66.41
CA ASP A 1240 -53.49 17.35 66.51
C ASP A 1240 -54.05 15.98 66.91
N ILE A 1241 -53.43 14.90 66.43
CA ILE A 1241 -53.81 13.53 66.77
C ILE A 1241 -53.51 13.23 68.24
N LEU A 1242 -52.31 13.58 68.71
CA LEU A 1242 -51.92 13.38 70.11
C LEU A 1242 -52.80 14.20 71.06
N SER A 1243 -53.09 15.46 70.73
CA SER A 1243 -54.02 16.28 71.52
C SER A 1243 -55.45 15.70 71.51
N GLN A 1244 -55.92 15.13 70.39
CA GLN A 1244 -57.23 14.43 70.36
C GLN A 1244 -57.23 13.17 71.25
N ILE A 1245 -56.14 12.41 71.25
CA ILE A 1245 -55.99 11.23 72.12
C ILE A 1245 -55.96 11.66 73.59
N GLN A 1246 -55.18 12.68 73.93
CA GLN A 1246 -55.09 13.22 75.27
C GLN A 1246 -56.45 13.74 75.76
N TYR A 1247 -57.15 14.50 74.92
CA TYR A 1247 -58.51 14.95 75.19
C TYR A 1247 -59.45 13.78 75.53
N ASN A 1248 -59.41 12.69 74.76
CA ASN A 1248 -60.25 11.53 75.03
C ASN A 1248 -59.93 10.88 76.39
N PHE A 1249 -58.64 10.72 76.74
CA PHE A 1249 -58.25 10.18 78.05
C PHE A 1249 -58.65 11.10 79.21
N VAL A 1250 -58.52 12.42 79.04
CA VAL A 1250 -59.01 13.41 80.00
C VAL A 1250 -60.52 13.24 80.21
N LYS A 1251 -61.29 13.08 79.13
CA LYS A 1251 -62.76 12.90 79.21
C LYS A 1251 -63.16 11.60 79.88
N VAL A 1252 -62.45 10.51 79.61
CA VAL A 1252 -62.66 9.23 80.30
C VAL A 1252 -62.39 9.40 81.80
N ARG A 1253 -61.28 10.02 82.19
CA ARG A 1253 -60.96 10.31 83.60
C ARG A 1253 -62.04 11.16 84.26
N GLU A 1254 -62.50 12.23 83.60
CA GLU A 1254 -63.59 13.09 84.08
C GLU A 1254 -64.88 12.31 84.29
N TRP A 1255 -65.24 11.41 83.36
CA TRP A 1255 -66.43 10.58 83.48
C TRP A 1255 -66.34 9.62 84.67
N PHE A 1256 -65.22 8.92 84.86
CA PHE A 1256 -65.01 8.04 86.02
C PHE A 1256 -65.10 8.80 87.35
N SER A 1257 -64.54 10.02 87.39
CA SER A 1257 -64.62 10.91 88.56
C SER A 1257 -66.07 11.33 88.87
N ARG A 1258 -66.85 11.72 87.84
CA ARG A 1258 -68.26 12.11 88.00
C ARG A 1258 -69.18 10.98 88.46
N ASN A 1259 -68.84 9.73 88.14
CA ASN A 1259 -69.62 8.55 88.54
C ASN A 1259 -69.11 7.90 89.84
N SER A 1260 -68.16 8.54 90.55
CA SER A 1260 -67.60 8.04 91.81
C SER A 1260 -66.96 6.64 91.73
N LEU A 1261 -66.41 6.27 90.56
CA LEU A 1261 -65.83 4.94 90.30
C LEU A 1261 -64.31 4.86 90.60
N GLY A 1262 -63.70 5.95 91.08
CA GLY A 1262 -62.24 6.12 91.12
C GLY A 1262 -61.68 6.39 89.73
N SER A 1263 -60.86 7.43 89.56
CA SER A 1263 -60.37 7.83 88.23
C SER A 1263 -58.96 7.27 87.95
N PRO A 1264 -58.67 6.83 86.71
CA PRO A 1264 -57.34 6.38 86.34
C PRO A 1264 -56.34 7.54 86.31
N GLY A 1265 -55.07 7.25 86.57
CA GLY A 1265 -53.98 8.22 86.41
C GLY A 1265 -53.89 8.70 84.95
N LEU A 1266 -53.63 10.00 84.76
CA LEU A 1266 -53.45 10.60 83.45
C LEU A 1266 -51.98 10.98 83.28
N TYR A 1267 -51.33 10.44 82.26
CA TYR A 1267 -50.05 10.94 81.78
C TYR A 1267 -50.29 11.99 80.72
N ASP A 1268 -49.58 13.12 80.82
CA ASP A 1268 -49.61 14.10 79.75
C ASP A 1268 -48.81 13.59 78.56
N ILE A 1269 -49.47 13.46 77.41
CA ILE A 1269 -48.85 13.00 76.16
C ILE A 1269 -48.71 14.14 75.14
N GLU A 1270 -49.02 15.38 75.52
CA GLU A 1270 -48.63 16.55 74.74
C GLU A 1270 -47.10 16.70 74.82
N LEU A 1271 -46.47 16.73 73.64
CA LEU A 1271 -45.01 16.81 73.45
C LEU A 1271 -44.46 18.21 73.72
#